data_AF-A0A3C0QQ44-F1
#
_entry.id   AF-A0A3C0QQ44-F1
#
_cell.length_a   1.000
_cell.length_b   1.000
_cell.length_c   1.000
_cell.angle_alpha   90.00
_cell.angle_beta   90.00
_cell.angle_gamma   90.00
#
_symmetry.space_group_name_H-M   'P 1'
#
loop_
_entity.id
_entity.type
_entity.pdbx_description
1 polymer ?
#
loop_
_entity_poly.entity_id
_entity_poly.type
_entity_poly.pdbx_seq_one_letter_code
_entity_poly.pdbx_strand_id
1 'polypeptide(L)'
;MENATLLEFLKQYTEDIPASVQQGVIRNIFYDENYFKHITFEAVFPSVVPTEDIFHFENSVGVALQVPQLRLECFYDEKLFTASVIPTVVEMMKRELPIINGFLNRAQYHLDGNQLTIDLYTAGQPILEKFQFCKKFADFVQKHFEKTIAVTMNGRNNVSYEELEHIIQEIPPEISPDYIPPSYPSVPTERPQETIVVPDTPQTVSGESAMMNFTKEGEILIKGRPINEDPVTIPQALTTRGEKVVVYGDIFATESRDVKGDRRIVTYKITDFSGSVLVKLFEPVKKLDALHLEELKKGVSIVVSGKIEDDSFAHEPVLRPDSIVIRKRKPRKDTAERKRVELHCHTNMSAMDAVSSAGSLIKRAHDWGHPAIAITDHGVVQGFPDAMNAVNSIKDPSFKVIYGCEAYVVDDIHLPKILNGDEPRSIQDEIIVFDVETTGLSYQHDRLTEIGAVKLKNLQIVDSFNIFVNPEKHIPAKITELTGITDEMVKDAPKEAEALKQFMEFCGEKPVLAAHNATFDTSMINQVIKRHNIDFPYSWIDTLILAQSVLPELGRHKLDLIAKHLKLGKFDHHRASEDAGMLAKIYIALVERLSREKGVQTLNDLNLKTDPIDIKKLKSYHQIILVRNQVGLKNLYRLVSYGHLKYYYRHPLLPKSVLMEHRDGLIFGSACEAGELFTALKDCRPEEEIEEIAKFFDYLEVQPIANNEFMIRERLAPDEEALRDYNRKIVELGEKLNIPVVATCDVHFLDEKDGIYRKILTSGQGFSDVDNQPPLYLRTTDEMLKEFAYLGEKKAEEIVIDNPLWVANACEHVFPIPKGTFTPNIAGAEEDLVRITNERAREIYGDPLPEIVEKRLKRELDSIIKHGFSVLYMIAQKLVYNSEEHGYHVGSRGSVGSSFVASMAGISEVNPLVPHYVCPNCKYSEFITDGQYGSGFDMPAKDCPKCGTRLLQDGHDIPFETFLGFDGDKAPDIDLNFSGEYQSSAHRYTEELFGRDNVFKAGTIGTIADKTAFGFVKKYLEEQGTQLNNSEIERLSIGCTGIKRTTGQHPGGMVVVPSDYEVYDFTPVQHPADSVSSDMITTHFDFHSIHDTILKLDELGHVVPTLYKHLEDLTGLKIKDVSGYDPDVIKMCTDCSVLGVTEQDIYCKTGSLGIPEMGTGFTIQMLLDAKPTKFSDFLQISGLSHGTDVWLGNAKDLIDNKVCTISEVIGTRDSIMTYLLYKGVEPKMAFQIMEFTRKGKAPKMFTPELVQMLRDHNVPEWYIESCLKIKYMFPKAHA
;
A
#
# COMPACT_ATOMS: atom_id res chain seq x y z
N MET A 1 46.23 3.52 31.77
CA MET A 1 45.31 4.48 31.13
C MET A 1 44.23 4.83 32.14
N GLU A 2 44.63 5.30 33.33
CA GLU A 2 43.67 5.82 34.31
C GLU A 2 43.42 7.27 33.93
N ASN A 3 42.14 7.65 33.80
CA ASN A 3 41.65 8.98 33.46
C ASN A 3 41.63 9.38 31.97
N ALA A 4 41.60 8.43 31.03
CA ALA A 4 41.28 8.77 29.63
C ALA A 4 39.78 9.02 29.46
N THR A 5 39.41 10.05 28.69
CA THR A 5 38.02 10.27 28.32
C THR A 5 37.55 9.24 27.29
N LEU A 6 36.23 8.97 27.23
CA LEU A 6 35.63 8.08 26.24
C LEU A 6 35.97 8.54 24.81
N LEU A 7 35.98 9.84 24.55
CA LEU A 7 36.40 10.39 23.26
C LEU A 7 37.87 10.07 22.96
N GLU A 8 38.79 10.36 23.87
CA GLU A 8 40.23 10.09 23.66
C GLU A 8 40.51 8.60 23.43
N PHE A 9 39.79 7.72 24.12
CA PHE A 9 39.95 6.28 24.00
C PHE A 9 39.40 5.73 22.67
N LEU A 10 38.25 6.24 22.22
CA LEU A 10 37.51 5.69 21.07
C LEU A 10 37.69 6.47 19.77
N LYS A 11 38.37 7.62 19.77
CA LYS A 11 38.58 8.47 18.58
C LYS A 11 39.19 7.74 17.38
N GLN A 12 39.96 6.69 17.63
CA GLN A 12 40.56 5.87 16.57
C GLN A 12 39.59 4.87 15.92
N TYR A 13 38.43 4.63 16.53
CA TYR A 13 37.42 3.67 16.08
C TYR A 13 36.14 4.34 15.58
N THR A 14 35.70 5.44 16.22
CA THR A 14 34.54 6.21 15.78
C THR A 14 34.63 7.67 16.24
N GLU A 15 34.20 8.59 15.37
CA GLU A 15 34.00 10.00 15.71
C GLU A 15 32.54 10.29 16.12
N ASP A 16 31.67 9.28 16.02
CA ASP A 16 30.23 9.37 16.29
C ASP A 16 29.91 9.07 17.77
N ILE A 17 30.34 9.97 18.66
CA ILE A 17 30.11 9.89 20.11
C ILE A 17 29.35 11.14 20.56
N PRO A 18 28.17 11.02 21.20
CA PRO A 18 27.39 12.17 21.67
C PRO A 18 28.18 13.10 22.58
N ALA A 19 28.02 14.42 22.41
CA ALA A 19 28.80 15.44 23.13
C ALA A 19 28.71 15.32 24.67
N SER A 20 27.55 14.90 25.19
CA SER A 20 27.32 14.65 26.62
C SER A 20 28.10 13.44 27.16
N VAL A 21 28.46 12.49 26.29
CA VAL A 21 29.20 11.26 26.63
C VAL A 21 30.71 11.42 26.45
N GLN A 22 31.15 12.31 25.55
CA GLN A 22 32.56 12.50 25.18
C GLN A 22 33.48 12.76 26.39
N GLN A 23 33.01 13.51 27.40
CA GLN A 23 33.78 13.90 28.58
C GLN A 23 33.78 12.84 29.69
N GLY A 24 33.11 11.70 29.51
CA GLY A 24 33.09 10.61 30.47
C GLY A 24 34.47 10.04 30.70
N VAL A 25 34.93 10.04 31.94
CA VAL A 25 36.26 9.54 32.32
C VAL A 25 36.13 8.06 32.64
N ILE A 26 36.82 7.21 31.89
CA ILE A 26 36.70 5.75 32.04
C ILE A 26 37.27 5.32 33.40
N ARG A 27 36.42 4.63 34.18
CA ARG A 27 36.76 3.98 35.45
C ARG A 27 37.26 2.55 35.21
N ASN A 28 36.47 1.74 34.51
CA ASN A 28 36.79 0.35 34.18
C ASN A 28 36.22 -0.01 32.80
N ILE A 29 36.78 -1.04 32.17
CA ILE A 29 36.21 -1.69 30.99
C ILE A 29 36.19 -3.18 31.28
N PHE A 30 35.02 -3.79 31.18
CA PHE A 30 34.85 -5.23 31.31
C PHE A 30 34.56 -5.85 29.95
N TYR A 31 35.20 -6.98 29.68
CA TYR A 31 34.96 -7.79 28.50
C TYR A 31 34.70 -9.23 28.92
N ASP A 32 33.57 -9.78 28.51
CA ASP A 32 33.21 -11.18 28.76
C ASP A 32 33.33 -12.00 27.47
N GLU A 33 34.31 -12.91 27.44
CA GLU A 33 34.56 -13.81 26.31
C GLU A 33 33.54 -14.95 26.19
N ASN A 34 32.83 -15.31 27.26
CA ASN A 34 31.97 -16.49 27.30
C ASN A 34 30.49 -16.20 26.97
N TYR A 35 30.06 -14.94 27.04
CA TYR A 35 28.70 -14.48 26.68
C TYR A 35 28.75 -13.49 25.52
N PHE A 36 28.68 -14.01 24.29
CA PHE A 36 28.46 -13.23 23.05
C PHE A 36 29.37 -11.99 22.86
N LYS A 37 30.60 -11.99 23.40
CA LYS A 37 31.55 -10.86 23.30
C LYS A 37 31.02 -9.55 23.90
N HIS A 38 30.34 -9.55 25.04
CA HIS A 38 29.82 -8.30 25.65
C HIS A 38 30.94 -7.38 26.19
N ILE A 39 30.84 -6.06 25.94
CA ILE A 39 31.71 -5.03 26.54
C ILE A 39 30.90 -4.07 27.41
N THR A 40 31.36 -3.83 28.63
CA THR A 40 30.81 -2.80 29.52
C THR A 40 31.85 -1.73 29.81
N PHE A 41 31.53 -0.48 29.48
CA PHE A 41 32.29 0.71 29.89
C PHE A 41 31.71 1.26 31.19
N GLU A 42 32.51 1.36 32.24
CA GLU A 42 32.17 2.15 33.42
C GLU A 42 32.86 3.50 33.32
N ALA A 43 32.12 4.60 33.37
CA ALA A 43 32.69 5.95 33.27
C ALA A 43 32.05 6.93 34.25
N VAL A 44 32.86 7.86 34.76
CA VAL A 44 32.44 8.95 35.65
C VAL A 44 32.18 10.20 34.83
N PHE A 45 31.03 10.84 35.03
CA PHE A 45 30.61 12.01 34.28
C PHE A 45 30.42 13.24 35.17
N PRO A 46 30.79 14.45 34.69
CA PRO A 46 30.62 15.70 35.43
C PRO A 46 29.16 16.21 35.47
N SER A 47 28.28 15.64 34.64
CA SER A 47 26.85 15.92 34.57
C SER A 47 26.09 14.65 34.22
N VAL A 48 24.80 14.59 34.59
CA VAL A 48 23.95 13.44 34.24
C VAL A 48 23.75 13.36 32.73
N VAL A 49 24.08 12.20 32.16
CA VAL A 49 23.98 11.97 30.72
C VAL A 49 22.53 11.62 30.37
N PRO A 50 21.93 12.25 29.33
CA PRO A 50 20.60 11.86 28.83
C PRO A 50 20.59 10.40 28.36
N THR A 51 19.51 9.68 28.65
CA THR A 51 19.41 8.25 28.32
C THR A 51 19.52 7.97 26.82
N GLU A 52 18.98 8.86 25.97
CA GLU A 52 19.09 8.77 24.51
C GLU A 52 20.55 8.81 24.03
N ASP A 53 21.38 9.65 24.64
CA ASP A 53 22.80 9.75 24.32
C ASP A 53 23.58 8.51 24.78
N ILE A 54 23.18 7.90 25.90
CA ILE A 54 23.75 6.62 26.36
C ILE A 54 23.45 5.52 25.32
N PHE A 55 22.21 5.43 24.84
CA PHE A 55 21.83 4.44 23.84
C PHE A 55 22.50 4.67 22.48
N HIS A 56 22.59 5.92 22.07
CA HIS A 56 23.32 6.29 20.86
C HIS A 56 24.78 5.88 20.96
N PHE A 57 25.45 6.17 22.08
CA PHE A 57 26.81 5.72 22.31
C PHE A 57 26.94 4.20 22.24
N GLU A 58 26.07 3.45 22.92
CA GLU A 58 26.10 1.99 22.94
C GLU A 58 25.97 1.39 21.53
N ASN A 59 25.09 1.95 20.71
CA ASN A 59 24.86 1.49 19.34
C ASN A 59 26.02 1.88 18.42
N SER A 60 26.37 3.17 18.34
CA SER A 60 27.42 3.66 17.43
C SER A 60 28.79 3.03 17.73
N VAL A 61 29.15 2.88 19.00
CA VAL A 61 30.41 2.25 19.40
C VAL A 61 30.33 0.72 19.26
N GLY A 62 29.18 0.10 19.53
CA GLY A 62 28.97 -1.33 19.32
C GLY A 62 29.18 -1.73 17.86
N VAL A 63 28.61 -0.97 16.92
CA VAL A 63 28.82 -1.14 15.48
C VAL A 63 30.28 -0.94 15.10
N ALA A 64 30.91 0.14 15.56
CA ALA A 64 32.30 0.46 15.22
C ALA A 64 33.30 -0.60 15.73
N LEU A 65 33.05 -1.19 16.89
CA LEU A 65 33.88 -2.23 17.48
C LEU A 65 33.48 -3.65 17.03
N GLN A 66 32.43 -3.79 16.22
CA GLN A 66 31.85 -5.08 15.77
C GLN A 66 31.48 -6.02 16.92
N VAL A 67 30.82 -5.44 17.93
CA VAL A 67 30.43 -6.14 19.15
C VAL A 67 28.90 -6.19 19.20
N PRO A 68 28.28 -7.37 19.35
CA PRO A 68 26.82 -7.49 19.26
C PRO A 68 26.08 -6.85 20.43
N GLN A 69 26.77 -6.59 21.55
CA GLN A 69 26.18 -5.91 22.71
C GLN A 69 27.25 -5.11 23.47
N LEU A 70 27.04 -3.80 23.59
CA LEU A 70 27.89 -2.88 24.35
C LEU A 70 27.04 -2.12 25.37
N ARG A 71 27.56 -1.93 26.59
CA ARG A 71 26.86 -1.24 27.68
C ARG A 71 27.71 -0.11 28.28
N LEU A 72 27.09 1.04 28.55
CA LEU A 72 27.72 2.16 29.24
C LEU A 72 27.08 2.37 30.62
N GLU A 73 27.85 2.10 31.66
CA GLU A 73 27.50 2.32 33.06
C GLU A 73 28.04 3.68 33.53
N CYS A 74 27.13 4.62 33.77
CA CYS A 74 27.47 5.99 34.13
C CYS A 74 27.49 6.20 35.65
N PHE A 75 28.57 6.79 36.18
CA PHE A 75 28.72 7.15 37.58
C PHE A 75 28.81 8.68 37.75
N TYR A 76 28.27 9.21 38.84
CA TYR A 76 28.08 10.64 39.07
C TYR A 76 28.44 11.02 40.53
N ASP A 77 28.80 12.28 40.76
CA ASP A 77 28.99 12.83 42.12
C ASP A 77 27.64 12.96 42.85
N GLU A 78 27.60 12.70 44.16
CA GLU A 78 26.38 12.72 44.98
C GLU A 78 25.61 14.05 44.91
N LYS A 79 26.30 15.17 44.63
CA LYS A 79 25.70 16.51 44.53
C LYS A 79 24.83 16.66 43.28
N LEU A 80 25.02 15.81 42.27
CA LEU A 80 24.24 15.83 41.03
C LEU A 80 22.87 15.17 41.19
N PHE A 81 22.64 14.41 42.26
CA PHE A 81 21.33 13.83 42.54
C PHE A 81 20.38 14.87 43.16
N THR A 82 19.67 15.59 42.28
CA THR A 82 18.65 16.59 42.60
C THR A 82 17.27 16.17 42.09
N ALA A 83 16.20 16.86 42.53
CA ALA A 83 14.83 16.54 42.13
C ALA A 83 14.62 16.57 40.61
N SER A 84 15.33 17.45 39.88
CA SER A 84 15.22 17.59 38.42
C SER A 84 15.82 16.41 37.65
N VAL A 85 16.68 15.60 38.28
CA VAL A 85 17.39 14.47 37.65
C VAL A 85 16.61 13.15 37.79
N ILE A 86 15.64 13.10 38.71
CA ILE A 86 14.87 11.89 39.04
C ILE A 86 14.17 11.29 37.80
N PRO A 87 13.52 12.06 36.90
CA PRO A 87 12.93 11.49 35.69
C PRO A 87 13.95 10.76 34.81
N THR A 88 15.15 11.33 34.63
CA THR A 88 16.24 10.69 33.87
C THR A 88 16.69 9.39 34.54
N VAL A 89 16.79 9.36 35.87
CA VAL A 89 17.11 8.14 36.62
C VAL A 89 16.03 7.06 36.45
N VAL A 90 14.76 7.45 36.46
CA VAL A 90 13.64 6.53 36.17
C VAL A 90 13.75 5.96 34.75
N GLU A 91 14.05 6.78 33.75
CA GLU A 91 14.28 6.30 32.38
C GLU A 91 15.45 5.31 32.28
N MET A 92 16.58 5.60 32.93
CA MET A 92 17.72 4.68 32.99
C MET A 92 17.35 3.34 33.63
N MET A 93 16.55 3.38 34.69
CA MET A 93 16.08 2.18 35.40
C MET A 93 15.11 1.33 34.61
N LYS A 94 14.42 1.86 33.57
CA LYS A 94 13.49 1.06 32.75
C LYS A 94 14.16 -0.14 32.09
N ARG A 95 15.48 -0.06 31.80
CA ARG A 95 16.27 -1.18 31.27
C ARG A 95 16.46 -2.32 32.28
N GLU A 96 16.57 -1.99 33.57
CA GLU A 96 16.81 -2.96 34.64
C GLU A 96 15.51 -3.45 35.30
N LEU A 97 14.46 -2.64 35.23
CA LEU A 97 13.17 -2.93 35.84
C LEU A 97 12.02 -2.51 34.92
N PRO A 98 11.73 -3.28 33.84
CA PRO A 98 10.72 -2.92 32.84
C PRO A 98 9.31 -2.71 33.39
N ILE A 99 9.00 -3.31 34.57
CA ILE A 99 7.70 -3.18 35.24
C ILE A 99 7.34 -1.75 35.63
N ILE A 100 8.31 -0.81 35.68
CA ILE A 100 8.01 0.59 36.01
C ILE A 100 7.36 1.35 34.84
N ASN A 101 7.37 0.76 33.64
CA ASN A 101 6.82 1.37 32.43
C ASN A 101 5.29 1.55 32.56
N GLY A 102 4.82 2.79 32.44
CA GLY A 102 3.39 3.13 32.55
C GLY A 102 2.91 3.50 33.96
N PHE A 103 3.52 2.98 35.03
CA PHE A 103 3.07 3.31 36.40
C PHE A 103 3.63 4.62 36.95
N LEU A 104 4.86 4.96 36.58
CA LEU A 104 5.51 6.21 36.99
C LEU A 104 5.24 7.38 36.03
N ASN A 105 4.46 7.13 34.97
CA ASN A 105 4.04 8.17 34.03
C ASN A 105 3.18 9.19 34.79
N ARG A 106 3.60 10.46 34.79
CA ARG A 106 2.99 11.58 35.55
C ARG A 106 3.12 11.49 37.08
N ALA A 107 3.96 10.59 37.61
CA ALA A 107 4.25 10.59 39.04
C ALA A 107 4.95 11.89 39.46
N GLN A 108 4.63 12.41 40.64
CA GLN A 108 5.31 13.57 41.22
C GLN A 108 6.39 13.12 42.18
N TYR A 109 7.56 13.75 42.11
CA TYR A 109 8.74 13.40 42.90
C TYR A 109 9.08 14.54 43.86
N HIS A 110 9.00 14.25 45.14
CA HIS A 110 9.31 15.19 46.22
C HIS A 110 10.56 14.72 46.97
N LEU A 111 11.69 15.39 46.75
CA LEU A 111 12.96 15.09 47.41
C LEU A 111 13.22 16.12 48.52
N ASP A 112 13.21 15.67 49.77
CA ASP A 112 13.57 16.49 50.95
C ASP A 112 14.77 15.84 51.69
N GLY A 113 15.94 16.48 51.59
CA GLY A 113 17.20 15.91 52.09
C GLY A 113 17.53 14.56 51.43
N ASN A 114 17.51 13.49 52.23
CA ASN A 114 17.73 12.11 51.77
C ASN A 114 16.43 11.29 51.69
N GLN A 115 15.26 11.92 51.81
CA GLN A 115 13.96 11.27 51.67
C GLN A 115 13.34 11.63 50.32
N LEU A 116 13.09 10.62 49.47
CA LEU A 116 12.34 10.75 48.23
C LEU A 116 10.92 10.21 48.42
N THR A 117 9.91 11.04 48.20
CA THR A 117 8.51 10.63 48.14
C THR A 117 8.05 10.65 46.68
N ILE A 118 7.46 9.55 46.23
CA ILE A 118 6.94 9.36 44.87
C ILE A 118 5.42 9.24 44.94
N ASP A 119 4.72 10.26 44.45
CA ASP A 119 3.26 10.28 44.42
C ASP A 119 2.77 9.77 43.06
N LEU A 120 2.20 8.57 43.04
CA LEU A 120 1.68 7.93 41.84
C LEU A 120 0.35 8.55 41.40
N TYR A 121 0.24 8.80 40.10
CA TYR A 121 -0.99 9.26 39.48
C TYR A 121 -1.95 8.09 39.13
N THR A 122 -1.42 6.87 38.95
CA THR A 122 -2.16 5.64 38.59
C THR A 122 -2.26 4.66 39.75
N ALA A 123 -3.17 3.66 39.67
CA ALA A 123 -3.37 2.62 40.68
C ALA A 123 -2.27 1.52 40.68
N GLY A 124 -1.00 1.92 40.63
CA GLY A 124 0.16 1.03 40.49
C GLY A 124 0.89 0.66 41.78
N GLN A 125 0.52 1.26 42.93
CA GLN A 125 1.25 1.12 44.19
C GLN A 125 1.44 -0.34 44.64
N PRO A 126 0.39 -1.20 44.69
CA PRO A 126 0.55 -2.59 45.14
C PRO A 126 1.50 -3.41 44.26
N ILE A 127 1.55 -3.12 42.97
CA ILE A 127 2.41 -3.80 42.00
C ILE A 127 3.87 -3.38 42.23
N LEU A 128 4.14 -2.08 42.32
CA LEU A 128 5.48 -1.56 42.56
C LEU A 128 6.04 -1.98 43.94
N GLU A 129 5.19 -2.10 44.96
CA GLU A 129 5.55 -2.66 46.27
C GLU A 129 5.92 -4.14 46.19
N LYS A 130 5.15 -4.96 45.45
CA LYS A 130 5.44 -6.40 45.24
C LYS A 130 6.82 -6.61 44.61
N PHE A 131 7.23 -5.73 43.69
CA PHE A 131 8.54 -5.80 43.03
C PHE A 131 9.67 -5.07 43.77
N GLN A 132 9.41 -4.60 45.01
CA GLN A 132 10.38 -3.90 45.86
C GLN A 132 10.98 -2.65 45.19
N PHE A 133 10.18 -1.92 44.40
CA PHE A 133 10.64 -0.78 43.60
C PHE A 133 11.39 0.27 44.44
N CYS A 134 10.84 0.71 45.57
CA CYS A 134 11.48 1.72 46.42
C CYS A 134 12.89 1.33 46.86
N LYS A 135 13.10 0.04 47.17
CA LYS A 135 14.42 -0.49 47.53
C LYS A 135 15.36 -0.48 46.33
N LYS A 136 14.91 -1.00 45.17
CA LYS A 136 15.71 -1.04 43.94
C LYS A 136 16.09 0.37 43.46
N PHE A 137 15.20 1.35 43.63
CA PHE A 137 15.49 2.75 43.32
C PHE A 137 16.57 3.33 44.23
N ALA A 138 16.47 3.07 45.54
CA ALA A 138 17.51 3.49 46.49
C ALA A 138 18.86 2.82 46.18
N ASP A 139 18.86 1.52 45.87
CA ASP A 139 20.07 0.78 45.50
C ASP A 139 20.69 1.30 44.19
N PHE A 140 19.87 1.67 43.21
CA PHE A 140 20.33 2.28 41.95
C PHE A 140 20.98 3.65 42.19
N VAL A 141 20.36 4.52 43.00
CA VAL A 141 20.94 5.82 43.34
C VAL A 141 22.23 5.65 44.14
N GLN A 142 22.28 4.69 45.05
CA GLN A 142 23.50 4.38 45.79
C GLN A 142 24.63 3.90 44.85
N LYS A 143 24.31 3.09 43.84
CA LYS A 143 25.29 2.57 42.87
C LYS A 143 25.82 3.68 41.95
N HIS A 144 24.92 4.49 41.37
CA HIS A 144 25.28 5.44 40.30
C HIS A 144 25.66 6.83 40.81
N PHE A 145 25.18 7.26 41.98
CA PHE A 145 25.45 8.58 42.56
C PHE A 145 26.18 8.52 43.91
N GLU A 146 26.53 7.33 44.39
CA GLU A 146 27.16 7.08 45.70
C GLU A 146 26.38 7.66 46.90
N LYS A 147 25.08 7.95 46.73
CA LYS A 147 24.23 8.64 47.70
C LYS A 147 23.16 7.73 48.30
N THR A 148 23.11 7.68 49.63
CA THR A 148 22.08 6.91 50.35
C THR A 148 20.79 7.72 50.45
N ILE A 149 19.70 7.18 49.91
CA ILE A 149 18.36 7.77 50.03
C ILE A 149 17.34 6.77 50.58
N ALA A 150 16.31 7.28 51.25
CA ALA A 150 15.13 6.53 51.62
C ALA A 150 13.99 6.90 50.66
N VAL A 151 13.33 5.89 50.07
CA VAL A 151 12.29 6.09 49.07
C VAL A 151 10.95 5.60 49.63
N THR A 152 9.95 6.48 49.61
CA THR A 152 8.56 6.22 49.98
C THR A 152 7.64 6.53 48.81
N MET A 153 6.52 5.80 48.70
CA MET A 153 5.60 5.94 47.57
C MET A 153 4.16 6.03 48.09
N ASN A 154 3.39 6.95 47.52
CA ASN A 154 1.98 7.14 47.84
C ASN A 154 1.14 6.97 46.56
N GLY A 155 0.04 6.23 46.61
CA GLY A 155 -0.84 5.99 45.47
C GLY A 155 -2.30 5.75 45.89
N ARG A 156 -3.22 5.76 44.92
CA ARG A 156 -4.65 5.46 45.15
C ARG A 156 -4.88 3.94 45.07
N ASN A 157 -5.53 3.37 46.09
CA ASN A 157 -5.76 1.93 46.19
C ASN A 157 -6.96 1.40 45.37
N ASN A 158 -7.80 2.27 44.78
CA ASN A 158 -8.89 1.91 43.85
C ASN A 158 -9.30 3.15 43.04
N VAL A 159 -9.46 3.01 41.72
CA VAL A 159 -9.98 4.06 40.82
C VAL A 159 -11.21 3.48 40.12
N SER A 160 -12.33 4.21 40.08
CA SER A 160 -13.53 3.74 39.40
C SER A 160 -13.34 3.77 37.87
N TYR A 161 -14.12 2.98 37.13
CA TYR A 161 -14.05 2.92 35.67
C TYR A 161 -14.35 4.28 35.02
N GLU A 162 -15.23 5.07 35.63
CA GLU A 162 -15.61 6.42 35.17
C GLU A 162 -14.50 7.45 35.39
N GLU A 163 -13.73 7.34 36.48
CA GLU A 163 -12.54 8.17 36.70
C GLU A 163 -11.37 7.78 35.78
N LEU A 164 -11.25 6.50 35.42
CA LEU A 164 -10.29 6.00 34.44
C LEU A 164 -10.55 6.56 33.04
N GLU A 165 -11.81 6.63 32.59
CA GLU A 165 -12.17 7.27 31.31
C GLU A 165 -11.83 8.77 31.29
N HIS A 166 -12.07 9.47 32.39
CA HIS A 166 -11.76 10.90 32.48
C HIS A 166 -10.25 11.17 32.50
N ILE A 167 -9.47 10.30 33.15
CA ILE A 167 -8.00 10.38 33.17
C ILE A 167 -7.43 10.05 31.78
N ILE A 168 -7.96 9.05 31.08
CA ILE A 168 -7.55 8.67 29.71
C ILE A 168 -7.78 9.81 28.72
N GLN A 169 -8.87 10.57 28.89
CA GLN A 169 -9.15 11.76 28.07
C GLN A 169 -8.21 12.93 28.33
N GLU A 170 -7.51 12.96 29.46
CA GLU A 170 -6.54 14.01 29.84
C GLU A 170 -5.07 13.61 29.58
N ILE A 171 -4.79 12.50 28.89
CA ILE A 171 -3.43 12.09 28.47
C ILE A 171 -3.06 12.72 27.12
N PRO A 172 -2.16 13.73 27.02
CA PRO A 172 -1.59 14.11 25.74
C PRO A 172 -0.73 12.95 25.21
N PRO A 173 -0.77 12.68 23.90
CA PRO A 173 0.04 11.63 23.30
C PRO A 173 1.53 11.98 23.43
N GLU A 174 2.31 11.15 24.12
CA GLU A 174 3.77 11.16 24.00
C GLU A 174 4.13 10.62 22.61
N ILE A 175 4.78 11.47 21.83
CA ILE A 175 5.18 11.25 20.43
C ILE A 175 6.55 10.56 20.44
N SER A 176 6.62 9.34 19.91
CA SER A 176 7.86 8.77 19.38
C SER A 176 8.16 9.44 18.03
N PRO A 177 9.41 9.84 17.74
CA PRO A 177 9.74 10.61 16.53
C PRO A 177 9.49 9.91 15.18
N ASP A 178 9.13 8.63 15.16
CA ASP A 178 8.84 7.89 13.91
C ASP A 178 7.34 7.81 13.52
N TYR A 179 6.49 8.67 14.10
CA TYR A 179 5.10 8.77 13.65
C TYR A 179 4.60 10.22 13.69
N ILE A 180 4.45 10.84 12.51
CA ILE A 180 3.77 12.15 12.34
C ILE A 180 2.34 11.90 11.83
N PRO A 181 1.32 12.05 12.69
CA PRO A 181 -0.02 12.44 12.26
C PRO A 181 -0.18 13.97 12.33
N PRO A 182 -1.02 14.55 11.45
CA PRO A 182 -1.11 15.99 11.24
C PRO A 182 -1.70 16.75 12.43
N SER A 183 -1.03 17.83 12.86
CA SER A 183 -1.57 18.78 13.83
C SER A 183 -2.52 19.78 13.15
N TYR A 184 -3.70 20.01 13.73
CA TYR A 184 -4.48 21.23 13.50
C TYR A 184 -4.54 22.06 14.80
N PRO A 185 -4.54 23.40 14.70
CA PRO A 185 -4.45 24.30 15.85
C PRO A 185 -5.79 24.43 16.58
N SER A 186 -5.79 24.28 17.90
CA SER A 186 -6.91 24.67 18.76
C SER A 186 -6.80 26.16 19.13
N VAL A 187 -7.76 26.97 18.70
CA VAL A 187 -7.97 28.36 19.16
C VAL A 187 -9.01 28.37 20.30
N PRO A 188 -8.89 29.25 21.32
CA PRO A 188 -9.72 29.19 22.52
C PRO A 188 -11.18 29.57 22.29
N THR A 189 -12.08 28.84 22.96
CA THR A 189 -13.48 29.19 23.16
C THR A 189 -13.62 30.33 24.16
N GLU A 190 -13.83 31.56 23.68
CA GLU A 190 -14.64 32.57 24.37
C GLU A 190 -15.46 33.36 23.36
N ARG A 191 -16.78 33.38 23.57
CA ARG A 191 -17.77 34.12 22.77
C ARG A 191 -17.85 35.57 23.25
N PRO A 192 -17.81 36.56 22.36
CA PRO A 192 -18.57 37.79 22.51
C PRO A 192 -19.91 37.64 21.78
N GLN A 193 -21.00 37.89 22.49
CA GLN A 193 -22.31 38.11 21.88
C GLN A 193 -22.25 39.39 21.05
N GLU A 194 -22.43 39.32 19.73
CA GLU A 194 -22.84 40.48 18.96
C GLU A 194 -23.71 40.06 17.76
N THR A 195 -24.88 40.70 17.71
CA THR A 195 -25.94 40.60 16.70
C THR A 195 -25.46 41.01 15.32
N ILE A 196 -25.59 40.13 14.32
CA ILE A 196 -25.42 40.50 12.91
C ILE A 196 -26.67 40.10 12.11
N VAL A 197 -27.13 41.08 11.36
CA VAL A 197 -28.34 41.17 10.55
C VAL A 197 -28.24 40.27 9.32
N VAL A 198 -29.35 39.57 9.01
CA VAL A 198 -29.56 38.82 7.77
C VAL A 198 -29.80 39.79 6.61
N PRO A 199 -29.13 39.63 5.45
CA PRO A 199 -29.74 39.98 4.18
C PRO A 199 -29.90 38.75 3.28
N ASP A 200 -31.09 38.68 2.69
CA ASP A 200 -31.56 37.70 1.71
C ASP A 200 -30.63 37.54 0.50
N THR A 201 -30.44 36.29 0.04
CA THR A 201 -31.03 35.69 -1.18
C THR A 201 -30.05 34.64 -1.76
N PRO A 202 -30.40 33.34 -1.84
CA PRO A 202 -29.61 32.40 -2.63
C PRO A 202 -29.82 32.69 -4.12
N GLN A 203 -28.72 32.98 -4.83
CA GLN A 203 -28.73 32.98 -6.30
C GLN A 203 -28.85 31.54 -6.80
N THR A 204 -29.99 31.25 -7.43
CA THR A 204 -30.25 30.03 -8.19
C THR A 204 -29.28 29.92 -9.36
N VAL A 205 -28.37 28.93 -9.31
CA VAL A 205 -27.68 28.42 -10.50
C VAL A 205 -28.70 27.55 -11.24
N SER A 206 -29.12 27.99 -12.42
CA SER A 206 -30.03 27.25 -13.30
C SER A 206 -29.28 26.07 -13.93
N GLY A 207 -29.26 24.93 -13.24
CA GLY A 207 -28.98 23.64 -13.88
C GLY A 207 -30.20 23.23 -14.70
N GLU A 208 -30.02 23.05 -16.00
CA GLU A 208 -31.03 22.41 -16.85
C GLU A 208 -31.41 21.06 -16.24
N SER A 209 -32.70 20.91 -15.98
CA SER A 209 -33.30 19.73 -15.35
C SER A 209 -32.99 18.48 -16.16
N ALA A 210 -32.23 17.55 -15.58
CA ALA A 210 -32.11 16.17 -16.02
C ALA A 210 -33.43 15.42 -15.80
N MET A 211 -34.49 15.80 -16.53
CA MET A 211 -35.79 15.16 -16.46
C MET A 211 -36.00 14.22 -17.67
N MET A 212 -36.26 12.95 -17.35
CA MET A 212 -36.70 11.83 -18.23
C MET A 212 -35.62 11.01 -18.97
N ASN A 213 -34.97 10.06 -18.25
CA ASN A 213 -34.18 8.97 -18.85
C ASN A 213 -34.53 7.59 -18.26
N PHE A 214 -35.82 7.25 -18.20
CA PHE A 214 -36.28 5.94 -17.70
C PHE A 214 -37.08 5.19 -18.76
N THR A 215 -36.95 3.87 -18.79
CA THR A 215 -37.78 3.00 -19.64
C THR A 215 -38.94 2.45 -18.83
N LYS A 216 -40.17 2.56 -19.33
CA LYS A 216 -41.36 1.90 -18.75
C LYS A 216 -41.42 0.38 -19.04
N GLU A 217 -40.52 -0.12 -19.88
CA GLU A 217 -40.40 -1.55 -20.16
C GLU A 217 -39.72 -2.28 -18.98
N GLY A 218 -40.39 -3.30 -18.45
CA GLY A 218 -39.87 -4.13 -17.35
C GLY A 218 -40.08 -3.56 -15.94
N GLU A 219 -41.08 -2.69 -15.73
CA GLU A 219 -41.44 -2.20 -14.39
C GLU A 219 -41.93 -3.34 -13.48
N ILE A 220 -41.36 -3.43 -12.28
CA ILE A 220 -41.80 -4.37 -11.24
C ILE A 220 -42.29 -3.57 -10.04
N LEU A 221 -43.58 -3.71 -9.72
CA LEU A 221 -44.18 -3.12 -8.52
C LEU A 221 -43.81 -3.98 -7.30
N ILE A 222 -43.01 -3.42 -6.39
CA ILE A 222 -42.61 -4.12 -5.17
C ILE A 222 -43.57 -3.82 -4.02
N LYS A 223 -43.95 -2.55 -3.85
CA LYS A 223 -44.84 -2.10 -2.77
C LYS A 223 -45.76 -0.99 -3.28
N GLY A 224 -47.01 -0.96 -2.81
CA GLY A 224 -47.92 0.18 -3.00
C GLY A 224 -48.63 0.20 -4.35
N ARG A 225 -48.64 1.36 -5.03
CA ARG A 225 -49.30 1.59 -6.32
C ARG A 225 -48.26 1.98 -7.39
N PRO A 226 -48.57 1.81 -8.70
CA PRO A 226 -47.72 2.34 -9.76
C PRO A 226 -47.49 3.86 -9.59
N ILE A 227 -46.25 4.30 -9.85
CA ILE A 227 -45.83 5.70 -9.71
C ILE A 227 -45.75 6.33 -11.10
N ASN A 228 -46.62 7.32 -11.38
CA ASN A 228 -46.65 8.04 -12.65
C ASN A 228 -46.12 9.48 -12.56
N GLU A 229 -45.88 9.96 -11.33
CA GLU A 229 -45.29 11.26 -11.04
C GLU A 229 -43.78 11.24 -11.39
N ASP A 230 -43.26 12.37 -11.89
CA ASP A 230 -41.83 12.49 -12.19
C ASP A 230 -41.02 12.69 -10.90
N PRO A 231 -39.88 12.00 -10.74
CA PRO A 231 -39.05 12.13 -9.56
C PRO A 231 -38.35 13.49 -9.50
N VAL A 232 -38.17 14.02 -8.28
CA VAL A 232 -37.26 15.12 -7.97
C VAL A 232 -35.89 14.58 -7.55
N THR A 233 -34.86 15.43 -7.57
CA THR A 233 -33.52 15.05 -7.09
C THR A 233 -33.54 14.82 -5.57
N ILE A 234 -32.67 13.94 -5.07
CA ILE A 234 -32.59 13.63 -3.65
C ILE A 234 -32.26 14.88 -2.81
N PRO A 235 -31.29 15.76 -3.17
CA PRO A 235 -31.07 17.00 -2.44
C PRO A 235 -32.32 17.89 -2.36
N GLN A 236 -33.09 18.02 -3.44
CA GLN A 236 -34.35 18.77 -3.42
C GLN A 236 -35.37 18.11 -2.48
N ALA A 237 -35.55 16.79 -2.57
CA ALA A 237 -36.45 16.05 -1.69
C ALA A 237 -36.07 16.22 -0.20
N LEU A 238 -34.78 16.27 0.11
CA LEU A 238 -34.29 16.47 1.46
C LEU A 238 -34.58 17.87 2.02
N THR A 239 -34.95 18.87 1.21
CA THR A 239 -35.38 20.18 1.71
C THR A 239 -36.86 20.24 2.12
N THR A 240 -37.70 19.35 1.58
CA THR A 240 -39.15 19.28 1.83
C THR A 240 -39.48 18.24 2.90
N ARG A 241 -39.36 18.59 4.19
CA ARG A 241 -39.68 17.70 5.32
C ARG A 241 -41.19 17.49 5.49
N GLY A 242 -41.61 16.24 5.70
CA GLY A 242 -43.00 15.88 5.98
C GLY A 242 -43.96 15.87 4.78
N GLU A 243 -43.50 16.33 3.61
CA GLU A 243 -44.25 16.27 2.36
C GLU A 243 -44.04 14.94 1.62
N LYS A 244 -45.00 14.60 0.76
CA LYS A 244 -44.89 13.44 -0.11
C LYS A 244 -44.01 13.79 -1.30
N VAL A 245 -42.94 13.04 -1.48
CA VAL A 245 -41.96 13.20 -2.56
C VAL A 245 -41.88 11.93 -3.39
N VAL A 246 -41.44 12.09 -4.63
CA VAL A 246 -41.05 10.97 -5.49
C VAL A 246 -39.58 11.15 -5.81
N VAL A 247 -38.77 10.16 -5.48
CA VAL A 247 -37.33 10.16 -5.78
C VAL A 247 -36.98 8.93 -6.58
N TYR A 248 -35.89 9.05 -7.32
CA TYR A 248 -35.25 7.94 -8.02
C TYR A 248 -33.87 7.70 -7.41
N GLY A 249 -33.39 6.46 -7.42
CA GLY A 249 -32.01 6.19 -7.04
C GLY A 249 -31.61 4.73 -7.22
N ASP A 250 -30.31 4.52 -7.34
CA ASP A 250 -29.67 3.21 -7.38
C ASP A 250 -29.36 2.74 -5.96
N ILE A 251 -29.73 1.50 -5.66
CA ILE A 251 -29.44 0.89 -4.36
C ILE A 251 -27.94 0.58 -4.29
N PHE A 252 -27.24 1.15 -3.30
CA PHE A 252 -25.81 0.86 -3.07
C PHE A 252 -25.56 0.10 -1.75
N ALA A 253 -26.46 0.20 -0.77
CA ALA A 253 -26.40 -0.56 0.47
C ALA A 253 -27.77 -1.10 0.89
N THR A 254 -27.77 -2.28 1.52
CA THR A 254 -28.97 -3.00 1.97
C THR A 254 -28.71 -3.64 3.32
N GLU A 255 -29.60 -3.45 4.28
CA GLU A 255 -29.54 -4.09 5.59
C GLU A 255 -30.92 -4.62 5.99
N SER A 256 -30.93 -5.73 6.73
CA SER A 256 -32.15 -6.29 7.31
C SER A 256 -31.88 -6.77 8.73
N ARG A 257 -32.80 -6.44 9.64
CA ARG A 257 -32.71 -6.82 11.05
C ARG A 257 -34.09 -7.14 11.62
N ASP A 258 -34.18 -8.29 12.27
CA ASP A 258 -35.37 -8.68 13.04
C ASP A 258 -35.38 -8.02 14.42
N VAL A 259 -36.55 -7.51 14.82
CA VAL A 259 -36.77 -6.83 16.10
C VAL A 259 -37.74 -7.65 16.95
N LYS A 260 -37.61 -7.59 18.28
CA LYS A 260 -38.53 -8.26 19.21
C LYS A 260 -39.99 -7.90 18.90
N GLY A 261 -40.83 -8.89 18.62
CA GLY A 261 -42.27 -8.73 18.41
C GLY A 261 -42.78 -8.88 16.96
N ASP A 262 -42.28 -9.86 16.20
CA ASP A 262 -42.79 -10.21 14.85
C ASP A 262 -42.67 -9.10 13.78
N ARG A 263 -41.73 -8.18 13.95
CA ARG A 263 -41.46 -7.07 13.02
C ARG A 263 -40.01 -7.11 12.54
N ARG A 264 -39.81 -6.73 11.28
CA ARG A 264 -38.49 -6.65 10.63
C ARG A 264 -38.28 -5.23 10.11
N ILE A 265 -37.05 -4.74 10.30
CA ILE A 265 -36.57 -3.50 9.68
C ILE A 265 -35.80 -3.93 8.43
N VAL A 266 -36.16 -3.33 7.30
CA VAL A 266 -35.39 -3.44 6.05
C VAL A 266 -35.03 -2.04 5.60
N THR A 267 -33.75 -1.80 5.39
CA THR A 267 -33.20 -0.51 5.00
C THR A 267 -32.46 -0.63 3.69
N TYR A 268 -32.70 0.34 2.81
CA TYR A 268 -32.01 0.49 1.53
C TYR A 268 -31.43 1.90 1.49
N LYS A 269 -30.15 2.04 1.14
CA LYS A 269 -29.57 3.36 0.85
C LYS A 269 -29.53 3.53 -0.66
N ILE A 270 -30.13 4.62 -1.13
CA ILE A 270 -30.23 4.93 -2.57
C ILE A 270 -29.52 6.23 -2.89
N THR A 271 -28.97 6.32 -4.09
CA THR A 271 -28.33 7.53 -4.62
C THR A 271 -28.80 7.82 -6.04
N ASP A 272 -29.04 9.09 -6.35
CA ASP A 272 -29.21 9.57 -7.73
C ASP A 272 -27.89 10.17 -8.27
N PHE A 273 -26.80 9.99 -7.52
CA PHE A 273 -25.46 10.57 -7.69
C PHE A 273 -25.36 12.09 -7.45
N SER A 274 -26.47 12.79 -7.25
CA SER A 274 -26.51 14.18 -6.75
C SER A 274 -26.65 14.24 -5.22
N GLY A 275 -27.22 13.19 -4.62
CA GLY A 275 -27.23 12.95 -3.18
C GLY A 275 -27.72 11.53 -2.86
N SER A 276 -27.82 11.21 -1.58
CA SER A 276 -28.26 9.90 -1.10
C SER A 276 -29.27 10.01 0.03
N VAL A 277 -30.12 9.00 0.18
CA VAL A 277 -31.11 8.93 1.26
C VAL A 277 -31.35 7.50 1.73
N LEU A 278 -31.60 7.34 3.03
CA LEU A 278 -32.00 6.08 3.64
C LEU A 278 -33.50 5.83 3.42
N VAL A 279 -33.85 4.71 2.80
CA VAL A 279 -35.22 4.21 2.65
C VAL A 279 -35.46 3.14 3.71
N LYS A 280 -36.47 3.32 4.57
CA LYS A 280 -36.72 2.42 5.71
C LYS A 280 -38.12 1.82 5.69
N LEU A 281 -38.19 0.50 5.63
CA LEU A 281 -39.40 -0.29 5.83
C LEU A 281 -39.43 -0.83 7.27
N PHE A 282 -40.54 -0.62 7.97
CA PHE A 282 -40.76 -1.17 9.32
C PHE A 282 -42.15 -1.80 9.45
N GLU A 283 -42.23 -3.08 9.14
CA GLU A 283 -43.50 -3.80 8.93
C GLU A 283 -43.44 -5.18 9.62
N PRO A 284 -44.60 -5.82 9.86
CA PRO A 284 -44.64 -7.21 10.33
C PRO A 284 -43.95 -8.15 9.35
N VAL A 285 -43.26 -9.19 9.85
CA VAL A 285 -42.47 -10.14 9.04
C VAL A 285 -43.31 -10.73 7.90
N LYS A 286 -44.52 -11.22 8.20
CA LYS A 286 -45.46 -11.76 7.19
C LYS A 286 -45.81 -10.80 6.05
N LYS A 287 -45.82 -9.49 6.32
CA LYS A 287 -46.14 -8.46 5.31
C LYS A 287 -44.92 -8.17 4.44
N LEU A 288 -43.71 -8.28 4.97
CA LEU A 288 -42.47 -8.13 4.22
C LEU A 288 -42.17 -9.35 3.36
N ASP A 289 -42.40 -10.56 3.89
CA ASP A 289 -42.23 -11.82 3.14
C ASP A 289 -43.23 -11.96 1.98
N ALA A 290 -44.31 -11.19 1.99
CA ALA A 290 -45.27 -11.09 0.88
C ALA A 290 -44.84 -10.10 -0.22
N LEU A 291 -43.76 -9.35 -0.02
CA LEU A 291 -43.17 -8.45 -1.01
C LEU A 291 -41.95 -9.16 -1.63
N HIS A 292 -41.72 -8.96 -2.93
CA HIS A 292 -40.55 -9.51 -3.64
C HIS A 292 -39.26 -8.72 -3.32
N LEU A 293 -38.92 -8.58 -2.03
CA LEU A 293 -37.76 -7.79 -1.57
C LEU A 293 -36.43 -8.38 -2.03
N GLU A 294 -36.41 -9.67 -2.38
CA GLU A 294 -35.28 -10.34 -3.01
C GLU A 294 -34.86 -9.70 -4.33
N GLU A 295 -35.76 -8.98 -5.03
CA GLU A 295 -35.42 -8.23 -6.25
C GLU A 295 -34.70 -6.91 -5.96
N LEU A 296 -34.77 -6.39 -4.73
CA LEU A 296 -34.13 -5.14 -4.30
C LEU A 296 -32.69 -5.38 -3.84
N LYS A 297 -31.78 -5.57 -4.81
CA LYS A 297 -30.35 -5.79 -4.56
C LYS A 297 -29.52 -4.56 -4.92
N LYS A 298 -28.25 -4.55 -4.47
CA LYS A 298 -27.26 -3.55 -4.90
C LYS A 298 -27.18 -3.48 -6.43
N GLY A 299 -27.13 -2.27 -6.97
CA GLY A 299 -27.11 -1.98 -8.41
C GLY A 299 -28.49 -1.92 -9.08
N VAL A 300 -29.59 -2.20 -8.36
CA VAL A 300 -30.94 -2.05 -8.90
C VAL A 300 -31.41 -0.61 -8.72
N SER A 301 -31.92 -0.05 -9.81
CA SER A 301 -32.54 1.27 -9.85
C SER A 301 -34.01 1.22 -9.43
N ILE A 302 -34.41 2.09 -8.49
CA ILE A 302 -35.79 2.16 -7.99
C ILE A 302 -36.35 3.59 -8.04
N VAL A 303 -37.67 3.67 -8.20
CA VAL A 303 -38.46 4.88 -7.93
C VAL A 303 -39.26 4.66 -6.67
N VAL A 304 -39.15 5.60 -5.75
CA VAL A 304 -39.77 5.54 -4.43
C VAL A 304 -40.65 6.77 -4.24
N SER A 305 -41.91 6.53 -3.91
CA SER A 305 -42.86 7.57 -3.50
C SER A 305 -43.12 7.44 -2.01
N GLY A 306 -42.99 8.51 -1.24
CA GLY A 306 -43.13 8.46 0.22
C GLY A 306 -42.87 9.80 0.90
N LYS A 307 -42.72 9.79 2.21
CA LYS A 307 -42.43 10.99 3.02
C LYS A 307 -41.04 10.95 3.61
N ILE A 308 -40.36 12.10 3.65
CA ILE A 308 -39.07 12.25 4.33
C ILE A 308 -39.30 12.78 5.74
N GLU A 309 -38.85 12.01 6.73
CA GLU A 309 -38.99 12.28 8.15
C GLU A 309 -37.63 12.16 8.85
N ASP A 310 -37.38 12.97 9.88
CA ASP A 310 -36.17 12.83 10.69
C ASP A 310 -36.31 11.61 11.62
N ASP A 311 -35.36 10.68 11.57
CA ASP A 311 -35.38 9.46 12.38
C ASP A 311 -34.32 9.56 13.48
N SER A 312 -34.75 9.66 14.73
CA SER A 312 -33.86 9.85 15.88
C SER A 312 -32.95 8.66 16.16
N PHE A 313 -33.25 7.48 15.63
CA PHE A 313 -32.40 6.29 15.76
C PHE A 313 -31.36 6.22 14.64
N ALA A 314 -31.71 6.63 13.43
CA ALA A 314 -30.76 6.69 12.31
C ALA A 314 -29.86 7.93 12.36
N HIS A 315 -30.26 8.96 13.12
CA HIS A 315 -29.60 10.27 13.17
C HIS A 315 -29.44 10.92 11.78
N GLU A 316 -30.35 10.63 10.86
CA GLU A 316 -30.41 11.21 9.52
C GLU A 316 -31.86 11.24 9.00
N PRO A 317 -32.15 12.02 7.94
CA PRO A 317 -33.46 12.01 7.29
C PRO A 317 -33.72 10.70 6.56
N VAL A 318 -34.92 10.16 6.73
CA VAL A 318 -35.31 8.84 6.21
C VAL A 318 -36.55 8.95 5.33
N LEU A 319 -36.49 8.36 4.14
CA LEU A 319 -37.63 8.19 3.26
C LEU A 319 -38.45 6.98 3.70
N ARG A 320 -39.68 7.22 4.15
CA ARG A 320 -40.68 6.20 4.46
C ARG A 320 -41.52 5.92 3.21
N PRO A 321 -41.37 4.76 2.55
CA PRO A 321 -41.96 4.53 1.25
C PRO A 321 -43.43 4.10 1.33
N ASP A 322 -44.30 4.82 0.64
CA ASP A 322 -45.67 4.42 0.32
C ASP A 322 -45.69 3.44 -0.86
N SER A 323 -44.85 3.68 -1.87
CA SER A 323 -44.72 2.84 -3.06
C SER A 323 -43.26 2.70 -3.50
N ILE A 324 -42.90 1.50 -3.97
CA ILE A 324 -41.57 1.16 -4.50
C ILE A 324 -41.76 0.44 -5.82
N VAL A 325 -41.14 0.97 -6.87
CA VAL A 325 -41.16 0.40 -8.22
C VAL A 325 -39.73 0.26 -8.73
N ILE A 326 -39.37 -0.91 -9.24
CA ILE A 326 -38.11 -1.09 -9.97
C ILE A 326 -38.26 -0.48 -11.37
N ARG A 327 -37.39 0.47 -11.72
CA ARG A 327 -37.33 1.10 -13.04
C ARG A 327 -35.89 1.15 -13.51
N LYS A 328 -35.61 0.62 -14.70
CA LYS A 328 -34.26 0.69 -15.27
C LYS A 328 -33.94 2.10 -15.78
N ARG A 329 -32.74 2.58 -15.47
CA ARG A 329 -32.16 3.76 -16.11
C ARG A 329 -31.91 3.46 -17.58
N LYS A 330 -32.16 4.44 -18.45
CA LYS A 330 -31.67 4.38 -19.83
C LYS A 330 -30.14 4.46 -19.78
N PRO A 331 -29.40 3.40 -20.15
CA PRO A 331 -27.95 3.42 -20.09
C PRO A 331 -27.41 4.44 -21.09
N ARG A 332 -26.27 5.05 -20.79
CA ARG A 332 -25.50 5.81 -21.78
C ARG A 332 -25.06 4.85 -22.88
N LYS A 333 -25.30 5.23 -24.14
CA LYS A 333 -25.03 4.40 -25.31
C LYS A 333 -24.16 5.17 -26.29
N ASP A 334 -23.24 4.46 -26.90
CA ASP A 334 -22.53 4.91 -28.10
C ASP A 334 -23.42 4.59 -29.32
N THR A 335 -23.88 5.62 -30.02
CA THR A 335 -24.81 5.52 -31.16
C THR A 335 -24.14 5.59 -32.52
N ALA A 336 -22.86 5.91 -32.59
CA ALA A 336 -22.11 6.00 -33.84
C ALA A 336 -22.13 4.66 -34.61
N GLU A 337 -22.21 4.70 -35.94
CA GLU A 337 -22.20 3.48 -36.76
C GLU A 337 -20.81 2.80 -36.74
N ARG A 338 -19.76 3.62 -36.85
CA ARG A 338 -18.36 3.20 -36.70
C ARG A 338 -17.88 3.55 -35.30
N LYS A 339 -17.12 2.66 -34.66
CA LYS A 339 -16.73 2.78 -33.25
C LYS A 339 -15.26 3.14 -33.09
N ARG A 340 -14.97 4.01 -32.12
CA ARG A 340 -13.60 4.37 -31.74
C ARG A 340 -12.93 3.30 -30.88
N VAL A 341 -11.64 3.52 -30.62
CA VAL A 341 -10.86 2.80 -29.59
C VAL A 341 -10.28 3.83 -28.63
N GLU A 342 -10.38 3.60 -27.32
CA GLU A 342 -9.66 4.39 -26.32
C GLU A 342 -8.23 3.84 -26.16
N LEU A 343 -7.23 4.72 -26.25
CA LEU A 343 -5.81 4.36 -26.18
C LEU A 343 -5.09 4.92 -24.94
N HIS A 344 -5.74 5.79 -24.17
CA HIS A 344 -5.18 6.42 -22.97
C HIS A 344 -6.20 6.32 -21.82
N CYS A 345 -6.00 5.35 -20.93
CA CYS A 345 -6.97 5.01 -19.90
C CYS A 345 -6.32 4.47 -18.62
N HIS A 346 -6.59 5.16 -17.53
CA HIS A 346 -6.16 4.89 -16.18
C HIS A 346 -7.22 4.11 -15.41
N THR A 347 -6.75 3.25 -14.52
CA THR A 347 -7.56 2.42 -13.64
C THR A 347 -7.32 2.81 -12.19
N ASN A 348 -8.05 2.20 -11.26
CA ASN A 348 -7.82 2.33 -9.82
C ASN A 348 -6.41 1.90 -9.36
N MET A 349 -5.53 1.42 -10.26
CA MET A 349 -4.12 1.14 -10.02
C MET A 349 -3.19 2.32 -10.31
N SER A 350 -3.66 3.38 -10.98
CA SER A 350 -2.98 4.69 -11.00
C SER A 350 -3.16 5.35 -9.63
N ALA A 351 -2.09 5.29 -8.83
CA ALA A 351 -2.16 5.49 -7.38
C ALA A 351 -2.76 6.86 -7.00
N MET A 352 -3.81 6.83 -6.18
CA MET A 352 -4.50 8.01 -5.66
C MET A 352 -5.04 8.99 -6.73
N ASP A 353 -5.23 8.54 -7.98
CA ASP A 353 -5.62 9.41 -9.09
C ASP A 353 -6.89 8.94 -9.82
N ALA A 354 -6.84 7.77 -10.43
CA ALA A 354 -8.00 7.18 -11.12
C ALA A 354 -8.79 6.24 -10.19
N VAL A 355 -10.08 6.08 -10.46
CA VAL A 355 -11.04 5.48 -9.51
C VAL A 355 -11.76 4.23 -10.04
N SER A 356 -11.78 4.04 -11.37
CA SER A 356 -12.53 2.95 -12.01
C SER A 356 -11.69 1.69 -12.15
N SER A 357 -12.26 0.51 -11.91
CA SER A 357 -11.54 -0.74 -12.13
C SER A 357 -11.37 -1.04 -13.62
N ALA A 358 -10.28 -1.72 -13.98
CA ALA A 358 -10.04 -2.15 -15.37
C ALA A 358 -11.23 -2.95 -15.92
N GLY A 359 -11.78 -3.87 -15.12
CA GLY A 359 -12.92 -4.67 -15.55
C GLY A 359 -14.18 -3.87 -15.86
N SER A 360 -14.45 -2.78 -15.13
CA SER A 360 -15.60 -1.90 -15.38
C SER A 360 -15.47 -1.11 -16.70
N LEU A 361 -14.26 -0.61 -16.98
CA LEU A 361 -13.93 0.14 -18.21
C LEU A 361 -14.01 -0.78 -19.43
N ILE A 362 -13.42 -1.97 -19.34
CA ILE A 362 -13.44 -3.00 -20.40
C ILE A 362 -14.87 -3.40 -20.74
N LYS A 363 -15.69 -3.68 -19.71
CA LYS A 363 -17.09 -4.03 -19.92
C LYS A 363 -17.86 -2.90 -20.60
N ARG A 364 -17.63 -1.64 -20.22
CA ARG A 364 -18.31 -0.49 -20.84
C ARG A 364 -17.92 -0.33 -22.31
N ALA A 365 -16.64 -0.43 -22.64
CA ALA A 365 -16.16 -0.36 -24.02
C ALA A 365 -16.78 -1.48 -24.87
N HIS A 366 -16.82 -2.71 -24.35
CA HIS A 366 -17.48 -3.84 -24.99
C HIS A 366 -18.98 -3.62 -25.20
N ASP A 367 -19.71 -3.17 -24.17
CA ASP A 367 -21.14 -2.89 -24.22
C ASP A 367 -21.48 -1.76 -25.24
N TRP A 368 -20.53 -0.86 -25.51
CA TRP A 368 -20.63 0.18 -26.53
C TRP A 368 -20.21 -0.27 -27.93
N GLY A 369 -19.71 -1.49 -28.07
CA GLY A 369 -19.25 -2.06 -29.34
C GLY A 369 -17.89 -1.55 -29.80
N HIS A 370 -17.10 -0.93 -28.92
CA HIS A 370 -15.72 -0.58 -29.24
C HIS A 370 -14.94 -1.87 -29.52
N PRO A 371 -14.11 -1.95 -30.57
CA PRO A 371 -13.39 -3.19 -30.89
C PRO A 371 -12.24 -3.47 -29.92
N ALA A 372 -11.71 -2.44 -29.27
CA ALA A 372 -10.66 -2.56 -28.27
C ALA A 372 -10.69 -1.42 -27.25
N ILE A 373 -9.94 -1.59 -26.16
CA ILE A 373 -9.61 -0.55 -25.17
C ILE A 373 -8.19 -0.76 -24.66
N ALA A 374 -7.41 0.31 -24.48
CA ALA A 374 -6.11 0.27 -23.82
C ALA A 374 -6.20 0.46 -22.31
N ILE A 375 -5.25 -0.09 -21.57
CA ILE A 375 -5.04 0.14 -20.13
C ILE A 375 -3.61 0.66 -19.95
N THR A 376 -3.45 1.90 -19.49
CA THR A 376 -2.20 2.66 -19.51
C THR A 376 -1.95 3.38 -18.17
N ASP A 377 -1.97 2.64 -17.07
CA ASP A 377 -1.76 3.21 -15.73
C ASP A 377 -0.42 3.94 -15.58
N HIS A 378 -0.37 4.92 -14.66
CA HIS A 378 0.82 5.73 -14.39
C HIS A 378 1.96 4.90 -13.80
N GLY A 379 3.03 4.74 -14.58
CA GLY A 379 4.27 4.07 -14.20
C GLY A 379 4.13 2.59 -13.87
N VAL A 380 2.94 2.00 -13.91
CA VAL A 380 2.65 0.65 -13.41
C VAL A 380 1.75 -0.15 -14.34
N VAL A 381 1.76 -1.47 -14.19
CA VAL A 381 0.91 -2.40 -14.96
C VAL A 381 0.01 -3.26 -14.06
N GLN A 382 -0.22 -2.85 -12.82
CA GLN A 382 -0.98 -3.61 -11.82
C GLN A 382 -2.46 -3.84 -12.20
N GLY A 383 -3.01 -3.07 -13.14
CA GLY A 383 -4.35 -3.30 -13.68
C GLY A 383 -4.45 -4.50 -14.64
N PHE A 384 -3.31 -5.05 -15.11
CA PHE A 384 -3.30 -6.09 -16.15
C PHE A 384 -3.99 -7.40 -15.74
N PRO A 385 -3.81 -7.94 -14.50
CA PRO A 385 -4.51 -9.15 -14.08
C PRO A 385 -6.03 -8.98 -14.08
N ASP A 386 -6.54 -7.86 -13.56
CA ASP A 386 -7.98 -7.55 -13.58
C ASP A 386 -8.49 -7.41 -15.03
N ALA A 387 -7.73 -6.72 -15.88
CA ALA A 387 -8.04 -6.57 -17.29
C ALA A 387 -8.10 -7.91 -18.04
N MET A 388 -7.13 -8.81 -17.79
CA MET A 388 -7.10 -10.16 -18.34
C MET A 388 -8.30 -10.99 -17.86
N ASN A 389 -8.65 -10.92 -16.58
CA ASN A 389 -9.81 -11.62 -16.03
C ASN A 389 -11.12 -11.10 -16.63
N ALA A 390 -11.25 -9.78 -16.80
CA ALA A 390 -12.41 -9.16 -17.40
C ALA A 390 -12.62 -9.61 -18.86
N VAL A 391 -11.59 -9.56 -19.71
CA VAL A 391 -11.73 -9.98 -21.11
C VAL A 391 -11.99 -11.49 -21.23
N ASN A 392 -11.37 -12.32 -20.39
CA ASN A 392 -11.64 -13.75 -20.33
C ASN A 392 -13.09 -14.05 -19.92
N SER A 393 -13.70 -13.19 -19.09
CA SER A 393 -15.09 -13.35 -18.66
C SER A 393 -16.12 -13.00 -19.74
N ILE A 394 -15.80 -12.08 -20.66
CA ILE A 394 -16.67 -11.64 -21.76
C ILE A 394 -16.83 -12.74 -22.82
N LYS A 395 -15.79 -13.57 -23.04
CA LYS A 395 -15.76 -14.67 -24.02
C LYS A 395 -16.05 -14.24 -25.46
N ASP A 396 -15.72 -12.99 -25.80
CA ASP A 396 -15.81 -12.45 -27.15
C ASP A 396 -14.39 -12.35 -27.74
N PRO A 397 -14.01 -13.22 -28.69
CA PRO A 397 -12.68 -13.19 -29.27
C PRO A 397 -12.44 -11.99 -30.20
N SER A 398 -13.49 -11.25 -30.58
CA SER A 398 -13.36 -10.06 -31.43
C SER A 398 -13.01 -8.80 -30.66
N PHE A 399 -13.28 -8.77 -29.35
CA PHE A 399 -12.91 -7.67 -28.47
C PHE A 399 -11.50 -7.85 -27.91
N LYS A 400 -10.76 -6.75 -27.80
CA LYS A 400 -9.37 -6.79 -27.39
C LYS A 400 -9.01 -5.77 -26.33
N VAL A 401 -8.18 -6.19 -25.37
CA VAL A 401 -7.48 -5.29 -24.46
C VAL A 401 -6.10 -5.01 -25.01
N ILE A 402 -5.71 -3.73 -25.05
CA ILE A 402 -4.36 -3.29 -25.40
C ILE A 402 -3.64 -2.96 -24.10
N TYR A 403 -2.63 -3.74 -23.76
CA TYR A 403 -1.87 -3.56 -22.53
C TYR A 403 -0.83 -2.45 -22.72
N GLY A 404 -0.72 -1.53 -21.77
CA GLY A 404 0.24 -0.44 -21.83
C GLY A 404 0.55 0.19 -20.49
N CYS A 405 1.26 1.31 -20.53
CA CYS A 405 1.66 2.09 -19.37
C CYS A 405 1.82 3.55 -19.81
N GLU A 406 1.38 4.50 -18.99
CA GLU A 406 1.86 5.88 -19.13
C GLU A 406 3.15 6.01 -18.32
N ALA A 407 4.28 6.13 -19.02
CA ALA A 407 5.60 6.17 -18.43
C ALA A 407 6.06 7.60 -18.14
N TYR A 408 6.92 7.74 -17.12
CA TYR A 408 7.63 8.99 -16.85
C TYR A 408 9.01 8.94 -17.51
N VAL A 409 9.13 9.58 -18.67
CA VAL A 409 10.33 9.51 -19.52
C VAL A 409 11.24 10.71 -19.30
N VAL A 410 12.54 10.48 -19.26
CA VAL A 410 13.57 11.53 -19.18
C VAL A 410 14.47 11.45 -20.42
N ASP A 411 14.76 12.59 -21.04
CA ASP A 411 15.66 12.63 -22.20
C ASP A 411 17.13 12.66 -21.74
N ASP A 412 17.76 11.50 -21.75
CA ASP A 412 19.19 11.32 -21.48
C ASP A 412 20.04 11.22 -22.77
N ILE A 413 19.41 11.32 -23.94
CA ILE A 413 20.07 11.31 -25.25
C ILE A 413 20.47 12.73 -25.63
N HIS A 414 19.57 13.70 -25.42
CA HIS A 414 19.79 15.12 -25.66
C HIS A 414 19.98 15.86 -24.34
N LEU A 415 21.08 15.57 -23.66
CA LEU A 415 21.38 16.20 -22.37
C LEU A 415 21.39 17.75 -22.51
N PRO A 416 20.77 18.47 -21.55
CA PRO A 416 20.86 19.92 -21.49
C PRO A 416 22.32 20.36 -21.52
N LYS A 417 22.65 21.26 -22.45
CA LYS A 417 23.99 21.80 -22.55
C LYS A 417 24.12 23.03 -21.66
N ILE A 418 25.28 23.19 -21.03
CA ILE A 418 25.61 24.41 -20.30
C ILE A 418 25.82 25.55 -21.28
N LEU A 419 26.50 25.29 -22.40
CA LEU A 419 26.72 26.26 -23.48
C LEU A 419 26.02 25.79 -24.76
N ASN A 420 25.29 26.70 -25.41
CA ASN A 420 24.75 26.46 -26.75
C ASN A 420 25.76 26.86 -27.85
N GLY A 421 25.98 25.95 -28.80
CA GLY A 421 26.93 26.11 -29.91
C GLY A 421 28.38 25.75 -29.57
N ASP A 422 29.29 26.09 -30.49
CA ASP A 422 30.74 25.95 -30.35
C ASP A 422 31.35 27.34 -30.12
N GLU A 423 31.92 27.55 -28.94
CA GLU A 423 32.44 28.84 -28.49
C GLU A 423 33.89 28.71 -27.97
N PRO A 424 34.90 28.94 -28.83
CA PRO A 424 36.31 28.75 -28.47
C PRO A 424 36.87 29.89 -27.59
N ARG A 425 36.09 30.94 -27.32
CA ARG A 425 36.47 32.05 -26.44
C ARG A 425 36.87 31.56 -25.05
N SER A 426 37.76 32.31 -24.39
CA SER A 426 38.17 32.03 -23.02
C SER A 426 37.04 32.32 -22.04
N ILE A 427 37.01 31.60 -20.92
CA ILE A 427 36.12 31.95 -19.78
C ILE A 427 36.39 33.35 -19.19
N GLN A 428 37.53 33.97 -19.55
CA GLN A 428 37.89 35.34 -19.16
C GLN A 428 37.44 36.40 -20.17
N ASP A 429 36.98 36.00 -21.36
CA ASP A 429 36.49 36.94 -22.38
C ASP A 429 35.14 37.55 -21.98
N GLU A 430 34.60 38.44 -22.82
CA GLU A 430 33.37 39.18 -22.50
C GLU A 430 32.13 38.27 -22.51
N ILE A 431 31.41 38.27 -21.39
CA ILE A 431 30.16 37.52 -21.19
C ILE A 431 29.11 38.47 -20.65
N ILE A 432 27.90 38.42 -21.18
CA ILE A 432 26.77 39.24 -20.73
C ILE A 432 25.86 38.37 -19.89
N VAL A 433 25.80 38.62 -18.59
CA VAL A 433 24.85 37.94 -17.70
C VAL A 433 23.58 38.78 -17.67
N PHE A 434 22.42 38.20 -17.97
CA PHE A 434 21.17 38.94 -18.07
C PHE A 434 19.98 38.19 -17.50
N ASP A 435 18.91 38.94 -17.24
CA ASP A 435 17.63 38.49 -16.75
C ASP A 435 16.52 39.39 -17.34
N VAL A 436 15.31 38.87 -17.49
CA VAL A 436 14.16 39.65 -17.98
C VAL A 436 12.93 39.50 -17.09
N GLU A 437 12.25 40.63 -16.88
CA GLU A 437 10.91 40.64 -16.31
C GLU A 437 9.86 40.78 -17.40
N THR A 438 8.69 40.18 -17.17
CA THR A 438 7.67 40.00 -18.20
C THR A 438 6.26 40.16 -17.63
N THR A 439 5.27 40.38 -18.50
CA THR A 439 3.85 40.46 -18.09
C THR A 439 3.22 39.12 -17.68
N GLY A 440 3.98 38.02 -17.72
CA GLY A 440 3.54 36.65 -17.46
C GLY A 440 4.49 35.62 -18.07
N LEU A 441 4.16 34.33 -17.97
CA LEU A 441 5.08 33.24 -18.34
C LEU A 441 4.95 32.76 -19.80
N SER A 442 4.04 33.32 -20.59
CA SER A 442 3.79 32.89 -21.96
C SER A 442 4.69 33.58 -22.97
N TYR A 443 5.57 32.84 -23.64
CA TYR A 443 6.46 33.38 -24.68
C TYR A 443 5.71 34.08 -25.83
N GLN A 444 4.49 33.60 -26.14
CA GLN A 444 3.70 34.10 -27.26
C GLN A 444 2.85 35.33 -26.89
N HIS A 445 2.25 35.32 -25.69
CA HIS A 445 1.24 36.31 -25.29
C HIS A 445 1.76 37.37 -24.32
N ASP A 446 2.85 37.10 -23.61
CA ASP A 446 3.47 38.04 -22.69
C ASP A 446 4.55 38.89 -23.35
N ARG A 447 4.88 39.98 -22.66
CA ARG A 447 5.70 41.08 -23.17
C ARG A 447 6.74 41.44 -22.12
N LEU A 448 7.89 41.95 -22.56
CA LEU A 448 8.95 42.41 -21.67
C LEU A 448 8.51 43.64 -20.87
N THR A 449 8.90 43.71 -19.60
CA THR A 449 8.69 44.87 -18.71
C THR A 449 10.00 45.46 -18.18
N GLU A 450 11.06 44.66 -18.04
CA GLU A 450 12.41 45.11 -17.69
C GLU A 450 13.45 44.16 -18.33
N ILE A 451 14.60 44.70 -18.74
CA ILE A 451 15.80 43.92 -19.12
C ILE A 451 16.94 44.40 -18.24
N GLY A 452 17.50 43.49 -17.43
CA GLY A 452 18.66 43.73 -16.60
C GLY A 452 19.84 42.91 -17.07
N ALA A 453 21.03 43.50 -17.14
CA ALA A 453 22.24 42.78 -17.53
C ALA A 453 23.51 43.37 -16.92
N VAL A 454 24.53 42.52 -16.80
CA VAL A 454 25.87 42.91 -16.38
C VAL A 454 26.91 42.32 -17.33
N LYS A 455 27.94 43.10 -17.64
CA LYS A 455 29.04 42.69 -18.52
C LYS A 455 30.20 42.21 -17.68
N LEU A 456 30.63 40.99 -17.92
CA LEU A 456 31.81 40.38 -17.32
C LEU A 456 33.00 40.46 -18.26
N LYS A 457 34.18 40.77 -17.72
CA LYS A 457 35.48 40.64 -18.40
C LYS A 457 36.55 40.30 -17.37
N ASN A 458 37.40 39.32 -17.66
CA ASN A 458 38.35 38.75 -16.70
C ASN A 458 37.67 38.30 -15.38
N LEU A 459 36.46 37.73 -15.48
CA LEU A 459 35.62 37.32 -14.34
C LEU A 459 35.33 38.45 -13.33
N GLN A 460 35.29 39.70 -13.82
CA GLN A 460 34.89 40.87 -13.04
C GLN A 460 33.77 41.62 -13.76
N ILE A 461 32.83 42.17 -12.98
CA ILE A 461 31.78 43.05 -13.51
C ILE A 461 32.43 44.36 -13.94
N VAL A 462 32.38 44.67 -15.24
CA VAL A 462 32.97 45.87 -15.82
C VAL A 462 31.94 46.91 -16.25
N ASP A 463 30.69 46.49 -16.46
CA ASP A 463 29.59 47.37 -16.87
C ASP A 463 28.23 46.76 -16.48
N SER A 464 27.19 47.58 -16.45
CA SER A 464 25.82 47.17 -16.13
C SER A 464 24.80 47.90 -16.97
N PHE A 465 23.73 47.21 -17.35
CA PHE A 465 22.62 47.71 -18.16
C PHE A 465 21.31 47.41 -17.45
N ASN A 466 20.41 48.39 -17.40
CA ASN A 466 19.04 48.18 -16.95
C ASN A 466 18.10 49.08 -17.74
N ILE A 467 17.00 48.53 -18.24
CA ILE A 467 16.01 49.30 -18.97
C ILE A 467 14.60 48.77 -18.69
N PHE A 468 13.69 49.69 -18.36
CA PHE A 468 12.26 49.37 -18.38
C PHE A 468 11.77 49.29 -19.83
N VAL A 469 10.79 48.44 -20.06
CA VAL A 469 10.21 48.21 -21.38
C VAL A 469 8.72 48.45 -21.28
N ASN A 470 8.18 49.26 -22.20
CA ASN A 470 6.73 49.42 -22.32
C ASN A 470 6.17 48.17 -23.02
N PRO A 471 5.38 47.32 -22.33
CA PRO A 471 4.85 46.09 -22.89
C PRO A 471 3.67 46.33 -23.86
N GLU A 472 3.18 47.57 -23.98
CA GLU A 472 1.97 47.94 -24.73
C GLU A 472 0.70 47.17 -24.31
N LYS A 473 0.71 46.55 -23.12
CA LYS A 473 -0.42 45.85 -22.50
C LYS A 473 -0.40 46.09 -20.98
N HIS A 474 -1.56 45.92 -20.36
CA HIS A 474 -1.69 46.02 -18.90
C HIS A 474 -0.86 44.94 -18.19
N ILE A 475 -0.06 45.34 -17.20
CA ILE A 475 0.68 44.43 -16.32
C ILE A 475 -0.29 43.87 -15.26
N PRO A 476 -0.47 42.54 -15.17
CA PRO A 476 -1.38 41.96 -14.19
C PRO A 476 -0.93 42.20 -12.74
N ALA A 477 -1.89 42.42 -11.84
CA ALA A 477 -1.61 42.70 -10.42
C ALA A 477 -0.66 41.70 -9.74
N LYS A 478 -0.77 40.40 -10.05
CA LYS A 478 0.12 39.35 -9.52
C LYS A 478 1.58 39.56 -9.93
N ILE A 479 1.82 40.02 -11.17
CA ILE A 479 3.17 40.32 -11.67
C ILE A 479 3.69 41.60 -11.04
N THR A 480 2.85 42.61 -10.88
CA THR A 480 3.22 43.82 -10.13
C THR A 480 3.56 43.52 -8.68
N GLU A 481 2.88 42.58 -8.03
CA GLU A 481 3.20 42.14 -6.67
C GLU A 481 4.54 41.39 -6.61
N LEU A 482 4.84 40.57 -7.62
CA LEU A 482 6.10 39.81 -7.74
C LEU A 482 7.30 40.73 -8.03
N THR A 483 7.18 41.58 -9.05
CA THR A 483 8.31 42.34 -9.63
C THR A 483 8.41 43.78 -9.11
N GLY A 484 7.34 44.28 -8.50
CA GLY A 484 7.20 45.70 -8.16
C GLY A 484 6.97 46.62 -9.37
N ILE A 485 6.91 46.11 -10.60
CA ILE A 485 6.76 46.91 -11.82
C ILE A 485 5.28 47.23 -12.07
N THR A 486 4.96 48.51 -12.16
CA THR A 486 3.60 49.02 -12.42
C THR A 486 3.47 49.57 -13.83
N ASP A 487 2.24 49.64 -14.37
CA ASP A 487 1.99 50.24 -15.69
C ASP A 487 2.54 51.68 -15.79
N GLU A 488 2.46 52.46 -14.71
CA GLU A 488 2.96 53.84 -14.72
C GLU A 488 4.49 53.92 -14.76
N MET A 489 5.21 52.90 -14.26
CA MET A 489 6.68 52.86 -14.36
C MET A 489 7.16 52.63 -15.79
N VAL A 490 6.39 51.88 -16.58
CA VAL A 490 6.79 51.46 -17.94
C VAL A 490 6.13 52.28 -19.05
N LYS A 491 5.17 53.14 -18.72
CA LYS A 491 4.38 53.91 -19.70
C LYS A 491 5.22 54.76 -20.66
N ASP A 492 6.23 55.45 -20.13
CA ASP A 492 7.11 56.33 -20.91
C ASP A 492 8.43 55.61 -21.32
N ALA A 493 8.53 54.32 -21.03
CA ALA A 493 9.69 53.49 -21.37
C ALA A 493 9.70 53.14 -22.88
N PRO A 494 10.86 52.81 -23.47
CA PRO A 494 10.94 52.36 -24.85
C PRO A 494 10.14 51.07 -25.07
N LYS A 495 9.62 50.90 -26.28
CA LYS A 495 8.92 49.67 -26.69
C LYS A 495 9.90 48.51 -26.82
N GLU A 496 9.41 47.26 -26.81
CA GLU A 496 10.25 46.04 -26.87
C GLU A 496 11.32 46.08 -27.97
N ALA A 497 10.98 46.51 -29.19
CA ALA A 497 11.94 46.60 -30.29
C ALA A 497 13.04 47.65 -30.08
N GLU A 498 12.74 48.75 -29.40
CA GLU A 498 13.71 49.82 -29.11
C GLU A 498 14.59 49.45 -27.90
N ALA A 499 13.98 48.85 -26.87
CA ALA A 499 14.70 48.33 -25.71
C ALA A 499 15.67 47.22 -26.12
N LEU A 500 15.24 46.29 -26.99
CA LEU A 500 16.10 45.23 -27.49
C LEU A 500 17.28 45.78 -28.32
N LYS A 501 17.07 46.81 -29.15
CA LYS A 501 18.18 47.45 -29.88
C LYS A 501 19.21 48.07 -28.94
N GLN A 502 18.77 48.73 -27.87
CA GLN A 502 19.68 49.27 -26.85
C GLN A 502 20.42 48.15 -26.10
N PHE A 503 19.74 47.05 -25.80
CA PHE A 503 20.39 45.86 -25.22
C PHE A 503 21.43 45.25 -26.17
N MET A 504 21.14 45.18 -27.48
CA MET A 504 22.10 44.71 -28.49
C MET A 504 23.34 45.61 -28.57
N GLU A 505 23.15 46.94 -28.54
CA GLU A 505 24.26 47.90 -28.49
C GLU A 505 25.14 47.69 -27.25
N PHE A 506 24.53 47.40 -26.10
CA PHE A 506 25.26 47.05 -24.88
C PHE A 506 26.03 45.73 -25.01
N CYS A 507 25.44 44.72 -25.63
CA CYS A 507 26.02 43.38 -25.78
C CYS A 507 27.18 43.32 -26.78
N GLY A 508 27.14 44.13 -27.85
CA GLY A 508 28.12 44.09 -28.94
C GLY A 508 27.83 43.02 -29.99
N GLU A 509 28.80 42.77 -30.88
CA GLU A 509 28.65 41.79 -31.97
C GLU A 509 28.87 40.35 -31.48
N LYS A 510 27.92 39.44 -31.77
CA LYS A 510 27.95 38.01 -31.40
C LYS A 510 28.24 37.76 -29.90
N PRO A 511 27.40 38.29 -29.00
CA PRO A 511 27.64 38.16 -27.56
C PRO A 511 27.43 36.71 -27.07
N VAL A 512 27.98 36.41 -25.90
CA VAL A 512 27.63 35.21 -25.12
C VAL A 512 26.73 35.67 -23.97
N LEU A 513 25.48 35.23 -23.99
CA LEU A 513 24.47 35.59 -22.99
C LEU A 513 24.35 34.49 -21.92
N ALA A 514 24.58 34.81 -20.66
CA ALA A 514 24.39 33.88 -19.55
C ALA A 514 23.11 34.23 -18.77
N ALA A 515 22.26 33.25 -18.56
CA ALA A 515 21.02 33.39 -17.80
C ALA A 515 20.79 32.17 -16.90
N HIS A 516 19.84 32.26 -15.96
CA HIS A 516 19.52 31.17 -15.04
C HIS A 516 18.22 30.52 -15.46
N ASN A 517 18.27 29.28 -15.97
CA ASN A 517 17.22 28.72 -16.83
C ASN A 517 17.13 29.49 -18.15
N ALA A 518 18.27 29.59 -18.85
CA ALA A 518 18.44 30.44 -20.02
C ALA A 518 17.40 30.22 -21.12
N THR A 519 16.79 29.03 -21.19
CA THR A 519 15.68 28.73 -22.09
C THR A 519 14.54 29.75 -21.96
N PHE A 520 14.21 30.22 -20.77
CA PHE A 520 13.13 31.18 -20.56
C PHE A 520 13.49 32.57 -21.11
N ASP A 521 14.58 33.17 -20.61
CA ASP A 521 14.98 34.53 -20.96
C ASP A 521 15.31 34.66 -22.45
N THR A 522 16.07 33.70 -22.98
CA THR A 522 16.43 33.69 -24.40
C THR A 522 15.21 33.48 -25.30
N SER A 523 14.22 32.68 -24.89
CA SER A 523 12.98 32.51 -25.65
C SER A 523 12.16 33.79 -25.70
N MET A 524 12.06 34.53 -24.58
CA MET A 524 11.41 35.85 -24.58
C MET A 524 12.09 36.83 -25.54
N ILE A 525 13.43 36.89 -25.52
CA ILE A 525 14.21 37.70 -26.46
C ILE A 525 13.97 37.24 -27.91
N ASN A 526 14.02 35.94 -28.17
CA ASN A 526 13.78 35.36 -29.50
C ASN A 526 12.38 35.66 -30.05
N GLN A 527 11.36 35.72 -29.18
CA GLN A 527 10.03 36.11 -29.60
C GLN A 527 9.95 37.59 -29.97
N VAL A 528 10.65 38.48 -29.27
CA VAL A 528 10.76 39.89 -29.68
C VAL A 528 11.50 40.01 -31.02
N ILE A 529 12.61 39.28 -31.19
CA ILE A 529 13.36 39.19 -32.45
C ILE A 529 12.44 38.77 -33.60
N LYS A 530 11.68 37.69 -33.41
CA LYS A 530 10.76 37.15 -34.44
C LYS A 530 9.63 38.12 -34.76
N ARG A 531 9.00 38.73 -33.75
CA ARG A 531 7.89 39.69 -33.91
C ARG A 531 8.30 40.95 -34.67
N HIS A 532 9.54 41.39 -34.52
CA HIS A 532 10.06 42.62 -35.12
C HIS A 532 11.06 42.39 -36.26
N ASN A 533 11.31 41.14 -36.64
CA ASN A 533 12.25 40.74 -37.68
C ASN A 533 13.65 41.36 -37.48
N ILE A 534 14.18 41.24 -36.25
CA ILE A 534 15.51 41.76 -35.85
C ILE A 534 16.55 40.65 -36.03
N ASP A 535 17.74 40.98 -36.56
CA ASP A 535 18.86 40.04 -36.62
C ASP A 535 19.78 40.22 -35.41
N PHE A 536 19.77 39.25 -34.49
CA PHE A 536 20.62 39.26 -33.29
C PHE A 536 21.15 37.86 -33.00
N PRO A 537 22.26 37.44 -33.64
CA PRO A 537 22.86 36.14 -33.38
C PRO A 537 23.69 36.19 -32.09
N TYR A 538 23.44 35.25 -31.17
CA TYR A 538 24.17 35.11 -29.93
C TYR A 538 24.35 33.63 -29.53
N SER A 539 25.39 33.36 -28.74
CA SER A 539 25.56 32.09 -28.00
C SER A 539 25.02 32.28 -26.59
N TRP A 540 24.61 31.22 -25.90
CA TRP A 540 24.13 31.36 -24.52
C TRP A 540 24.66 30.30 -23.56
N ILE A 541 24.69 30.65 -22.28
CA ILE A 541 25.08 29.79 -21.16
C ILE A 541 23.92 29.66 -20.18
N ASP A 542 23.53 28.43 -19.86
CA ASP A 542 22.57 28.16 -18.79
C ASP A 542 23.28 27.82 -17.48
N THR A 543 23.24 28.79 -16.59
CA THR A 543 23.85 28.68 -15.26
C THR A 543 23.11 27.72 -14.34
N LEU A 544 21.83 27.40 -14.61
CA LEU A 544 21.09 26.38 -13.86
C LEU A 544 21.71 25.00 -14.10
N ILE A 545 21.95 24.67 -15.37
CA ILE A 545 22.60 23.41 -15.77
C ILE A 545 24.03 23.36 -15.24
N LEU A 546 24.75 24.48 -15.32
CA LEU A 546 26.09 24.62 -14.74
C LEU A 546 26.07 24.33 -13.23
N ALA A 547 25.14 24.93 -12.49
CA ALA A 547 25.02 24.73 -11.05
C ALA A 547 24.62 23.30 -10.68
N GLN A 548 23.74 22.65 -11.46
CA GLN A 548 23.38 21.25 -11.26
C GLN A 548 24.57 20.30 -11.38
N SER A 549 25.48 20.60 -12.32
CA SER A 549 26.70 19.83 -12.53
C SER A 549 27.78 20.11 -11.47
N VAL A 550 27.97 21.38 -11.08
CA VAL A 550 29.04 21.79 -10.15
C VAL A 550 28.67 21.59 -8.67
N LEU A 551 27.38 21.68 -8.34
CA LEU A 551 26.83 21.57 -6.98
C LEU A 551 25.80 20.43 -6.91
N PRO A 552 26.18 19.17 -7.17
CA PRO A 552 25.24 18.04 -7.20
C PRO A 552 24.63 17.74 -5.82
N GLU A 553 25.23 18.20 -4.73
CA GLU A 553 24.75 18.04 -3.36
C GLU A 553 23.50 18.87 -3.03
N LEU A 554 23.21 19.92 -3.81
CA LEU A 554 22.01 20.73 -3.60
C LEU A 554 20.77 20.01 -4.11
N GLY A 555 19.73 19.95 -3.27
CA GLY A 555 18.43 19.38 -3.65
C GLY A 555 17.59 20.29 -4.56
N ARG A 556 17.88 21.60 -4.59
CA ARG A 556 17.27 22.59 -5.47
C ARG A 556 18.29 23.65 -5.87
N HIS A 557 18.24 24.08 -7.13
CA HIS A 557 19.18 25.00 -7.74
C HIS A 557 18.53 26.33 -8.10
N LYS A 558 17.60 26.83 -7.27
CA LYS A 558 17.07 28.19 -7.44
C LYS A 558 18.16 29.23 -7.17
N LEU A 559 18.08 30.37 -7.84
CA LEU A 559 19.05 31.46 -7.74
C LEU A 559 19.34 31.87 -6.29
N ASP A 560 18.30 32.06 -5.48
CA ASP A 560 18.38 32.43 -4.05
C ASP A 560 19.06 31.36 -3.19
N LEU A 561 18.74 30.08 -3.42
CA LEU A 561 19.33 28.95 -2.70
C LEU A 561 20.82 28.78 -3.04
N ILE A 562 21.19 28.96 -4.31
CA ILE A 562 22.59 28.91 -4.74
C ILE A 562 23.36 30.09 -4.14
N ALA A 563 22.82 31.31 -4.22
CA ALA A 563 23.44 32.50 -3.62
C ALA A 563 23.68 32.32 -2.11
N LYS A 564 22.71 31.74 -1.39
CA LYS A 564 22.81 31.41 0.03
C LYS A 564 23.88 30.34 0.29
N HIS A 565 23.93 29.28 -0.52
CA HIS A 565 24.91 28.21 -0.39
C HIS A 565 26.34 28.73 -0.61
N LEU A 566 26.54 29.54 -1.65
CA LEU A 566 27.82 30.18 -1.98
C LEU A 566 28.15 31.38 -1.08
N LYS A 567 27.26 31.75 -0.14
CA LYS A 567 27.42 32.85 0.83
C LYS A 567 27.64 34.22 0.16
N LEU A 568 26.92 34.50 -0.92
CA LEU A 568 27.08 35.71 -1.75
C LEU A 568 26.28 36.95 -1.27
N GLY A 569 25.58 36.84 -0.14
CA GLY A 569 24.78 37.92 0.45
C GLY A 569 23.29 37.86 0.12
N LYS A 570 22.51 38.82 0.63
CA LYS A 570 21.08 39.00 0.29
C LYS A 570 20.93 39.95 -0.90
N PHE A 571 19.91 39.74 -1.72
CA PHE A 571 19.49 40.59 -2.84
C PHE A 571 17.95 40.61 -2.89
N ASP A 572 17.37 41.61 -3.55
CA ASP A 572 15.94 41.66 -3.79
C ASP A 572 15.64 40.81 -5.04
N HIS A 573 14.96 39.69 -4.84
CA HIS A 573 14.61 38.77 -5.93
C HIS A 573 13.43 39.36 -6.72
N HIS A 574 13.40 39.19 -8.04
CA HIS A 574 12.38 39.73 -8.97
C HIS A 574 12.60 41.17 -9.44
N ARG A 575 13.88 41.60 -9.47
CA ARG A 575 14.32 42.75 -10.27
C ARG A 575 15.42 42.27 -11.21
N ALA A 576 15.18 42.37 -12.51
CA ALA A 576 16.10 41.84 -13.52
C ALA A 576 17.56 42.33 -13.35
N SER A 577 17.75 43.58 -12.94
CA SER A 577 19.11 44.12 -12.71
C SER A 577 19.80 43.56 -11.45
N GLU A 578 19.06 43.29 -10.39
CA GLU A 578 19.61 42.68 -9.17
C GLU A 578 19.87 41.18 -9.37
N ASP A 579 18.94 40.49 -10.04
CA ASP A 579 19.03 39.06 -10.35
C ASP A 579 20.19 38.79 -11.31
N ALA A 580 20.37 39.59 -12.39
CA ALA A 580 21.54 39.50 -13.26
C ALA A 580 22.85 39.76 -12.51
N GLY A 581 22.86 40.71 -11.56
CA GLY A 581 24.03 41.01 -10.74
C GLY A 581 24.39 39.89 -9.76
N MET A 582 23.40 39.27 -9.11
CA MET A 582 23.61 38.10 -8.25
C MET A 582 24.04 36.89 -9.07
N LEU A 583 23.40 36.68 -10.22
CA LEU A 583 23.72 35.60 -11.14
C LEU A 583 25.17 35.70 -11.64
N ALA A 584 25.67 36.89 -11.92
CA ALA A 584 27.05 37.08 -12.31
C ALA A 584 28.04 36.65 -11.21
N LYS A 585 27.74 36.94 -9.94
CA LYS A 585 28.55 36.46 -8.80
C LYS A 585 28.51 34.93 -8.70
N ILE A 586 27.35 34.33 -8.91
CA ILE A 586 27.20 32.87 -8.95
C ILE A 586 28.03 32.28 -10.08
N TYR A 587 27.90 32.80 -11.30
CA TYR A 587 28.65 32.36 -12.47
C TYR A 587 30.16 32.41 -12.23
N ILE A 588 30.67 33.53 -11.72
CA ILE A 588 32.09 33.69 -11.36
C ILE A 588 32.52 32.61 -10.37
N ALA A 589 31.79 32.43 -9.27
CA ALA A 589 32.14 31.44 -8.25
C ALA A 589 32.17 30.00 -8.78
N LEU A 590 31.19 29.64 -9.63
CA LEU A 590 31.12 28.30 -10.25
C LEU A 590 32.26 28.08 -11.25
N VAL A 591 32.55 29.07 -12.10
CA VAL A 591 33.59 28.97 -13.12
C VAL A 591 34.99 29.02 -12.52
N GLU A 592 35.24 29.83 -11.49
CA GLU A 592 36.51 29.83 -10.74
C GLU A 592 36.76 28.47 -10.09
N ARG A 593 35.71 27.88 -9.49
CA ARG A 593 35.77 26.55 -8.91
C ARG A 593 36.14 25.51 -9.97
N LEU A 594 35.45 25.52 -11.11
CA LEU A 594 35.74 24.62 -12.23
C LEU A 594 37.12 24.82 -12.85
N SER A 595 37.59 26.06 -12.96
CA SER A 595 38.93 26.34 -13.46
C SER A 595 40.00 25.76 -12.53
N ARG A 596 39.80 25.88 -11.22
CA ARG A 596 40.69 25.33 -10.19
C ARG A 596 40.65 23.80 -10.11
N GLU A 597 39.46 23.21 -10.16
CA GLU A 597 39.24 21.77 -9.88
C GLU A 597 39.32 20.89 -11.14
N LYS A 598 38.88 21.40 -12.28
CA LYS A 598 38.75 20.64 -13.54
C LYS A 598 39.53 21.26 -14.71
N GLY A 599 40.24 22.38 -14.51
CA GLY A 599 41.07 22.99 -15.54
C GLY A 599 40.29 23.54 -16.73
N VAL A 600 39.10 24.08 -16.49
CA VAL A 600 38.30 24.82 -17.48
C VAL A 600 39.01 26.12 -17.86
N GLN A 601 39.22 26.35 -19.16
CA GLN A 601 39.90 27.54 -19.70
C GLN A 601 39.12 28.22 -20.84
N THR A 602 38.35 27.45 -21.60
CA THR A 602 37.48 27.93 -22.69
C THR A 602 36.01 27.76 -22.34
N LEU A 603 35.12 28.46 -23.04
CA LEU A 603 33.68 28.29 -22.84
C LEU A 603 33.21 26.89 -23.27
N ASN A 604 33.80 26.31 -24.32
CA ASN A 604 33.55 24.92 -24.71
C ASN A 604 33.87 23.90 -23.60
N ASP A 605 34.87 24.18 -22.77
CA ASP A 605 35.20 23.31 -21.64
C ASP A 605 34.05 23.16 -20.65
N LEU A 606 33.11 24.12 -20.59
CA LEU A 606 31.92 24.03 -19.74
C LEU A 606 31.01 22.87 -20.11
N ASN A 607 30.99 22.42 -21.37
CA ASN A 607 30.25 21.22 -21.75
C ASN A 607 31.11 19.94 -21.67
N LEU A 608 32.44 20.05 -21.77
CA LEU A 608 33.35 18.92 -21.94
C LEU A 608 33.98 18.42 -20.63
N LYS A 609 34.16 19.30 -19.64
CA LYS A 609 34.95 19.03 -18.41
C LYS A 609 34.11 19.07 -17.13
N THR A 610 32.80 19.20 -17.24
CA THR A 610 31.86 19.20 -16.11
C THR A 610 31.30 17.80 -15.87
N ASP A 611 30.86 17.52 -14.65
CA ASP A 611 30.32 16.21 -14.31
C ASP A 611 28.93 16.00 -14.95
N PRO A 612 28.59 14.78 -15.39
CA PRO A 612 27.31 14.50 -16.03
C PRO A 612 26.15 14.76 -15.06
N ILE A 613 25.03 15.24 -15.61
CA ILE A 613 23.83 15.52 -14.83
C ILE A 613 23.22 14.20 -14.37
N ASP A 614 22.85 14.13 -13.09
CA ASP A 614 22.08 13.00 -12.57
C ASP A 614 20.73 12.93 -13.30
N ILE A 615 20.47 11.78 -13.93
CA ILE A 615 19.23 11.48 -14.67
C ILE A 615 17.99 11.76 -13.82
N LYS A 616 18.05 11.53 -12.50
CA LYS A 616 16.93 11.76 -11.57
C LYS A 616 16.57 13.25 -11.41
N LYS A 617 17.43 14.15 -11.86
CA LYS A 617 17.23 15.61 -11.84
C LYS A 617 16.77 16.17 -13.20
N LEU A 618 16.76 15.35 -14.25
CA LEU A 618 16.23 15.75 -15.55
C LEU A 618 14.71 15.94 -15.47
N LYS A 619 14.18 16.79 -16.36
CA LYS A 619 12.74 16.98 -16.49
C LYS A 619 12.12 15.69 -17.03
N SER A 620 11.13 15.17 -16.30
CA SER A 620 10.35 14.02 -16.75
C SER A 620 9.12 14.47 -17.54
N TYR A 621 8.78 13.68 -18.55
CA TYR A 621 7.62 13.86 -19.44
C TYR A 621 6.75 12.61 -19.42
N HIS A 622 5.46 12.78 -19.68
CA HIS A 622 4.58 11.63 -19.87
C HIS A 622 4.77 11.04 -21.28
N GLN A 623 4.64 9.73 -21.39
CA GLN A 623 4.65 9.02 -22.67
C GLN A 623 3.80 7.76 -22.58
N ILE A 624 2.95 7.52 -23.57
CA ILE A 624 2.19 6.27 -23.65
C ILE A 624 3.04 5.19 -24.32
N ILE A 625 3.10 4.03 -23.67
CA ILE A 625 3.74 2.82 -24.19
C ILE A 625 2.67 1.75 -24.31
N LEU A 626 2.39 1.29 -25.53
CA LEU A 626 1.47 0.19 -25.80
C LEU A 626 2.24 -1.07 -26.20
N VAL A 627 1.76 -2.22 -25.74
CA VAL A 627 2.31 -3.53 -26.07
C VAL A 627 1.73 -4.01 -27.39
N ARG A 628 2.61 -4.18 -28.38
CA ARG A 628 2.25 -4.76 -29.69
C ARG A 628 2.12 -6.28 -29.61
N ASN A 629 3.01 -6.98 -28.91
CA ASN A 629 3.05 -8.44 -28.86
C ASN A 629 3.71 -8.96 -27.57
N GLN A 630 3.85 -10.29 -27.42
CA GLN A 630 4.40 -10.90 -26.19
C GLN A 630 5.85 -10.47 -25.90
N VAL A 631 6.66 -10.18 -26.94
CA VAL A 631 8.02 -9.64 -26.77
C VAL A 631 7.95 -8.24 -26.15
N GLY A 632 7.04 -7.40 -26.65
CA GLY A 632 6.75 -6.09 -26.09
C GLY A 632 6.29 -6.15 -24.64
N LEU A 633 5.47 -7.14 -24.26
CA LEU A 633 5.03 -7.30 -22.88
C LEU A 633 6.21 -7.53 -21.94
N LYS A 634 7.11 -8.46 -22.32
CA LYS A 634 8.31 -8.76 -21.53
C LYS A 634 9.23 -7.54 -21.43
N ASN A 635 9.37 -6.77 -22.52
CA ASN A 635 10.11 -5.51 -22.51
C ASN A 635 9.46 -4.45 -21.61
N LEU A 636 8.13 -4.31 -21.64
CA LEU A 636 7.41 -3.43 -20.72
C LEU A 636 7.63 -3.84 -19.26
N TYR A 637 7.62 -5.13 -18.93
CA TYR A 637 7.90 -5.62 -17.58
C TYR A 637 9.33 -5.27 -17.14
N ARG A 638 10.33 -5.38 -18.02
CA ARG A 638 11.70 -4.92 -17.75
C ARG A 638 11.76 -3.42 -17.49
N LEU A 639 11.12 -2.63 -18.36
CA LEU A 639 11.08 -1.17 -18.26
C LEU A 639 10.46 -0.71 -16.94
N VAL A 640 9.26 -1.20 -16.61
CA VAL A 640 8.59 -0.92 -15.33
C VAL A 640 9.51 -1.29 -14.16
N SER A 641 10.20 -2.42 -14.23
CA SER A 641 11.12 -2.86 -13.18
C SER A 641 12.34 -1.95 -13.04
N TYR A 642 12.95 -1.53 -14.15
CA TYR A 642 14.07 -0.58 -14.12
C TYR A 642 13.64 0.78 -13.55
N GLY A 643 12.44 1.24 -13.89
CA GLY A 643 11.87 2.46 -13.33
C GLY A 643 11.74 2.40 -11.81
N HIS A 644 11.30 1.28 -11.24
CA HIS A 644 11.11 1.12 -9.79
C HIS A 644 12.38 0.72 -9.01
N LEU A 645 13.35 0.08 -9.66
CA LEU A 645 14.57 -0.40 -9.00
C LEU A 645 15.75 0.54 -9.20
N LYS A 646 16.07 0.92 -10.45
CA LYS A 646 17.31 1.64 -10.78
C LYS A 646 17.10 3.15 -10.82
N TYR A 647 16.02 3.58 -11.45
CA TYR A 647 15.79 4.98 -11.81
C TYR A 647 14.73 5.67 -10.96
N TYR A 648 14.28 5.03 -9.88
CA TYR A 648 13.26 5.59 -9.01
C TYR A 648 13.74 6.89 -8.33
N TYR A 649 12.86 7.88 -8.30
CA TYR A 649 13.04 9.12 -7.56
C TYR A 649 11.78 9.46 -6.75
N ARG A 650 10.84 10.21 -7.33
CA ARG A 650 9.49 10.41 -6.78
C ARG A 650 8.44 9.53 -7.45
N HIS A 651 8.79 9.10 -8.66
CA HIS A 651 8.02 8.26 -9.56
C HIS A 651 9.04 7.45 -10.37
N PRO A 652 8.62 6.31 -10.97
CA PRO A 652 9.53 5.44 -11.71
C PRO A 652 9.94 6.08 -13.05
N LEU A 653 11.17 6.63 -13.12
CA LEU A 653 11.69 7.30 -14.30
C LEU A 653 12.23 6.29 -15.34
N LEU A 654 12.07 6.59 -16.63
CA LEU A 654 12.61 5.81 -17.73
C LEU A 654 13.48 6.68 -18.64
N PRO A 655 14.80 6.45 -18.68
CA PRO A 655 15.67 7.13 -19.65
C PRO A 655 15.31 6.73 -21.09
N LYS A 656 15.30 7.69 -22.01
CA LYS A 656 15.06 7.42 -23.45
C LYS A 656 16.03 6.41 -24.03
N SER A 657 17.30 6.42 -23.61
CA SER A 657 18.29 5.43 -24.07
C SER A 657 17.86 3.99 -23.75
N VAL A 658 17.37 3.75 -22.53
CA VAL A 658 16.88 2.45 -22.05
C VAL A 658 15.57 2.06 -22.74
N LEU A 659 14.68 3.02 -22.98
CA LEU A 659 13.47 2.79 -23.77
C LEU A 659 13.79 2.33 -25.19
N MET A 660 14.82 2.92 -25.81
CA MET A 660 15.23 2.55 -27.15
C MET A 660 15.88 1.16 -27.21
N GLU A 661 16.61 0.76 -26.17
CA GLU A 661 17.15 -0.61 -26.05
C GLU A 661 16.03 -1.67 -26.01
N HIS A 662 14.90 -1.33 -25.38
CA HIS A 662 13.76 -2.22 -25.19
C HIS A 662 12.53 -1.91 -26.07
N ARG A 663 12.71 -1.15 -27.16
CA ARG A 663 11.60 -0.69 -28.03
C ARG A 663 10.90 -1.83 -28.78
N ASP A 664 11.57 -2.97 -29.02
CA ASP A 664 10.96 -4.04 -29.82
C ASP A 664 9.65 -4.55 -29.20
N GLY A 665 8.64 -4.71 -30.04
CA GLY A 665 7.29 -5.09 -29.64
C GLY A 665 6.49 -3.99 -28.93
N LEU A 666 6.97 -2.75 -28.85
CA LEU A 666 6.26 -1.61 -28.25
C LEU A 666 5.82 -0.58 -29.31
N ILE A 667 4.81 0.22 -28.98
CA ILE A 667 4.33 1.37 -29.75
C ILE A 667 4.33 2.59 -28.82
N PHE A 668 4.93 3.70 -29.24
CA PHE A 668 5.08 4.92 -28.45
C PHE A 668 4.11 6.02 -28.90
N GLY A 669 3.31 6.53 -27.96
CA GLY A 669 2.41 7.67 -28.12
C GLY A 669 2.91 8.93 -27.41
N SER A 670 2.64 10.11 -27.98
CA SER A 670 3.16 11.39 -27.44
C SER A 670 2.51 11.88 -26.14
N ALA A 671 1.46 11.19 -25.65
CA ALA A 671 0.74 11.48 -24.40
C ALA A 671 0.06 12.87 -24.32
N CYS A 672 -0.24 13.29 -23.10
CA CYS A 672 -1.03 14.47 -22.74
C CYS A 672 -0.24 15.80 -22.79
N GLU A 673 -0.74 16.83 -22.15
CA GLU A 673 -0.08 18.14 -22.05
C GLU A 673 1.22 18.12 -21.25
N ALA A 674 1.40 17.11 -20.39
CA ALA A 674 2.65 16.79 -19.72
C ALA A 674 3.65 16.00 -20.60
N GLY A 675 3.23 15.63 -21.82
CA GLY A 675 4.08 15.01 -22.83
C GLY A 675 5.13 15.96 -23.39
N GLU A 676 6.22 15.40 -23.90
CA GLU A 676 7.36 16.17 -24.40
C GLU A 676 6.99 17.03 -25.62
N LEU A 677 6.26 16.45 -26.57
CA LEU A 677 5.84 17.14 -27.80
C LEU A 677 4.91 18.32 -27.50
N PHE A 678 3.88 18.09 -26.68
CA PHE A 678 2.93 19.15 -26.31
C PHE A 678 3.64 20.27 -25.55
N THR A 679 4.53 19.91 -24.63
CA THR A 679 5.35 20.89 -23.91
C THR A 679 6.24 21.70 -24.86
N ALA A 680 6.89 21.06 -25.84
CA ALA A 680 7.72 21.77 -26.82
C ALA A 680 6.92 22.75 -27.69
N LEU A 681 5.69 22.39 -28.08
CA LEU A 681 4.76 23.26 -28.80
C LEU A 681 4.30 24.44 -27.95
N LYS A 682 3.90 24.19 -26.69
CA LYS A 682 3.52 25.21 -25.72
C LYS A 682 4.67 26.20 -25.47
N ASP A 683 5.88 25.67 -25.31
CA ASP A 683 7.09 26.44 -25.07
C ASP A 683 7.61 27.15 -26.34
N CYS A 684 6.93 27.00 -27.48
CA CYS A 684 7.28 27.63 -28.76
C CYS A 684 8.73 27.37 -29.19
N ARG A 685 9.21 26.13 -28.96
CA ARG A 685 10.57 25.70 -29.36
C ARG A 685 10.75 25.78 -30.89
N PRO A 686 12.00 25.78 -31.40
CA PRO A 686 12.26 25.77 -32.84
C PRO A 686 11.54 24.62 -33.56
N GLU A 687 11.01 24.90 -34.76
CA GLU A 687 10.24 23.93 -35.56
C GLU A 687 11.04 22.64 -35.81
N GLU A 688 12.34 22.75 -36.11
CA GLU A 688 13.22 21.59 -36.33
C GLU A 688 13.32 20.67 -35.10
N GLU A 689 13.32 21.25 -33.89
CA GLU A 689 13.36 20.50 -32.63
C GLU A 689 12.02 19.79 -32.39
N ILE A 690 10.91 20.48 -32.63
CA ILE A 690 9.55 19.91 -32.52
C ILE A 690 9.38 18.73 -33.49
N GLU A 691 9.88 18.86 -34.73
CA GLU A 691 9.85 17.78 -35.71
C GLU A 691 10.70 16.58 -35.27
N GLU A 692 11.89 16.80 -34.71
CA GLU A 692 12.73 15.71 -34.18
C GLU A 692 12.07 14.99 -33.01
N ILE A 693 11.48 15.73 -32.07
CA ILE A 693 10.72 15.15 -30.95
C ILE A 693 9.56 14.31 -31.49
N ALA A 694 8.80 14.80 -32.47
CA ALA A 694 7.66 14.09 -33.04
C ALA A 694 8.06 12.76 -33.71
N LYS A 695 9.21 12.70 -34.39
CA LYS A 695 9.71 11.48 -35.05
C LYS A 695 10.03 10.33 -34.09
N PHE A 696 10.16 10.60 -32.80
CA PHE A 696 10.40 9.56 -31.79
C PHE A 696 9.16 8.68 -31.56
N PHE A 697 7.96 9.22 -31.78
CA PHE A 697 6.69 8.56 -31.52
C PHE A 697 6.14 7.84 -32.75
N ASP A 698 5.43 6.73 -32.54
CA ASP A 698 4.75 5.99 -33.60
C ASP A 698 3.37 6.60 -33.91
N TYR A 699 2.77 7.31 -32.95
CA TYR A 699 1.57 8.12 -33.13
C TYR A 699 1.60 9.35 -32.20
N LEU A 700 0.88 10.41 -32.59
CA LEU A 700 0.75 11.64 -31.80
C LEU A 700 -0.65 11.72 -31.19
N GLU A 701 -0.75 12.22 -29.97
CA GLU A 701 -2.01 12.36 -29.24
C GLU A 701 -2.53 13.80 -29.24
N VAL A 702 -3.84 13.92 -29.37
CA VAL A 702 -4.60 15.14 -29.06
C VAL A 702 -5.76 14.78 -28.12
N GLN A 703 -6.12 15.71 -27.25
CA GLN A 703 -7.15 15.49 -26.24
C GLN A 703 -8.26 16.53 -26.35
N PRO A 704 -9.47 16.23 -25.83
CA PRO A 704 -10.52 17.23 -25.66
C PRO A 704 -10.01 18.51 -25.00
N ILE A 705 -10.48 19.68 -25.44
CA ILE A 705 -10.00 20.95 -24.88
C ILE A 705 -10.31 21.09 -23.38
N ALA A 706 -11.39 20.44 -22.93
CA ALA A 706 -11.78 20.41 -21.52
C ALA A 706 -10.74 19.73 -20.60
N ASN A 707 -9.90 18.84 -21.14
CA ASN A 707 -8.79 18.25 -20.37
C ASN A 707 -7.78 19.35 -19.97
N ASN A 708 -7.58 20.35 -20.84
CA ASN A 708 -6.59 21.41 -20.72
C ASN A 708 -7.18 22.76 -20.27
N GLU A 709 -8.42 22.80 -19.80
CA GLU A 709 -9.09 24.04 -19.38
C GLU A 709 -8.34 24.75 -18.23
N PHE A 710 -7.64 23.99 -17.38
CA PHE A 710 -6.80 24.54 -16.32
C PHE A 710 -5.71 25.48 -16.86
N MET A 711 -5.22 25.24 -18.08
CA MET A 711 -4.23 26.11 -18.73
C MET A 711 -4.78 27.52 -18.96
N ILE A 712 -6.09 27.67 -19.20
CA ILE A 712 -6.73 28.99 -19.32
C ILE A 712 -6.76 29.67 -17.95
N ARG A 713 -7.15 28.93 -16.90
CA ARG A 713 -7.21 29.44 -15.52
C ARG A 713 -5.83 29.89 -15.01
N GLU A 714 -4.80 29.13 -15.35
CA GLU A 714 -3.40 29.42 -15.02
C GLU A 714 -2.73 30.44 -15.96
N ARG A 715 -3.46 30.93 -16.99
CA ARG A 715 -2.97 31.88 -18.00
C ARG A 715 -1.82 31.35 -18.87
N LEU A 716 -1.71 30.02 -18.97
CA LEU A 716 -0.82 29.33 -19.91
C LEU A 716 -1.43 29.32 -21.33
N ALA A 717 -2.75 29.44 -21.43
CA ALA A 717 -3.50 29.67 -22.66
C ALA A 717 -4.46 30.86 -22.49
N PRO A 718 -4.68 31.70 -23.51
CA PRO A 718 -5.57 32.86 -23.41
C PRO A 718 -7.07 32.49 -23.39
N ASP A 719 -7.48 31.49 -24.17
CA ASP A 719 -8.86 31.08 -24.38
C ASP A 719 -8.96 29.64 -24.92
N GLU A 720 -10.18 29.15 -25.12
CA GLU A 720 -10.45 27.84 -25.71
C GLU A 720 -9.90 27.68 -27.13
N GLU A 721 -9.80 28.78 -27.89
CA GLU A 721 -9.33 28.73 -29.28
C GLU A 721 -7.84 28.43 -29.33
N ALA A 722 -7.06 28.95 -28.39
CA ALA A 722 -5.66 28.57 -28.24
C ALA A 722 -5.47 27.08 -27.92
N LEU A 723 -6.36 26.47 -27.12
CA LEU A 723 -6.33 25.02 -26.88
C LEU A 723 -6.60 24.24 -28.17
N ARG A 724 -7.57 24.69 -28.98
CA ARG A 724 -7.83 24.11 -30.30
C ARG A 724 -6.65 24.29 -31.25
N ASP A 725 -5.94 25.43 -31.18
CA ASP A 725 -4.74 25.68 -31.98
C ASP A 725 -3.60 24.73 -31.65
N TYR A 726 -3.38 24.37 -30.39
CA TYR A 726 -2.42 23.32 -30.04
C TYR A 726 -2.77 21.99 -30.72
N ASN A 727 -4.04 21.59 -30.64
CA ASN A 727 -4.52 20.38 -31.33
C ASN A 727 -4.33 20.48 -32.85
N ARG A 728 -4.64 21.63 -33.48
CA ARG A 728 -4.42 21.84 -34.93
C ARG A 728 -2.95 21.72 -35.30
N LYS A 729 -2.04 22.33 -34.52
CA LYS A 729 -0.59 22.26 -34.78
C LYS A 729 -0.08 20.82 -34.70
N ILE A 730 -0.55 20.02 -33.73
CA ILE A 730 -0.19 18.59 -33.66
C ILE A 730 -0.73 17.82 -34.87
N VAL A 731 -1.96 18.12 -35.30
CA VAL A 731 -2.55 17.52 -36.51
C VAL A 731 -1.75 17.88 -37.76
N GLU A 732 -1.42 19.16 -37.96
CA GLU A 732 -0.60 19.64 -39.08
C GLU A 732 0.80 19.01 -39.07
N LEU A 733 1.40 18.86 -37.89
CA LEU A 733 2.69 18.22 -37.72
C LEU A 733 2.65 16.72 -38.08
N GLY A 734 1.61 16.01 -37.63
CA GLY A 734 1.39 14.61 -37.98
C GLY A 734 1.20 14.41 -39.49
N GLU A 735 0.45 15.29 -40.15
CA GLU A 735 0.30 15.28 -41.61
C GLU A 735 1.63 15.54 -42.34
N LYS A 736 2.40 16.54 -41.87
CA LYS A 736 3.69 16.93 -42.44
C LYS A 736 4.72 15.81 -42.34
N LEU A 737 4.75 15.09 -41.22
CA LEU A 737 5.71 13.99 -40.95
C LEU A 737 5.18 12.61 -41.34
N ASN A 738 3.92 12.52 -41.78
CA ASN A 738 3.21 11.27 -42.06
C ASN A 738 3.19 10.32 -40.83
N ILE A 739 2.90 10.89 -39.65
CA ILE A 739 2.72 10.19 -38.38
C ILE A 739 1.22 10.24 -38.01
N PRO A 740 0.57 9.11 -37.71
CA PRO A 740 -0.84 9.10 -37.33
C PRO A 740 -1.11 9.94 -36.09
N VAL A 741 -2.20 10.71 -36.12
CA VAL A 741 -2.68 11.50 -34.97
C VAL A 741 -3.94 10.84 -34.43
N VAL A 742 -4.01 10.60 -33.13
CA VAL A 742 -5.13 9.92 -32.46
C VAL A 742 -5.74 10.84 -31.41
N ALA A 743 -7.06 10.78 -31.27
CA ALA A 743 -7.79 11.49 -30.23
C ALA A 743 -8.06 10.55 -29.04
N THR A 744 -7.51 10.89 -27.87
CA THR A 744 -7.63 10.10 -26.63
C THR A 744 -8.36 10.91 -25.54
N CYS A 745 -8.96 10.21 -24.56
CA CYS A 745 -9.69 10.91 -23.48
C CYS A 745 -8.87 11.11 -22.20
N ASP A 746 -7.79 10.36 -22.03
CA ASP A 746 -7.03 10.32 -20.78
C ASP A 746 -7.95 9.95 -19.59
N VAL A 747 -8.58 8.79 -19.71
CA VAL A 747 -9.70 8.39 -18.85
C VAL A 747 -9.23 8.08 -17.44
N HIS A 748 -9.83 8.69 -16.42
CA HIS A 748 -9.57 8.43 -15.00
C HIS A 748 -10.79 7.89 -14.25
N PHE A 749 -11.98 8.02 -14.83
CA PHE A 749 -13.24 7.55 -14.25
C PHE A 749 -14.26 7.16 -15.33
N LEU A 750 -15.26 6.35 -14.97
CA LEU A 750 -16.16 5.75 -15.94
C LEU A 750 -17.21 6.72 -16.48
N ASP A 751 -17.87 7.46 -15.60
CA ASP A 751 -18.91 8.44 -15.93
C ASP A 751 -18.58 9.81 -15.31
N GLU A 752 -19.04 10.90 -15.93
CA GLU A 752 -18.76 12.28 -15.48
C GLU A 752 -19.02 12.52 -13.98
N LYS A 753 -20.11 11.93 -13.46
CA LYS A 753 -20.52 11.97 -12.05
C LYS A 753 -19.52 11.34 -11.07
N ASP A 754 -18.64 10.46 -11.55
CA ASP A 754 -17.65 9.76 -10.73
C ASP A 754 -16.42 10.65 -10.46
N GLY A 755 -16.31 11.80 -11.13
CA GLY A 755 -15.25 12.77 -10.90
C GLY A 755 -15.19 13.30 -9.45
N ILE A 756 -16.29 13.24 -8.70
CA ILE A 756 -16.31 13.60 -7.27
C ILE A 756 -15.38 12.72 -6.43
N TYR A 757 -15.21 11.44 -6.78
CA TYR A 757 -14.33 10.55 -6.02
C TYR A 757 -12.87 10.95 -6.21
N ARG A 758 -12.47 11.28 -7.44
CA ARG A 758 -11.14 11.83 -7.73
C ARG A 758 -10.90 13.15 -7.00
N LYS A 759 -11.88 14.06 -6.98
CA LYS A 759 -11.81 15.32 -6.21
C LYS A 759 -11.50 15.09 -4.74
N ILE A 760 -12.18 14.12 -4.10
CA ILE A 760 -11.94 13.76 -2.69
C ILE A 760 -10.51 13.26 -2.48
N LEU A 761 -9.97 12.46 -3.40
CA LEU A 761 -8.61 11.93 -3.32
C LEU A 761 -7.56 13.04 -3.45
N THR A 762 -7.72 13.93 -4.44
CA THR A 762 -6.78 15.03 -4.70
C THR A 762 -6.81 16.08 -3.57
N SER A 763 -7.97 16.31 -2.94
CA SER A 763 -8.05 17.11 -1.69
C SER A 763 -7.23 16.45 -0.58
N GLY A 764 -7.34 15.12 -0.41
CA GLY A 764 -6.54 14.36 0.55
C GLY A 764 -5.02 14.51 0.36
N GLN A 765 -4.57 14.76 -0.86
CA GLN A 765 -3.16 15.01 -1.22
C GLN A 765 -2.72 16.49 -1.04
N GLY A 766 -3.65 17.41 -0.76
CA GLY A 766 -3.35 18.83 -0.54
C GLY A 766 -3.31 19.69 -1.81
N PHE A 767 -3.93 19.25 -2.91
CA PHE A 767 -4.09 20.08 -4.10
C PHE A 767 -5.06 21.23 -3.82
N SER A 768 -4.77 22.43 -4.35
CA SER A 768 -5.58 23.63 -4.14
C SER A 768 -6.70 23.83 -5.18
N ASP A 769 -6.65 23.16 -6.34
CA ASP A 769 -7.64 23.28 -7.43
C ASP A 769 -8.62 22.09 -7.48
N VAL A 770 -9.14 21.68 -6.32
CA VAL A 770 -9.98 20.48 -6.20
C VAL A 770 -11.33 20.64 -6.90
N ASP A 771 -11.89 21.85 -6.91
CA ASP A 771 -13.24 22.05 -7.41
C ASP A 771 -13.32 22.08 -8.95
N ASN A 772 -12.22 22.39 -9.64
CA ASN A 772 -12.17 22.54 -11.11
C ASN A 772 -11.38 21.41 -11.81
N GLN A 773 -11.55 20.17 -11.36
CA GLN A 773 -10.92 19.01 -11.99
C GLN A 773 -11.44 18.78 -13.43
N PRO A 774 -10.56 18.40 -14.38
CA PRO A 774 -10.95 18.15 -15.76
C PRO A 774 -11.90 16.93 -15.89
N PRO A 775 -12.81 16.93 -16.87
CA PRO A 775 -13.80 15.87 -17.07
C PRO A 775 -13.21 14.66 -17.80
N LEU A 776 -12.33 13.93 -17.11
CA LEU A 776 -11.58 12.76 -17.59
C LEU A 776 -12.40 11.45 -17.54
N TYR A 777 -13.64 11.48 -18.04
CA TYR A 777 -14.48 10.27 -18.11
C TYR A 777 -14.35 9.54 -19.46
N LEU A 778 -14.70 8.26 -19.50
CA LEU A 778 -14.76 7.50 -20.76
C LEU A 778 -15.86 8.06 -21.67
N ARG A 779 -15.46 8.80 -22.72
CA ARG A 779 -16.40 9.39 -23.71
C ARG A 779 -16.95 8.35 -24.70
N THR A 780 -18.06 8.64 -25.36
CA THR A 780 -18.54 7.83 -26.51
C THR A 780 -17.87 8.27 -27.82
N THR A 781 -18.04 7.51 -28.89
CA THR A 781 -17.61 7.92 -30.24
C THR A 781 -18.32 9.19 -30.68
N ASP A 782 -19.63 9.30 -30.46
CA ASP A 782 -20.41 10.49 -30.82
C ASP A 782 -19.91 11.76 -30.11
N GLU A 783 -19.60 11.65 -28.82
CA GLU A 783 -19.07 12.77 -28.02
C GLU A 783 -17.69 13.23 -28.50
N MET A 784 -16.81 12.29 -28.87
CA MET A 784 -15.49 12.64 -29.42
C MET A 784 -15.57 13.23 -30.82
N LEU A 785 -16.42 12.70 -31.70
CA LEU A 785 -16.63 13.30 -33.03
C LEU A 785 -17.15 14.73 -32.90
N LYS A 786 -18.05 14.98 -31.94
CA LYS A 786 -18.55 16.33 -31.64
C LYS A 786 -17.46 17.24 -31.08
N GLU A 787 -16.63 16.74 -30.17
CA GLU A 787 -15.49 17.48 -29.59
C GLU A 787 -14.53 17.97 -30.68
N PHE A 788 -14.14 17.09 -31.60
CA PHE A 788 -13.15 17.40 -32.64
C PHE A 788 -13.75 17.94 -33.95
N ALA A 789 -15.05 18.27 -33.97
CA ALA A 789 -15.75 18.74 -35.17
C ALA A 789 -15.12 20.02 -35.78
N TYR A 790 -14.40 20.82 -34.98
CA TYR A 790 -13.70 22.03 -35.42
C TYR A 790 -12.53 21.75 -36.39
N LEU A 791 -12.06 20.51 -36.51
CA LEU A 791 -11.05 20.07 -37.49
C LEU A 791 -11.66 19.71 -38.85
N GLY A 792 -12.99 19.65 -38.94
CA GLY A 792 -13.74 19.15 -40.09
C GLY A 792 -14.04 17.65 -39.97
N GLU A 793 -15.21 17.26 -40.48
CA GLU A 793 -15.81 15.91 -40.32
C GLU A 793 -14.84 14.78 -40.69
N LYS A 794 -14.20 14.86 -41.86
CA LYS A 794 -13.26 13.83 -42.31
C LYS A 794 -12.06 13.67 -41.38
N LYS A 795 -11.49 14.78 -40.90
CA LYS A 795 -10.33 14.74 -40.01
C LYS A 795 -10.72 14.27 -38.62
N ALA A 796 -11.89 14.68 -38.12
CA ALA A 796 -12.45 14.19 -36.86
C ALA A 796 -12.65 12.66 -36.91
N GLU A 797 -13.24 12.11 -37.97
CA GLU A 797 -13.37 10.66 -38.15
C GLU A 797 -12.00 9.96 -38.21
N GLU A 798 -11.04 10.54 -38.93
CA GLU A 798 -9.70 9.97 -39.06
C GLU A 798 -9.00 9.82 -37.70
N ILE A 799 -8.97 10.88 -36.89
CA ILE A 799 -8.24 10.86 -35.60
C ILE A 799 -9.03 10.20 -34.46
N VAL A 800 -10.38 10.21 -34.51
CA VAL A 800 -11.24 9.61 -33.48
C VAL A 800 -11.47 8.12 -33.74
N ILE A 801 -11.51 7.68 -34.99
CA ILE A 801 -11.89 6.31 -35.36
C ILE A 801 -10.76 5.60 -36.10
N ASP A 802 -10.33 6.12 -37.25
CA ASP A 802 -9.46 5.37 -38.18
C ASP A 802 -8.07 5.10 -37.61
N ASN A 803 -7.41 6.14 -37.09
CA ASN A 803 -6.06 6.05 -36.54
C ASN A 803 -6.02 5.25 -35.23
N PRO A 804 -6.93 5.45 -34.25
CA PRO A 804 -6.99 4.59 -33.06
C PRO A 804 -7.24 3.11 -33.40
N LEU A 805 -8.11 2.85 -34.39
CA LEU A 805 -8.37 1.49 -34.87
C LEU A 805 -7.12 0.89 -35.56
N TRP A 806 -6.36 1.69 -36.30
CA TRP A 806 -5.09 1.26 -36.88
C TRP A 806 -4.09 0.82 -35.80
N VAL A 807 -3.92 1.61 -34.74
CA VAL A 807 -3.07 1.23 -33.58
C VAL A 807 -3.57 -0.06 -32.94
N ALA A 808 -4.89 -0.18 -32.73
CA ALA A 808 -5.50 -1.37 -32.14
C ALA A 808 -5.26 -2.64 -32.96
N ASN A 809 -5.33 -2.53 -34.30
CA ASN A 809 -5.08 -3.62 -35.23
C ASN A 809 -3.60 -3.99 -35.34
N ALA A 810 -2.68 -3.04 -35.09
CA ALA A 810 -1.25 -3.30 -35.07
C ALA A 810 -0.83 -4.16 -33.87
N CYS A 811 -1.56 -4.10 -32.76
CA CYS A 811 -1.30 -4.92 -31.59
C CYS A 811 -1.84 -6.37 -31.81
N GLU A 812 -1.30 -7.35 -31.12
CA GLU A 812 -1.72 -8.76 -31.11
C GLU A 812 -2.56 -9.08 -29.86
N HIS A 813 -3.15 -10.28 -29.79
CA HIS A 813 -3.72 -10.78 -28.55
C HIS A 813 -2.60 -11.26 -27.63
N VAL A 814 -2.38 -10.51 -26.54
CA VAL A 814 -1.32 -10.76 -25.57
C VAL A 814 -1.92 -11.31 -24.28
N PHE A 815 -1.20 -12.23 -23.63
CA PHE A 815 -1.57 -12.75 -22.32
C PHE A 815 -0.58 -12.21 -21.29
N PRO A 816 -1.00 -11.26 -20.42
CA PRO A 816 -0.16 -10.70 -19.35
C PRO A 816 0.49 -11.76 -18.46
N ILE A 817 -0.30 -12.79 -18.13
CA ILE A 817 0.12 -13.91 -17.30
C ILE A 817 0.02 -15.18 -18.17
N PRO A 818 1.10 -15.96 -18.31
CA PRO A 818 1.09 -17.18 -19.11
C PRO A 818 0.17 -18.23 -18.47
N LYS A 819 -0.41 -19.10 -19.32
CA LYS A 819 -1.27 -20.19 -18.85
C LYS A 819 -0.42 -21.41 -18.45
N GLY A 820 -0.80 -22.05 -17.35
CA GLY A 820 -0.16 -23.26 -16.84
C GLY A 820 0.70 -22.99 -15.61
N THR A 821 1.20 -24.06 -15.01
CA THR A 821 2.02 -24.01 -13.79
C THR A 821 3.48 -24.27 -14.13
N PHE A 822 4.36 -23.42 -13.64
CA PHE A 822 5.80 -23.42 -13.91
C PHE A 822 6.54 -23.71 -12.61
N THR A 823 7.02 -24.94 -12.45
CA THR A 823 7.64 -25.41 -11.21
C THR A 823 9.17 -25.40 -11.30
N PRO A 824 9.88 -25.09 -10.20
CA PRO A 824 11.33 -25.23 -10.16
C PRO A 824 11.73 -26.71 -10.22
N ASN A 825 12.96 -26.99 -10.64
CA ASN A 825 13.52 -28.34 -10.69
C ASN A 825 14.70 -28.48 -9.72
N ILE A 826 14.74 -29.59 -8.98
CA ILE A 826 15.88 -29.98 -8.15
C ILE A 826 16.29 -31.41 -8.57
N ALA A 827 17.51 -31.55 -9.08
CA ALA A 827 18.02 -32.85 -9.50
C ALA A 827 18.04 -33.85 -8.33
N GLY A 828 17.46 -35.04 -8.54
CA GLY A 828 17.40 -36.10 -7.52
C GLY A 828 16.28 -35.95 -6.47
N ALA A 829 15.41 -34.94 -6.59
CA ALA A 829 14.40 -34.67 -5.57
C ALA A 829 13.40 -35.82 -5.36
N GLU A 830 13.02 -36.52 -6.43
CA GLU A 830 12.12 -37.68 -6.34
C GLU A 830 12.80 -38.84 -5.61
N GLU A 831 14.03 -39.19 -6.00
CA GLU A 831 14.78 -40.27 -5.40
C GLU A 831 15.10 -40.00 -3.93
N ASP A 832 15.48 -38.76 -3.59
CA ASP A 832 15.76 -38.35 -2.22
C ASP A 832 14.51 -38.38 -1.35
N LEU A 833 13.36 -37.90 -1.83
CA LEU A 833 12.11 -37.93 -1.07
C LEU A 833 11.71 -39.38 -0.74
N VAL A 834 11.79 -40.27 -1.74
CA VAL A 834 11.50 -41.70 -1.56
C VAL A 834 12.47 -42.32 -0.56
N ARG A 835 13.77 -42.05 -0.67
CA ARG A 835 14.80 -42.58 0.23
C ARG A 835 14.59 -42.13 1.67
N ILE A 836 14.51 -40.81 1.91
CA ILE A 836 14.37 -40.22 3.25
C ILE A 836 13.13 -40.75 3.97
N THR A 837 11.99 -40.76 3.27
CA THR A 837 10.70 -41.16 3.88
C THR A 837 10.66 -42.66 4.19
N ASN A 838 11.24 -43.50 3.34
CA ASN A 838 11.33 -44.95 3.61
C ASN A 838 12.31 -45.26 4.74
N GLU A 839 13.46 -44.61 4.78
CA GLU A 839 14.44 -44.76 5.87
C GLU A 839 13.79 -44.38 7.21
N ARG A 840 13.16 -43.20 7.28
CA ARG A 840 12.48 -42.72 8.49
C ARG A 840 11.32 -43.61 8.93
N ALA A 841 10.48 -44.06 7.99
CA ALA A 841 9.38 -44.95 8.31
C ALA A 841 9.87 -46.28 8.91
N ARG A 842 10.98 -46.84 8.40
CA ARG A 842 11.57 -48.08 8.93
C ARG A 842 12.21 -47.87 10.31
N GLU A 843 12.80 -46.71 10.57
CA GLU A 843 13.32 -46.35 11.90
C GLU A 843 12.23 -46.33 12.98
N ILE A 844 11.01 -45.93 12.63
CA ILE A 844 9.89 -45.78 13.56
C ILE A 844 9.08 -47.08 13.66
N TYR A 845 8.67 -47.65 12.52
CA TYR A 845 7.72 -48.77 12.45
C TYR A 845 8.36 -50.14 12.19
N GLY A 846 9.68 -50.20 11.96
CA GLY A 846 10.43 -51.44 11.72
C GLY A 846 10.53 -51.84 10.25
N ASP A 847 11.28 -52.92 10.01
CA ASP A 847 11.49 -53.51 8.68
C ASP A 847 11.21 -55.03 8.74
N PRO A 848 10.19 -55.54 8.04
CA PRO A 848 9.31 -54.85 7.08
C PRO A 848 8.31 -53.89 7.76
N LEU A 849 7.87 -52.89 7.01
CA LEU A 849 6.84 -51.94 7.46
C LEU A 849 5.50 -52.64 7.69
N PRO A 850 4.68 -52.18 8.66
CA PRO A 850 3.29 -52.60 8.78
C PRO A 850 2.50 -52.27 7.51
N GLU A 851 1.57 -53.15 7.13
CA GLU A 851 0.80 -53.03 5.87
C GLU A 851 0.07 -51.67 5.73
N ILE A 852 -0.46 -51.13 6.83
CA ILE A 852 -1.13 -49.81 6.86
C ILE A 852 -0.15 -48.68 6.49
N VAL A 853 1.07 -48.74 7.03
CA VAL A 853 2.12 -47.75 6.80
C VAL A 853 2.64 -47.85 5.37
N GLU A 854 2.95 -49.06 4.90
CA GLU A 854 3.44 -49.29 3.53
C GLU A 854 2.42 -48.85 2.48
N LYS A 855 1.13 -49.21 2.65
CA LYS A 855 0.06 -48.79 1.75
C LYS A 855 -0.13 -47.27 1.73
N ARG A 856 -0.10 -46.62 2.90
CA ARG A 856 -0.24 -45.16 2.98
C ARG A 856 0.94 -44.47 2.30
N LEU A 857 2.17 -44.86 2.64
CA LEU A 857 3.38 -44.25 2.11
C LEU A 857 3.47 -44.39 0.59
N LYS A 858 3.22 -45.59 0.07
CA LYS A 858 3.22 -45.84 -1.38
C LYS A 858 2.17 -45.00 -2.11
N ARG A 859 0.93 -44.98 -1.61
CA ARG A 859 -0.18 -44.22 -2.21
C ARG A 859 0.13 -42.72 -2.28
N GLU A 860 0.68 -42.16 -1.20
CA GLU A 860 1.02 -40.74 -1.15
C GLU A 860 2.21 -40.41 -2.05
N LEU A 861 3.31 -41.19 -2.00
CA LEU A 861 4.49 -40.98 -2.86
C LEU A 861 4.12 -41.08 -4.35
N ASP A 862 3.35 -42.10 -4.74
CA ASP A 862 2.89 -42.28 -6.12
C ASP A 862 2.08 -41.05 -6.60
N SER A 863 1.26 -40.46 -5.73
CA SER A 863 0.50 -39.24 -6.04
C SER A 863 1.40 -38.01 -6.15
N ILE A 864 2.26 -37.77 -5.15
CA ILE A 864 3.17 -36.61 -5.09
C ILE A 864 4.11 -36.58 -6.31
N ILE A 865 4.68 -37.74 -6.67
CA ILE A 865 5.59 -37.87 -7.81
C ILE A 865 4.83 -37.69 -9.13
N LYS A 866 3.69 -38.39 -9.31
CA LYS A 866 2.90 -38.31 -10.54
C LYS A 866 2.46 -36.88 -10.87
N HIS A 867 2.18 -36.07 -9.85
CA HIS A 867 1.76 -34.67 -10.02
C HIS A 867 2.91 -33.65 -9.92
N GLY A 868 4.16 -34.10 -9.79
CA GLY A 868 5.35 -33.24 -9.83
C GLY A 868 5.59 -32.41 -8.57
N PHE A 869 5.06 -32.81 -7.41
CA PHE A 869 5.19 -32.06 -6.16
C PHE A 869 6.39 -32.46 -5.30
N SER A 870 7.18 -33.44 -5.73
CA SER A 870 8.36 -33.93 -5.00
C SER A 870 9.37 -32.81 -4.70
N VAL A 871 9.54 -31.87 -5.64
CA VAL A 871 10.42 -30.71 -5.47
C VAL A 871 9.95 -29.85 -4.30
N LEU A 872 8.65 -29.60 -4.15
CA LEU A 872 8.10 -28.79 -3.05
C LEU A 872 8.40 -29.40 -1.68
N TYR A 873 8.22 -30.71 -1.57
CA TYR A 873 8.52 -31.44 -0.34
C TYR A 873 10.01 -31.36 0.00
N MET A 874 10.89 -31.53 -0.99
CA MET A 874 12.32 -31.44 -0.76
C MET A 874 12.79 -30.03 -0.38
N ILE A 875 12.16 -28.98 -0.91
CA ILE A 875 12.43 -27.60 -0.50
C ILE A 875 12.04 -27.38 0.95
N ALA A 876 10.80 -27.72 1.30
CA ALA A 876 10.29 -27.57 2.65
C ALA A 876 11.15 -28.35 3.65
N GLN A 877 11.56 -29.58 3.31
CA GLN A 877 12.45 -30.39 4.14
C GLN A 877 13.80 -29.71 4.36
N LYS A 878 14.42 -29.16 3.31
CA LYS A 878 15.70 -28.45 3.42
C LYS A 878 15.58 -27.21 4.30
N LEU A 879 14.50 -26.43 4.15
CA LEU A 879 14.24 -25.25 4.96
C LEU A 879 14.05 -25.60 6.45
N VAL A 880 13.27 -26.64 6.75
CA VAL A 880 13.08 -27.11 8.12
C VAL A 880 14.40 -27.57 8.74
N TYR A 881 15.16 -28.40 8.02
CA TYR A 881 16.43 -28.93 8.52
C TYR A 881 17.46 -27.82 8.75
N ASN A 882 17.52 -26.84 7.84
CA ASN A 882 18.40 -25.69 8.01
C ASN A 882 18.03 -24.90 9.29
N SER A 883 16.74 -24.65 9.55
CA SER A 883 16.29 -24.00 10.78
C SER A 883 16.65 -24.80 12.04
N GLU A 884 16.41 -26.11 12.03
CA GLU A 884 16.71 -26.98 13.18
C GLU A 884 18.20 -27.10 13.46
N GLU A 885 19.06 -27.16 12.43
CA GLU A 885 20.53 -27.13 12.59
C GLU A 885 21.02 -25.84 13.27
N HIS A 886 20.31 -24.73 13.06
CA HIS A 886 20.57 -23.46 13.74
C HIS A 886 19.85 -23.33 15.09
N GLY A 887 19.18 -24.40 15.55
CA GLY A 887 18.54 -24.47 16.87
C GLY A 887 17.15 -23.84 16.95
N TYR A 888 16.48 -23.59 15.82
CA TYR A 888 15.12 -23.07 15.76
C TYR A 888 14.16 -24.13 15.22
N HIS A 889 13.23 -24.58 16.07
CA HIS A 889 12.14 -25.46 15.63
C HIS A 889 11.21 -24.76 14.64
N VAL A 890 10.62 -25.53 13.73
CA VAL A 890 9.65 -25.02 12.75
C VAL A 890 8.28 -25.58 13.06
N GLY A 891 7.32 -24.68 13.29
CA GLY A 891 5.93 -25.08 13.56
C GLY A 891 5.24 -25.59 12.30
N SER A 892 4.54 -26.71 12.42
CA SER A 892 3.67 -27.23 11.36
C SER A 892 2.46 -26.30 11.14
N ARG A 893 2.04 -26.13 9.88
CA ARG A 893 0.86 -25.33 9.55
C ARG A 893 0.13 -25.83 8.30
N GLY A 894 -1.19 -25.65 8.30
CA GLY A 894 -2.01 -25.79 7.10
C GLY A 894 -2.38 -27.26 6.85
N SER A 895 -2.61 -27.61 5.58
CA SER A 895 -3.03 -28.98 5.22
C SER A 895 -1.88 -29.96 4.98
N VAL A 896 -0.61 -29.52 5.03
CA VAL A 896 0.53 -30.40 4.78
C VAL A 896 0.64 -31.52 5.83
N GLY A 897 0.20 -31.27 7.06
CA GLY A 897 0.10 -32.29 8.12
C GLY A 897 -0.90 -33.42 7.84
N SER A 898 -1.70 -33.31 6.77
CA SER A 898 -2.52 -34.43 6.27
C SER A 898 -1.68 -35.48 5.50
N SER A 899 -0.42 -35.19 5.16
CA SER A 899 0.48 -36.09 4.44
C SER A 899 1.41 -36.86 5.37
N PHE A 900 1.34 -38.19 5.30
CA PHE A 900 2.28 -39.07 6.00
C PHE A 900 3.69 -38.96 5.40
N VAL A 901 3.80 -38.69 4.10
CA VAL A 901 5.08 -38.37 3.46
C VAL A 901 5.71 -37.11 4.07
N ALA A 902 4.92 -36.06 4.34
CA ALA A 902 5.43 -34.84 4.99
C ALA A 902 5.95 -35.12 6.41
N SER A 903 5.23 -35.95 7.17
CA SER A 903 5.67 -36.40 8.50
C SER A 903 6.99 -37.18 8.44
N MET A 904 7.09 -38.15 7.53
CA MET A 904 8.31 -38.98 7.37
C MET A 904 9.48 -38.22 6.74
N ALA A 905 9.23 -37.14 5.99
CA ALA A 905 10.27 -36.25 5.50
C ALA A 905 10.76 -35.26 6.57
N GLY A 906 10.08 -35.17 7.72
CA GLY A 906 10.39 -34.19 8.77
C GLY A 906 9.94 -32.77 8.42
N ILE A 907 8.94 -32.62 7.53
CA ILE A 907 8.34 -31.32 7.17
C ILE A 907 7.24 -30.95 8.17
N SER A 908 6.53 -31.95 8.71
CA SER A 908 5.47 -31.76 9.70
C SER A 908 5.61 -32.72 10.87
N GLU A 909 5.25 -32.25 12.06
CA GLU A 909 5.20 -33.06 13.28
C GLU A 909 3.89 -33.85 13.39
N VAL A 910 2.87 -33.50 12.60
CA VAL A 910 1.55 -34.14 12.63
C VAL A 910 1.62 -35.50 11.94
N ASN A 911 1.23 -36.56 12.65
CA ASN A 911 1.12 -37.90 12.09
C ASN A 911 -0.33 -38.20 11.66
N PRO A 912 -0.64 -38.25 10.34
CA PRO A 912 -2.02 -38.39 9.87
C PRO A 912 -2.55 -39.82 9.88
N LEU A 913 -1.77 -40.81 10.30
CA LEU A 913 -2.26 -42.18 10.43
C LEU A 913 -3.39 -42.29 11.45
N VAL A 914 -4.13 -43.40 11.38
CA VAL A 914 -5.11 -43.76 12.42
C VAL A 914 -4.43 -43.86 13.80
N PRO A 915 -5.17 -43.68 14.91
CA PRO A 915 -4.62 -43.79 16.26
C PRO A 915 -3.88 -45.11 16.46
N HIS A 916 -2.64 -45.06 16.95
CA HIS A 916 -1.80 -46.23 17.09
C HIS A 916 -0.78 -46.12 18.22
N TYR A 917 -0.34 -47.28 18.70
CA TYR A 917 0.81 -47.40 19.58
C TYR A 917 2.05 -47.76 18.77
N VAL A 918 3.21 -47.23 19.17
CA VAL A 918 4.51 -47.63 18.62
C VAL A 918 5.56 -47.77 19.73
N CYS A 919 6.34 -48.84 19.67
CA CYS A 919 7.41 -49.08 20.63
C CYS A 919 8.72 -48.43 20.17
N PRO A 920 9.29 -47.48 20.92
CA PRO A 920 10.53 -46.80 20.51
C PRO A 920 11.73 -47.76 20.45
N ASN A 921 11.68 -48.87 21.19
CA ASN A 921 12.74 -49.87 21.29
C ASN A 921 12.61 -50.97 20.23
N CYS A 922 11.60 -51.84 20.34
CA CYS A 922 11.46 -53.02 19.47
C CYS A 922 10.59 -52.80 18.21
N LYS A 923 10.13 -51.57 17.97
CA LYS A 923 9.35 -51.16 16.80
C LYS A 923 8.00 -51.87 16.60
N TYR A 924 7.50 -52.55 17.64
CA TYR A 924 6.14 -53.07 17.64
C TYR A 924 5.12 -51.94 17.51
N SER A 925 4.15 -52.09 16.61
CA SER A 925 3.06 -51.15 16.40
C SER A 925 1.68 -51.82 16.46
N GLU A 926 0.68 -51.10 16.95
CA GLU A 926 -0.72 -51.55 17.06
C GLU A 926 -1.65 -50.41 16.62
N PHE A 927 -2.42 -50.59 15.54
CA PHE A 927 -3.28 -49.57 14.94
C PHE A 927 -4.75 -49.81 15.28
N ILE A 928 -5.47 -48.73 15.59
CA ILE A 928 -6.89 -48.73 15.97
C ILE A 928 -7.71 -48.10 14.84
N THR A 929 -8.51 -48.91 14.13
CA THR A 929 -9.20 -48.50 12.88
C THR A 929 -10.71 -48.42 13.00
N ASP A 930 -11.28 -48.59 14.20
CA ASP A 930 -12.72 -48.62 14.45
C ASP A 930 -13.32 -47.23 14.73
N GLY A 931 -12.49 -46.18 14.74
CA GLY A 931 -12.90 -44.81 15.02
C GLY A 931 -13.23 -44.53 16.49
N GLN A 932 -12.89 -45.44 17.42
CA GLN A 932 -13.23 -45.26 18.84
C GLN A 932 -12.46 -44.11 19.52
N TYR A 933 -11.29 -43.75 18.99
CA TYR A 933 -10.46 -42.64 19.46
C TYR A 933 -10.32 -41.59 18.35
N GLY A 934 -10.43 -40.30 18.70
CA GLY A 934 -10.28 -39.19 17.74
C GLY A 934 -8.82 -38.83 17.45
N SER A 935 -7.92 -39.18 18.37
CA SER A 935 -6.47 -39.03 18.28
C SER A 935 -5.77 -40.13 19.10
N GLY A 936 -4.55 -40.50 18.70
CA GLY A 936 -3.68 -41.38 19.48
C GLY A 936 -3.40 -40.85 20.87
N PHE A 937 -3.34 -39.53 21.04
CA PHE A 937 -3.11 -38.89 22.34
C PHE A 937 -4.27 -39.08 23.33
N ASP A 938 -5.45 -39.50 22.87
CA ASP A 938 -6.58 -39.83 23.75
C ASP A 938 -6.49 -41.27 24.31
N MET A 939 -5.57 -42.07 23.79
CA MET A 939 -5.46 -43.48 24.16
C MET A 939 -4.73 -43.67 25.50
N PRO A 940 -5.14 -44.64 26.34
CA PRO A 940 -4.52 -44.86 27.63
C PRO A 940 -3.07 -45.36 27.52
N ALA A 941 -2.22 -44.99 28.47
CA ALA A 941 -0.83 -45.41 28.45
C ALA A 941 -0.70 -46.95 28.56
N LYS A 942 0.12 -47.56 27.70
CA LYS A 942 0.25 -49.02 27.56
C LYS A 942 1.73 -49.43 27.46
N ASP A 943 2.11 -50.55 28.07
CA ASP A 943 3.46 -51.11 27.93
C ASP A 943 3.53 -52.06 26.72
N CYS A 944 4.71 -52.12 26.08
CA CYS A 944 4.92 -52.93 24.90
C CYS A 944 4.78 -54.43 25.23
N PRO A 945 3.90 -55.17 24.55
CA PRO A 945 3.71 -56.59 24.81
C PRO A 945 4.93 -57.44 24.41
N LYS A 946 5.87 -56.90 23.62
CA LYS A 946 7.08 -57.61 23.18
C LYS A 946 8.30 -57.38 24.05
N CYS A 947 8.53 -56.17 24.54
CA CYS A 947 9.77 -55.82 25.26
C CYS A 947 9.56 -55.06 26.58
N GLY A 948 8.31 -54.79 26.97
CA GLY A 948 7.97 -54.11 28.23
C GLY A 948 8.26 -52.60 28.25
N THR A 949 8.91 -52.03 27.23
CA THR A 949 9.09 -50.58 27.11
C THR A 949 7.73 -49.88 26.96
N ARG A 950 7.55 -48.72 27.62
CA ARG A 950 6.36 -47.88 27.45
C ARG A 950 6.13 -47.56 25.97
N LEU A 951 4.92 -47.81 25.47
CA LEU A 951 4.55 -47.47 24.09
C LEU A 951 4.30 -45.97 23.99
N LEU A 952 4.71 -45.38 22.87
CA LEU A 952 4.28 -44.05 22.46
C LEU A 952 2.90 -44.17 21.81
N GLN A 953 2.06 -43.16 21.99
CA GLN A 953 0.77 -43.04 21.31
C GLN A 953 0.84 -41.94 20.26
N ASP A 954 0.32 -42.19 19.07
CA ASP A 954 0.35 -41.23 17.96
C ASP A 954 -0.77 -41.51 16.95
N GLY A 955 -0.92 -40.65 15.95
CA GLY A 955 -1.89 -40.78 14.85
C GLY A 955 -3.19 -40.02 15.10
N HIS A 956 -3.51 -39.09 14.20
CA HIS A 956 -4.65 -38.18 14.34
C HIS A 956 -5.78 -38.43 13.33
N ASP A 957 -5.73 -39.54 12.58
CA ASP A 957 -6.77 -39.95 11.61
C ASP A 957 -7.14 -38.85 10.61
N ILE A 958 -6.17 -38.46 9.78
CA ILE A 958 -6.31 -37.36 8.83
C ILE A 958 -6.20 -37.90 7.39
N PRO A 959 -7.21 -37.68 6.53
CA PRO A 959 -7.17 -38.15 5.16
C PRO A 959 -6.19 -37.31 4.31
N PHE A 960 -5.36 -37.98 3.51
CA PHE A 960 -4.39 -37.35 2.62
C PHE A 960 -5.05 -36.45 1.57
N GLU A 961 -6.24 -36.86 1.13
CA GLU A 961 -7.02 -36.22 0.09
C GLU A 961 -7.46 -34.80 0.48
N THR A 962 -7.46 -34.45 1.77
CA THR A 962 -7.61 -33.06 2.21
C THR A 962 -6.51 -32.13 1.65
N PHE A 963 -5.32 -32.68 1.43
CA PHE A 963 -4.16 -31.94 0.92
C PHE A 963 -4.20 -31.80 -0.61
N LEU A 964 -4.18 -32.90 -1.37
CA LEU A 964 -4.06 -32.90 -2.85
C LEU A 964 -5.36 -33.24 -3.61
N GLY A 965 -6.46 -33.53 -2.92
CA GLY A 965 -7.63 -34.13 -3.56
C GLY A 965 -7.38 -35.59 -3.93
N PHE A 966 -8.27 -36.16 -4.75
CA PHE A 966 -8.15 -37.55 -5.22
C PHE A 966 -7.39 -37.66 -6.54
N ASP A 967 -7.51 -36.64 -7.40
CA ASP A 967 -7.00 -36.67 -8.78
C ASP A 967 -5.83 -35.68 -8.97
N GLY A 968 -5.27 -35.14 -7.87
CA GLY A 968 -4.27 -34.06 -7.91
C GLY A 968 -4.83 -32.74 -8.44
N ASP A 969 -6.14 -32.56 -8.31
CA ASP A 969 -6.91 -31.42 -8.81
C ASP A 969 -6.75 -30.16 -7.96
N LYS A 970 -5.96 -30.23 -6.89
CA LYS A 970 -5.64 -29.13 -5.99
C LYS A 970 -4.12 -28.94 -5.91
N ALA A 971 -3.66 -27.73 -6.25
CA ALA A 971 -2.27 -27.33 -6.00
C ALA A 971 -2.01 -27.26 -4.48
N PRO A 972 -0.94 -27.91 -3.97
CA PRO A 972 -0.58 -27.87 -2.56
C PRO A 972 0.08 -26.53 -2.19
N ASP A 973 -0.27 -26.01 -1.01
CA ASP A 973 0.46 -24.92 -0.35
C ASP A 973 1.14 -25.54 0.89
N ILE A 974 2.45 -25.34 1.03
CA ILE A 974 3.22 -25.82 2.19
C ILE A 974 3.59 -24.61 3.03
N ASP A 975 2.87 -24.45 4.14
CA ASP A 975 3.06 -23.37 5.09
C ASP A 975 4.04 -23.80 6.19
N LEU A 976 5.09 -23.02 6.42
CA LEU A 976 6.06 -23.25 7.47
C LEU A 976 6.12 -22.06 8.43
N ASN A 977 5.92 -22.31 9.73
CA ASN A 977 6.02 -21.28 10.76
C ASN A 977 7.44 -21.30 11.36
N PHE A 978 8.28 -20.38 10.92
CA PHE A 978 9.60 -20.15 11.50
C PHE A 978 9.51 -19.25 12.73
N SER A 979 10.54 -19.26 13.57
CA SER A 979 10.73 -18.19 14.56
C SER A 979 10.83 -16.85 13.84
N GLY A 980 10.20 -15.82 14.39
CA GLY A 980 10.38 -14.44 13.91
C GLY A 980 11.85 -13.98 13.91
N GLU A 981 12.69 -14.55 14.77
CA GLU A 981 14.13 -14.27 14.83
C GLU A 981 14.92 -14.95 13.70
N TYR A 982 14.41 -16.06 13.17
CA TYR A 982 15.06 -16.87 12.14
C TYR A 982 14.50 -16.62 10.73
N GLN A 983 13.31 -16.04 10.62
CA GLN A 983 12.55 -15.91 9.37
C GLN A 983 13.38 -15.30 8.22
N SER A 984 14.15 -14.24 8.49
CA SER A 984 15.00 -13.61 7.47
C SER A 984 16.13 -14.52 6.99
N SER A 985 16.66 -15.39 7.84
CA SER A 985 17.67 -16.39 7.47
C SER A 985 17.06 -17.48 6.59
N ALA A 986 15.82 -17.91 6.87
CA ALA A 986 15.09 -18.83 6.00
C ALA A 986 14.89 -18.24 4.59
N HIS A 987 14.46 -16.96 4.50
CA HIS A 987 14.30 -16.30 3.19
C HIS A 987 15.62 -16.28 2.39
N ARG A 988 16.75 -15.99 3.06
CA ARG A 988 18.08 -16.00 2.42
C ARG A 988 18.50 -17.40 1.99
N TYR A 989 18.18 -18.42 2.77
CA TYR A 989 18.48 -19.80 2.39
C TYR A 989 17.73 -20.21 1.12
N THR A 990 16.50 -19.74 0.92
CA THR A 990 15.77 -19.92 -0.33
C THR A 990 16.50 -19.27 -1.52
N GLU A 991 17.10 -18.09 -1.34
CA GLU A 991 17.95 -17.46 -2.38
C GLU A 991 19.21 -18.30 -2.68
N GLU A 992 19.81 -18.95 -1.68
CA GLU A 992 20.95 -19.85 -1.88
C GLU A 992 20.56 -21.13 -2.66
N LEU A 993 19.35 -21.65 -2.42
CA LEU A 993 18.84 -22.86 -3.09
C LEU A 993 18.53 -22.63 -4.56
N PHE A 994 17.97 -21.46 -4.91
CA PHE A 994 17.45 -21.21 -6.26
C PHE A 994 18.20 -20.15 -7.05
N GLY A 995 19.09 -19.39 -6.39
CA GLY A 995 19.71 -18.21 -6.95
C GLY A 995 18.91 -16.95 -6.63
N ARG A 996 19.63 -15.87 -6.28
CA ARG A 996 19.04 -14.58 -5.89
C ARG A 996 18.18 -13.94 -6.99
N ASP A 997 18.51 -14.19 -8.26
CA ASP A 997 17.76 -13.66 -9.40
C ASP A 997 16.46 -14.44 -9.70
N ASN A 998 16.23 -15.56 -9.00
CA ASN A 998 15.09 -16.45 -9.19
C ASN A 998 14.12 -16.43 -8.01
N VAL A 999 14.41 -15.67 -6.95
CA VAL A 999 13.61 -15.63 -5.72
C VAL A 999 13.21 -14.19 -5.42
N PHE A 1000 11.92 -13.97 -5.25
CA PHE A 1000 11.36 -12.64 -5.00
C PHE A 1000 10.39 -12.68 -3.85
N LYS A 1001 10.29 -11.60 -3.08
CA LYS A 1001 9.23 -11.48 -2.08
C LYS A 1001 7.90 -11.28 -2.80
N ALA A 1002 6.82 -11.94 -2.37
CA ALA A 1002 5.50 -11.64 -2.94
C ALA A 1002 5.12 -10.19 -2.60
N GLY A 1003 4.83 -9.38 -3.61
CA GLY A 1003 4.35 -8.00 -3.41
C GLY A 1003 2.89 -7.95 -2.95
N THR A 1004 2.53 -6.87 -2.26
CA THR A 1004 1.14 -6.56 -1.91
C THR A 1004 0.77 -5.16 -2.37
N ILE A 1005 -0.49 -4.96 -2.74
CA ILE A 1005 -1.03 -3.67 -3.16
C ILE A 1005 -1.90 -3.13 -2.02
N GLY A 1006 -1.48 -2.03 -1.41
CA GLY A 1006 -2.23 -1.35 -0.37
C GLY A 1006 -3.28 -0.44 -0.99
N THR A 1007 -4.56 -0.81 -0.86
CA THR A 1007 -5.70 -0.02 -1.34
C THR A 1007 -6.36 0.79 -0.22
N ILE A 1008 -7.10 1.83 -0.58
CA ILE A 1008 -7.96 2.56 0.35
C ILE A 1008 -9.09 1.62 0.83
N ALA A 1009 -9.12 1.35 2.13
CA ALA A 1009 -10.20 0.61 2.80
C ALA A 1009 -11.24 1.57 3.42
N ASP A 1010 -12.39 1.03 3.84
CA ASP A 1010 -13.56 1.78 4.33
C ASP A 1010 -13.22 2.88 5.34
N LYS A 1011 -12.39 2.59 6.34
CA LYS A 1011 -12.02 3.57 7.39
C LYS A 1011 -11.23 4.75 6.83
N THR A 1012 -10.31 4.49 5.91
CA THR A 1012 -9.48 5.53 5.29
C THR A 1012 -10.32 6.36 4.32
N ALA A 1013 -11.17 5.70 3.51
CA ALA A 1013 -12.11 6.39 2.63
C ALA A 1013 -13.04 7.33 3.40
N PHE A 1014 -13.62 6.86 4.50
CA PHE A 1014 -14.46 7.68 5.37
C PHE A 1014 -13.71 8.88 5.95
N GLY A 1015 -12.44 8.71 6.33
CA GLY A 1015 -11.57 9.80 6.77
C GLY A 1015 -11.34 10.86 5.69
N PHE A 1016 -11.06 10.45 4.45
CA PHE A 1016 -10.87 11.38 3.32
C PHE A 1016 -12.15 12.16 3.01
N VAL A 1017 -13.30 11.47 2.96
CA VAL A 1017 -14.59 12.12 2.71
C VAL A 1017 -14.91 13.13 3.80
N LYS A 1018 -14.74 12.77 5.09
CA LYS A 1018 -15.01 13.71 6.19
C LYS A 1018 -14.13 14.95 6.11
N LYS A 1019 -12.83 14.76 5.90
CA LYS A 1019 -11.88 15.87 5.79
C LYS A 1019 -12.25 16.80 4.63
N TYR A 1020 -12.56 16.23 3.47
CA TYR A 1020 -13.03 17.00 2.31
C TYR A 1020 -14.28 17.83 2.62
N LEU A 1021 -15.27 17.24 3.28
CA LEU A 1021 -16.50 17.94 3.67
C LEU A 1021 -16.27 19.04 4.71
N GLU A 1022 -15.36 18.82 5.66
CA GLU A 1022 -14.94 19.80 6.65
C GLU A 1022 -14.25 21.00 5.99
N GLU A 1023 -13.32 20.77 5.06
CA GLU A 1023 -12.63 21.82 4.30
C GLU A 1023 -13.59 22.65 3.43
N GLN A 1024 -14.61 22.00 2.86
CA GLN A 1024 -15.66 22.64 2.06
C GLN A 1024 -16.78 23.27 2.91
N GLY A 1025 -16.72 23.19 4.24
CA GLY A 1025 -17.76 23.72 5.13
C GLY A 1025 -19.15 23.11 4.91
N THR A 1026 -19.23 21.89 4.36
CA THR A 1026 -20.48 21.25 3.94
C THR A 1026 -20.83 20.10 4.86
N GLN A 1027 -22.08 20.02 5.32
CA GLN A 1027 -22.59 18.87 6.08
C GLN A 1027 -23.55 18.05 5.22
N LEU A 1028 -23.20 16.78 4.98
CA LEU A 1028 -24.02 15.81 4.27
C LEU A 1028 -24.58 14.77 5.24
N ASN A 1029 -25.64 14.07 4.83
CA ASN A 1029 -26.21 12.97 5.63
C ASN A 1029 -25.29 11.73 5.60
N ASN A 1030 -25.49 10.82 6.56
CA ASN A 1030 -24.65 9.62 6.69
C ASN A 1030 -24.72 8.72 5.45
N SER A 1031 -25.89 8.62 4.82
CA SER A 1031 -26.06 7.88 3.56
C SER A 1031 -25.15 8.40 2.44
N GLU A 1032 -25.02 9.71 2.27
CA GLU A 1032 -24.15 10.29 1.24
C GLU A 1032 -22.67 10.13 1.59
N ILE A 1033 -22.29 10.30 2.87
CA ILE A 1033 -20.92 10.06 3.33
C ILE A 1033 -20.50 8.61 3.02
N GLU A 1034 -21.38 7.64 3.26
CA GLU A 1034 -21.10 6.23 2.95
C GLU A 1034 -20.99 5.98 1.45
N ARG A 1035 -21.87 6.56 0.62
CA ARG A 1035 -21.79 6.46 -0.85
C ARG A 1035 -20.45 7.00 -1.37
N LEU A 1036 -20.05 8.19 -0.90
CA LEU A 1036 -18.77 8.80 -1.28
C LEU A 1036 -17.59 7.95 -0.80
N SER A 1037 -17.69 7.39 0.41
CA SER A 1037 -16.65 6.51 0.97
C SER A 1037 -16.49 5.25 0.12
N ILE A 1038 -17.58 4.57 -0.22
CA ILE A 1038 -17.57 3.38 -1.09
C ILE A 1038 -16.92 3.70 -2.43
N GLY A 1039 -17.25 4.85 -3.05
CA GLY A 1039 -16.67 5.28 -4.32
C GLY A 1039 -15.15 5.54 -4.28
N CYS A 1040 -14.56 5.73 -3.09
CA CYS A 1040 -13.12 5.90 -2.90
C CYS A 1040 -12.40 4.60 -2.51
N THR A 1041 -13.12 3.49 -2.28
CA THR A 1041 -12.50 2.22 -1.87
C THR A 1041 -11.85 1.47 -3.03
N GLY A 1042 -10.86 0.63 -2.72
CA GLY A 1042 -10.20 -0.22 -3.72
C GLY A 1042 -9.21 0.51 -4.62
N ILE A 1043 -9.02 1.81 -4.42
CA ILE A 1043 -8.03 2.62 -5.15
C ILE A 1043 -6.65 2.38 -4.54
N LYS A 1044 -5.64 2.16 -5.38
CA LYS A 1044 -4.26 1.96 -4.95
C LYS A 1044 -3.76 3.20 -4.22
N ARG A 1045 -3.14 2.99 -3.07
CA ARG A 1045 -2.46 4.02 -2.28
C ARG A 1045 -0.96 3.76 -2.17
N THR A 1046 -0.54 2.51 -1.99
CA THR A 1046 0.86 2.14 -1.78
C THR A 1046 1.10 0.68 -2.18
N THR A 1047 2.34 0.22 -2.08
CA THR A 1047 2.73 -1.19 -2.24
C THR A 1047 3.42 -1.67 -0.95
N GLY A 1048 3.49 -2.98 -0.76
CA GLY A 1048 4.11 -3.59 0.41
C GLY A 1048 4.62 -4.99 0.10
N GLN A 1049 4.90 -5.74 1.17
CA GLN A 1049 5.43 -7.09 1.09
C GLN A 1049 4.50 -8.09 1.76
N HIS A 1050 4.44 -9.31 1.23
CA HIS A 1050 3.77 -10.43 1.89
C HIS A 1050 4.54 -10.80 3.16
N PRO A 1051 3.86 -11.16 4.27
CA PRO A 1051 4.52 -11.44 5.55
C PRO A 1051 5.57 -12.56 5.49
N GLY A 1052 5.41 -13.56 4.61
CA GLY A 1052 6.34 -14.69 4.50
C GLY A 1052 6.48 -15.28 3.10
N GLY A 1053 5.74 -14.78 2.11
CA GLY A 1053 5.63 -15.43 0.81
C GLY A 1053 6.84 -15.14 -0.07
N MET A 1054 7.57 -16.18 -0.44
CA MET A 1054 8.68 -16.15 -1.39
C MET A 1054 8.22 -16.77 -2.71
N VAL A 1055 8.26 -16.01 -3.80
CA VAL A 1055 7.94 -16.45 -5.15
C VAL A 1055 9.21 -17.00 -5.80
N VAL A 1056 9.14 -18.23 -6.29
CA VAL A 1056 10.30 -18.93 -6.88
C VAL A 1056 10.11 -19.10 -8.38
N VAL A 1057 10.90 -18.38 -9.17
CA VAL A 1057 10.92 -18.44 -10.63
C VAL A 1057 11.84 -19.57 -11.08
N PRO A 1058 11.39 -20.53 -11.92
CA PRO A 1058 12.26 -21.60 -12.39
C PRO A 1058 13.45 -21.06 -13.19
N SER A 1059 14.59 -21.73 -13.12
CA SER A 1059 15.86 -21.28 -13.73
C SER A 1059 15.83 -21.15 -15.26
N ASP A 1060 14.88 -21.80 -15.93
CA ASP A 1060 14.69 -21.72 -17.39
C ASP A 1060 13.93 -20.45 -17.82
N TYR A 1061 13.44 -19.66 -16.86
CA TYR A 1061 12.63 -18.47 -17.08
C TYR A 1061 13.21 -17.25 -16.35
N GLU A 1062 12.81 -16.06 -16.80
CA GLU A 1062 13.06 -14.81 -16.09
C GLU A 1062 11.78 -14.38 -15.36
N VAL A 1063 11.90 -13.60 -14.29
CA VAL A 1063 10.72 -13.06 -13.58
C VAL A 1063 9.79 -12.28 -14.52
N TYR A 1064 10.37 -11.61 -15.52
CA TYR A 1064 9.66 -10.82 -16.54
C TYR A 1064 8.82 -11.66 -17.51
N ASP A 1065 8.90 -13.00 -17.47
CA ASP A 1065 7.94 -13.86 -18.17
C ASP A 1065 6.57 -13.90 -17.47
N PHE A 1066 6.50 -13.42 -16.23
CA PHE A 1066 5.31 -13.53 -15.38
C PHE A 1066 4.86 -12.20 -14.78
N THR A 1067 5.80 -11.37 -14.32
CA THR A 1067 5.50 -10.12 -13.62
C THR A 1067 6.70 -9.16 -13.65
N PRO A 1068 6.49 -7.83 -13.66
CA PRO A 1068 7.54 -6.90 -13.29
C PRO A 1068 7.95 -7.09 -11.81
N VAL A 1069 9.02 -6.41 -11.40
CA VAL A 1069 9.48 -6.39 -10.00
C VAL A 1069 9.77 -4.97 -9.54
N GLN A 1070 9.65 -4.70 -8.25
CA GLN A 1070 9.83 -3.38 -7.65
C GLN A 1070 10.35 -3.48 -6.21
N HIS A 1071 10.70 -2.34 -5.61
CA HIS A 1071 10.88 -2.27 -4.15
C HIS A 1071 9.52 -2.12 -3.45
N PRO A 1072 9.36 -2.71 -2.25
CA PRO A 1072 8.16 -2.49 -1.44
C PRO A 1072 8.09 -1.02 -1.00
N ALA A 1073 6.90 -0.42 -1.13
CA ALA A 1073 6.66 1.01 -0.85
C ALA A 1073 7.65 1.96 -1.57
N ASP A 1074 8.23 1.50 -2.69
CA ASP A 1074 9.23 2.21 -3.48
C ASP A 1074 10.47 2.67 -2.69
N SER A 1075 10.80 1.94 -1.61
CA SER A 1075 11.94 2.22 -0.75
C SER A 1075 13.25 1.79 -1.40
N VAL A 1076 14.01 2.76 -1.94
CA VAL A 1076 15.30 2.54 -2.62
C VAL A 1076 16.38 1.94 -1.70
N SER A 1077 16.23 2.06 -0.38
CA SER A 1077 17.14 1.45 0.59
C SER A 1077 16.76 0.01 0.98
N SER A 1078 15.68 -0.54 0.42
CA SER A 1078 15.25 -1.90 0.72
C SER A 1078 16.11 -2.91 -0.03
N ASP A 1079 16.73 -3.84 0.70
CA ASP A 1079 17.45 -4.97 0.10
C ASP A 1079 16.49 -6.02 -0.52
N MET A 1080 15.18 -5.90 -0.27
CA MET A 1080 14.18 -6.83 -0.79
C MET A 1080 13.56 -6.31 -2.08
N ILE A 1081 13.41 -7.23 -3.03
CA ILE A 1081 12.69 -7.03 -4.29
C ILE A 1081 11.38 -7.81 -4.21
N THR A 1082 10.28 -7.13 -4.51
CA THR A 1082 8.94 -7.70 -4.55
C THR A 1082 8.43 -7.89 -5.97
N THR A 1083 7.59 -8.90 -6.19
CA THR A 1083 6.78 -8.99 -7.42
C THR A 1083 5.87 -7.76 -7.54
N HIS A 1084 5.71 -7.23 -8.76
CA HIS A 1084 4.86 -6.07 -9.03
C HIS A 1084 3.37 -6.43 -8.99
N PHE A 1085 3.04 -7.65 -9.45
CA PHE A 1085 1.74 -8.26 -9.21
C PHE A 1085 1.68 -8.86 -7.81
N ASP A 1086 0.51 -8.76 -7.20
CA ASP A 1086 0.21 -9.55 -6.01
C ASP A 1086 0.23 -11.05 -6.34
N PHE A 1087 0.53 -11.87 -5.33
CA PHE A 1087 0.59 -13.31 -5.54
C PHE A 1087 -0.74 -13.92 -5.98
N HIS A 1088 -1.88 -13.35 -5.56
CA HIS A 1088 -3.20 -13.84 -5.96
C HIS A 1088 -3.32 -13.85 -7.50
N SER A 1089 -2.77 -12.84 -8.18
CA SER A 1089 -2.79 -12.74 -9.64
C SER A 1089 -1.99 -13.85 -10.34
N ILE A 1090 -0.94 -14.38 -9.72
CA ILE A 1090 -0.01 -15.37 -10.31
C ILE A 1090 -0.04 -16.74 -9.62
N HIS A 1091 -1.00 -17.00 -8.73
CA HIS A 1091 -1.03 -18.17 -7.85
C HIS A 1091 -1.10 -19.52 -8.58
N ASP A 1092 -1.75 -19.58 -9.75
CA ASP A 1092 -1.85 -20.79 -10.58
C ASP A 1092 -0.62 -20.99 -11.48
N THR A 1093 0.26 -19.99 -11.54
CA THR A 1093 1.34 -19.89 -12.53
C THR A 1093 2.71 -20.20 -11.94
N ILE A 1094 3.07 -19.58 -10.80
CA ILE A 1094 4.38 -19.75 -10.16
C ILE A 1094 4.21 -20.24 -8.73
N LEU A 1095 5.19 -21.00 -8.25
CA LEU A 1095 5.28 -21.45 -6.88
C LEU A 1095 5.51 -20.29 -5.89
N LYS A 1096 4.81 -20.36 -4.75
CA LYS A 1096 5.10 -19.59 -3.54
C LYS A 1096 5.48 -20.54 -2.40
N LEU A 1097 6.50 -20.17 -1.64
CA LEU A 1097 6.87 -20.76 -0.36
C LEU A 1097 6.45 -19.79 0.75
N ASP A 1098 5.56 -20.21 1.66
CA ASP A 1098 5.13 -19.39 2.78
C ASP A 1098 6.01 -19.66 4.01
N GLU A 1099 7.09 -18.87 4.09
CA GLU A 1099 8.06 -18.86 5.18
C GLU A 1099 7.65 -17.80 6.21
N LEU A 1100 6.69 -18.15 7.06
CA LEU A 1100 5.99 -17.23 7.96
C LEU A 1100 6.73 -17.10 9.29
N GLY A 1101 6.87 -15.87 9.79
CA GLY A 1101 7.32 -15.61 11.14
C GLY A 1101 6.20 -15.86 12.13
N HIS A 1102 6.46 -16.66 13.16
CA HIS A 1102 5.50 -16.98 14.21
C HIS A 1102 6.18 -16.92 15.59
N VAL A 1103 5.39 -16.56 16.61
CA VAL A 1103 5.91 -16.33 17.97
C VAL A 1103 6.10 -17.65 18.74
N VAL A 1104 5.31 -18.68 18.43
CA VAL A 1104 5.36 -19.98 19.13
C VAL A 1104 6.72 -20.69 18.97
N PRO A 1105 7.33 -20.79 17.77
CA PRO A 1105 8.68 -21.33 17.64
C PRO A 1105 9.74 -20.57 18.47
N THR A 1106 9.62 -19.25 18.56
CA THR A 1106 10.49 -18.43 19.42
C THR A 1106 10.26 -18.77 20.90
N LEU A 1107 9.01 -18.94 21.32
CA LEU A 1107 8.67 -19.34 22.68
C LEU A 1107 9.24 -20.71 23.02
N TYR A 1108 9.13 -21.68 22.10
CA TYR A 1108 9.73 -23.00 22.25
C TYR A 1108 11.23 -22.91 22.47
N LYS A 1109 11.95 -22.18 21.61
CA LYS A 1109 13.38 -21.96 21.75
C LYS A 1109 13.75 -21.41 23.14
N HIS A 1110 13.08 -20.35 23.58
CA HIS A 1110 13.33 -19.78 24.90
C HIS A 1110 13.00 -20.74 26.05
N LEU A 1111 11.93 -21.54 25.94
CA LEU A 1111 11.60 -22.55 26.94
C LEU A 1111 12.67 -23.65 27.01
N GLU A 1112 13.19 -24.12 25.87
CA GLU A 1112 14.29 -25.09 25.85
C GLU A 1112 15.55 -24.52 26.48
N ASP A 1113 15.91 -23.28 26.12
CA ASP A 1113 17.12 -22.62 26.63
C ASP A 1113 17.02 -22.34 28.14
N LEU A 1114 15.83 -21.98 28.64
CA LEU A 1114 15.61 -21.69 30.07
C LEU A 1114 15.50 -22.95 30.94
N THR A 1115 14.90 -24.02 30.43
CA THR A 1115 14.59 -25.22 31.22
C THR A 1115 15.58 -26.37 31.00
N GLY A 1116 16.30 -26.35 29.86
CA GLY A 1116 17.10 -27.48 29.38
C GLY A 1116 16.27 -28.67 28.89
N LEU A 1117 14.92 -28.57 28.92
CA LEU A 1117 14.01 -29.61 28.42
C LEU A 1117 13.75 -29.37 26.95
N LYS A 1118 13.89 -30.42 26.13
CA LYS A 1118 13.54 -30.33 24.70
C LYS A 1118 12.04 -30.45 24.52
N ILE A 1119 11.46 -29.64 23.65
CA ILE A 1119 10.00 -29.62 23.39
C ILE A 1119 9.51 -30.98 22.92
N LYS A 1120 10.26 -31.65 22.04
CA LYS A 1120 9.91 -32.99 21.53
C LYS A 1120 9.85 -34.09 22.59
N ASP A 1121 10.43 -33.86 23.77
CA ASP A 1121 10.45 -34.81 24.87
C ASP A 1121 9.26 -34.58 25.85
N VAL A 1122 8.47 -33.51 25.64
CA VAL A 1122 7.27 -33.19 26.44
C VAL A 1122 6.11 -34.09 26.04
N SER A 1123 5.36 -34.60 27.03
CA SER A 1123 4.19 -35.44 26.78
C SER A 1123 3.09 -34.67 26.05
N GLY A 1124 2.57 -35.22 24.95
CA GLY A 1124 1.38 -34.70 24.26
C GLY A 1124 0.07 -34.90 25.02
N TYR A 1125 0.11 -35.61 26.16
CA TYR A 1125 -1.03 -35.81 27.05
C TYR A 1125 -0.58 -35.72 28.51
N ASP A 1126 -0.92 -34.61 29.15
CA ASP A 1126 -0.81 -34.42 30.60
C ASP A 1126 -2.21 -34.05 31.16
N PRO A 1127 -2.80 -34.90 32.02
CA PRO A 1127 -4.11 -34.65 32.62
C PRO A 1127 -4.21 -33.31 33.35
N ASP A 1128 -3.14 -32.83 33.98
CA ASP A 1128 -3.13 -31.56 34.69
C ASP A 1128 -3.14 -30.39 33.70
N VAL A 1129 -2.43 -30.50 32.57
CA VAL A 1129 -2.47 -29.50 31.49
C VAL A 1129 -3.85 -29.41 30.84
N ILE A 1130 -4.52 -30.54 30.62
CA ILE A 1130 -5.91 -30.56 30.13
C ILE A 1130 -6.84 -29.92 31.15
N LYS A 1131 -6.71 -30.29 32.42
CA LYS A 1131 -7.54 -29.77 33.50
C LYS A 1131 -7.37 -28.26 33.67
N MET A 1132 -6.14 -27.75 33.52
CA MET A 1132 -5.82 -26.32 33.59
C MET A 1132 -6.73 -25.47 32.69
N CYS A 1133 -7.13 -25.97 31.52
CA CYS A 1133 -8.01 -25.26 30.59
C CYS A 1133 -9.47 -25.11 31.09
N THR A 1134 -9.85 -25.78 32.16
CA THR A 1134 -11.21 -25.71 32.76
C THR A 1134 -11.21 -25.35 34.24
N ASP A 1135 -10.03 -25.36 34.89
CA ASP A 1135 -9.86 -25.14 36.31
C ASP A 1135 -8.49 -24.51 36.61
N CYS A 1136 -8.49 -23.23 37.02
CA CYS A 1136 -7.27 -22.50 37.34
C CYS A 1136 -6.53 -23.01 38.60
N SER A 1137 -7.18 -23.83 39.45
CA SER A 1137 -6.56 -24.30 40.69
C SER A 1137 -5.34 -25.19 40.46
N VAL A 1138 -5.21 -25.79 39.27
CA VAL A 1138 -4.04 -26.57 38.85
C VAL A 1138 -2.76 -25.72 38.89
N LEU A 1139 -2.87 -24.42 38.64
CA LEU A 1139 -1.75 -23.47 38.70
C LEU A 1139 -1.42 -23.02 40.14
N GLY A 1140 -2.17 -23.47 41.14
CA GLY A 1140 -2.03 -23.03 42.53
C GLY A 1140 -2.59 -21.63 42.82
N VAL A 1141 -3.49 -21.13 41.98
CA VAL A 1141 -4.14 -19.80 42.12
C VAL A 1141 -5.66 -19.91 42.14
N THR A 1142 -6.33 -18.90 42.70
CA THR A 1142 -7.80 -18.82 42.72
C THR A 1142 -8.34 -18.03 41.52
N GLU A 1143 -9.63 -18.18 41.21
CA GLU A 1143 -10.29 -17.43 40.12
C GLU A 1143 -10.16 -15.91 40.32
N GLN A 1144 -10.11 -15.46 41.58
CA GLN A 1144 -9.96 -14.06 41.96
C GLN A 1144 -8.54 -13.53 41.75
N ASP A 1145 -7.51 -14.37 41.87
CA ASP A 1145 -6.12 -13.94 41.74
C ASP A 1145 -5.75 -13.58 40.28
N ILE A 1146 -6.39 -14.25 39.32
CA ILE A 1146 -6.12 -14.08 37.88
C ILE A 1146 -7.33 -13.56 37.09
N TYR A 1147 -8.44 -13.25 37.77
CA TYR A 1147 -9.71 -12.81 37.18
C TYR A 1147 -10.22 -13.74 36.05
N CYS A 1148 -9.93 -15.03 36.16
CA CYS A 1148 -10.25 -16.04 35.17
C CYS A 1148 -10.51 -17.40 35.84
N LYS A 1149 -11.48 -18.15 35.32
CA LYS A 1149 -11.83 -19.48 35.85
C LYS A 1149 -10.93 -20.59 35.34
N THR A 1150 -10.26 -20.33 34.21
CA THR A 1150 -9.35 -21.26 33.55
C THR A 1150 -7.91 -20.79 33.76
N GLY A 1151 -6.96 -21.70 33.68
CA GLY A 1151 -5.53 -21.41 33.64
C GLY A 1151 -4.99 -21.17 32.23
N SER A 1152 -5.84 -20.88 31.24
CA SER A 1152 -5.45 -20.78 29.83
C SER A 1152 -4.95 -19.40 29.39
N LEU A 1153 -4.85 -18.43 30.31
CA LEU A 1153 -4.32 -17.09 30.00
C LEU A 1153 -2.88 -17.18 29.46
N GLY A 1154 -2.62 -16.52 28.33
CA GLY A 1154 -1.31 -16.55 27.67
C GLY A 1154 -1.02 -17.80 26.83
N ILE A 1155 -1.91 -18.80 26.84
CA ILE A 1155 -1.80 -19.95 25.92
C ILE A 1155 -2.29 -19.50 24.52
N PRO A 1156 -1.46 -19.69 23.46
CA PRO A 1156 -1.85 -19.33 22.09
C PRO A 1156 -3.22 -19.92 21.71
N GLU A 1157 -4.07 -19.11 21.08
CA GLU A 1157 -5.48 -19.38 20.72
C GLU A 1157 -6.45 -19.65 21.89
N MET A 1158 -6.03 -20.39 22.91
CA MET A 1158 -6.85 -20.83 24.04
C MET A 1158 -7.02 -19.78 25.15
N GLY A 1159 -6.22 -18.70 25.12
CA GLY A 1159 -6.23 -17.63 26.11
C GLY A 1159 -7.12 -16.43 25.80
N THR A 1160 -7.83 -16.42 24.66
CA THR A 1160 -8.72 -15.30 24.31
C THR A 1160 -10.03 -15.37 25.10
N GLY A 1161 -10.68 -14.23 25.37
CA GLY A 1161 -11.95 -14.22 26.10
C GLY A 1161 -13.05 -15.06 25.44
N PHE A 1162 -13.06 -15.12 24.11
CA PHE A 1162 -14.00 -15.95 23.35
C PHE A 1162 -13.72 -17.45 23.56
N THR A 1163 -12.48 -17.89 23.36
CA THR A 1163 -12.11 -19.31 23.52
C THR A 1163 -12.21 -19.75 24.98
N ILE A 1164 -11.87 -18.90 25.95
CA ILE A 1164 -12.07 -19.17 27.38
C ILE A 1164 -13.54 -19.46 27.68
N GLN A 1165 -14.46 -18.66 27.12
CA GLN A 1165 -15.89 -18.93 27.28
C GLN A 1165 -16.28 -20.27 26.64
N MET A 1166 -15.72 -20.61 25.47
CA MET A 1166 -15.94 -21.91 24.83
C MET A 1166 -15.44 -23.07 25.70
N LEU A 1167 -14.26 -22.95 26.32
CA LEU A 1167 -13.70 -23.95 27.24
C LEU A 1167 -14.63 -24.20 28.43
N LEU A 1168 -15.21 -23.14 28.99
CA LEU A 1168 -16.15 -23.22 30.11
C LEU A 1168 -17.49 -23.85 29.73
N ASP A 1169 -17.98 -23.54 28.53
CA ASP A 1169 -19.24 -24.08 28.00
C ASP A 1169 -19.08 -25.56 27.59
N ALA A 1170 -18.01 -25.90 26.89
CA ALA A 1170 -17.77 -27.22 26.30
C ALA A 1170 -17.13 -28.24 27.25
N LYS A 1171 -16.35 -27.77 28.24
CA LYS A 1171 -15.62 -28.58 29.24
C LYS A 1171 -14.85 -29.75 28.62
N PRO A 1172 -13.84 -29.47 27.77
CA PRO A 1172 -13.06 -30.50 27.11
C PRO A 1172 -12.34 -31.42 28.12
N THR A 1173 -12.21 -32.70 27.77
CA THR A 1173 -11.55 -33.71 28.62
C THR A 1173 -10.47 -34.51 27.90
N LYS A 1174 -10.42 -34.40 26.57
CA LYS A 1174 -9.52 -35.15 25.68
C LYS A 1174 -8.75 -34.20 24.76
N PHE A 1175 -7.63 -34.65 24.22
CA PHE A 1175 -6.88 -33.88 23.23
C PHE A 1175 -7.73 -33.62 21.99
N SER A 1176 -8.49 -34.62 21.52
CA SER A 1176 -9.42 -34.44 20.40
C SER A 1176 -10.47 -33.35 20.63
N ASP A 1177 -10.88 -33.10 21.89
CA ASP A 1177 -11.85 -32.04 22.19
C ASP A 1177 -11.23 -30.65 21.97
N PHE A 1178 -9.93 -30.49 22.25
CA PHE A 1178 -9.20 -29.25 21.97
C PHE A 1178 -9.03 -29.01 20.47
N LEU A 1179 -8.83 -30.08 19.67
CA LEU A 1179 -8.82 -29.95 18.20
C LEU A 1179 -10.18 -29.43 17.68
N GLN A 1180 -11.28 -29.91 18.27
CA GLN A 1180 -12.62 -29.41 17.93
C GLN A 1180 -12.77 -27.94 18.35
N ILE A 1181 -12.36 -27.58 19.58
CA ILE A 1181 -12.45 -26.19 20.06
C ILE A 1181 -11.61 -25.25 19.19
N SER A 1182 -10.38 -25.62 18.85
CA SER A 1182 -9.50 -24.90 17.93
C SER A 1182 -10.22 -24.66 16.60
N GLY A 1183 -10.78 -25.69 15.98
CA GLY A 1183 -11.55 -25.53 14.74
C GLY A 1183 -12.83 -24.68 14.89
N LEU A 1184 -13.54 -24.77 16.03
CA LEU A 1184 -14.77 -24.03 16.31
C LEU A 1184 -14.54 -22.56 16.66
N SER A 1185 -13.36 -22.21 17.23
CA SER A 1185 -13.00 -20.83 17.56
C SER A 1185 -12.68 -19.99 16.31
N HIS A 1186 -12.46 -20.65 15.16
CA HIS A 1186 -12.12 -20.02 13.89
C HIS A 1186 -13.22 -20.22 12.84
N GLY A 1187 -14.11 -19.23 12.71
CA GLY A 1187 -15.09 -19.18 11.61
C GLY A 1187 -16.44 -18.58 12.01
N THR A 1188 -17.04 -17.80 11.12
CA THR A 1188 -18.39 -17.25 11.33
C THR A 1188 -19.45 -18.35 11.27
N ASP A 1189 -20.42 -18.32 12.18
CA ASP A 1189 -21.53 -19.28 12.32
C ASP A 1189 -21.11 -20.75 12.58
N VAL A 1190 -19.90 -20.96 13.12
CA VAL A 1190 -19.40 -22.28 13.51
C VAL A 1190 -19.80 -22.61 14.95
N TRP A 1191 -19.51 -21.71 15.90
CA TRP A 1191 -19.87 -21.85 17.31
C TRP A 1191 -21.25 -21.25 17.66
N LEU A 1192 -21.36 -19.92 17.57
CA LEU A 1192 -22.58 -19.18 17.90
C LEU A 1192 -23.70 -19.48 16.88
N GLY A 1193 -24.90 -19.84 17.37
CA GLY A 1193 -26.04 -20.21 16.51
C GLY A 1193 -25.97 -21.62 15.89
N ASN A 1194 -24.95 -22.40 16.26
CA ASN A 1194 -24.71 -23.74 15.73
C ASN A 1194 -24.20 -24.69 16.84
N ALA A 1195 -22.88 -24.99 16.92
CA ALA A 1195 -22.35 -25.99 17.85
C ALA A 1195 -22.67 -25.69 19.32
N LYS A 1196 -22.65 -24.42 19.72
CA LYS A 1196 -23.02 -24.00 21.08
C LYS A 1196 -24.46 -24.41 21.43
N ASP A 1197 -25.40 -24.12 20.54
CA ASP A 1197 -26.81 -24.42 20.75
C ASP A 1197 -27.05 -25.94 20.81
N LEU A 1198 -26.31 -26.72 20.01
CA LEU A 1198 -26.39 -28.18 20.04
C LEU A 1198 -25.90 -28.76 21.38
N ILE A 1199 -24.81 -28.21 21.91
CA ILE A 1199 -24.23 -28.61 23.21
C ILE A 1199 -25.15 -28.17 24.36
N ASP A 1200 -25.61 -26.92 24.37
CA ASP A 1200 -26.52 -26.39 25.40
C ASP A 1200 -27.85 -27.16 25.47
N ASN A 1201 -28.39 -27.53 24.30
CA ASN A 1201 -29.61 -28.33 24.19
C ASN A 1201 -29.37 -29.83 24.40
N LYS A 1202 -28.14 -30.26 24.71
CA LYS A 1202 -27.75 -31.66 24.95
C LYS A 1202 -28.07 -32.59 23.77
N VAL A 1203 -28.01 -32.07 22.55
CA VAL A 1203 -28.20 -32.83 21.31
C VAL A 1203 -26.97 -33.66 20.99
N CYS A 1204 -25.78 -33.09 21.23
CA CYS A 1204 -24.48 -33.77 21.11
C CYS A 1204 -23.45 -33.16 22.08
N THR A 1205 -22.29 -33.79 22.20
CA THR A 1205 -21.17 -33.35 23.04
C THR A 1205 -20.06 -32.68 22.22
N ILE A 1206 -19.09 -32.03 22.87
CA ILE A 1206 -17.91 -31.44 22.19
C ILE A 1206 -17.10 -32.48 21.39
N SER A 1207 -17.13 -33.75 21.80
CA SER A 1207 -16.45 -34.83 21.05
C SER A 1207 -17.16 -35.21 19.74
N GLU A 1208 -18.42 -34.83 19.56
CA GLU A 1208 -19.29 -35.24 18.44
C GLU A 1208 -19.60 -34.10 17.46
N VAL A 1209 -19.37 -32.84 17.84
CA VAL A 1209 -19.63 -31.69 16.97
C VAL A 1209 -18.68 -31.62 15.77
N ILE A 1210 -19.09 -30.85 14.76
CA ILE A 1210 -18.28 -30.56 13.58
C ILE A 1210 -17.36 -29.38 13.88
N GLY A 1211 -16.14 -29.65 14.34
CA GLY A 1211 -15.12 -28.62 14.56
C GLY A 1211 -14.10 -28.49 13.46
N THR A 1212 -13.84 -29.54 12.66
CA THR A 1212 -12.89 -29.47 11.53
C THR A 1212 -13.47 -30.08 10.26
N ARG A 1213 -12.97 -29.65 9.10
CA ARG A 1213 -13.46 -30.17 7.80
C ARG A 1213 -13.17 -31.66 7.63
N ASP A 1214 -11.99 -32.12 8.04
CA ASP A 1214 -11.57 -33.51 7.94
C ASP A 1214 -12.47 -34.43 8.76
N SER A 1215 -12.96 -33.97 9.91
CA SER A 1215 -13.94 -34.70 10.72
C SER A 1215 -15.24 -34.97 9.96
N ILE A 1216 -15.65 -34.12 9.00
CA ILE A 1216 -16.80 -34.39 8.13
C ILE A 1216 -16.50 -35.58 7.24
N MET A 1217 -15.40 -35.52 6.49
CA MET A 1217 -15.03 -36.59 5.56
C MET A 1217 -14.88 -37.92 6.30
N THR A 1218 -14.13 -37.91 7.41
CA THR A 1218 -13.83 -39.11 8.19
C THR A 1218 -15.10 -39.71 8.81
N TYR A 1219 -15.98 -38.88 9.38
CA TYR A 1219 -17.28 -39.33 9.89
C TYR A 1219 -18.15 -39.98 8.81
N LEU A 1220 -18.22 -39.37 7.62
CA LEU A 1220 -19.00 -39.90 6.50
C LEU A 1220 -18.41 -41.22 5.97
N LEU A 1221 -17.08 -41.34 5.94
CA LEU A 1221 -16.40 -42.60 5.61
C LEU A 1221 -16.76 -43.72 6.61
N TYR A 1222 -16.78 -43.43 7.91
CA TYR A 1222 -17.23 -44.39 8.93
C TYR A 1222 -18.71 -44.77 8.81
N LYS A 1223 -19.54 -43.90 8.21
CA LYS A 1223 -20.94 -44.18 7.88
C LYS A 1223 -21.12 -44.92 6.54
N GLY A 1224 -20.04 -45.21 5.82
CA GLY A 1224 -20.05 -45.95 4.56
C GLY A 1224 -20.35 -45.10 3.32
N VAL A 1225 -20.30 -43.77 3.43
CA VAL A 1225 -20.43 -42.88 2.27
C VAL A 1225 -19.20 -43.04 1.37
N GLU A 1226 -19.42 -43.03 0.05
CA GLU A 1226 -18.35 -43.16 -0.93
C GLU A 1226 -17.28 -42.03 -0.76
N PRO A 1227 -15.96 -42.35 -0.83
CA PRO A 1227 -14.90 -41.40 -0.50
C PRO A 1227 -14.92 -40.08 -1.29
N LYS A 1228 -15.16 -40.12 -2.61
CA LYS A 1228 -15.21 -38.91 -3.44
C LYS A 1228 -16.40 -38.04 -3.07
N MET A 1229 -17.55 -38.64 -2.78
CA MET A 1229 -18.74 -37.94 -2.29
C MET A 1229 -18.51 -37.31 -0.90
N ALA A 1230 -17.90 -38.05 0.04
CA ALA A 1230 -17.57 -37.53 1.37
C ALA A 1230 -16.65 -36.30 1.30
N PHE A 1231 -15.65 -36.33 0.42
CA PHE A 1231 -14.77 -35.18 0.15
C PHE A 1231 -15.51 -33.99 -0.46
N GLN A 1232 -16.41 -34.20 -1.43
CA GLN A 1232 -17.22 -33.12 -2.01
C GLN A 1232 -18.11 -32.45 -0.96
N ILE A 1233 -18.75 -33.23 -0.10
CA ILE A 1233 -19.60 -32.73 0.98
C ILE A 1233 -18.77 -31.89 1.95
N MET A 1234 -17.60 -32.39 2.38
CA MET A 1234 -16.65 -31.62 3.19
C MET A 1234 -16.30 -30.28 2.53
N GLU A 1235 -15.93 -30.28 1.25
CA GLU A 1235 -15.54 -29.07 0.52
C GLU A 1235 -16.71 -28.08 0.33
N PHE A 1236 -17.94 -28.56 0.15
CA PHE A 1236 -19.13 -27.71 0.07
C PHE A 1236 -19.43 -27.06 1.43
N THR A 1237 -19.36 -27.82 2.52
CA THR A 1237 -19.61 -27.32 3.87
C THR A 1237 -18.56 -26.30 4.29
N ARG A 1238 -17.25 -26.61 4.15
CA ARG A 1238 -16.19 -25.70 4.59
C ARG A 1238 -16.15 -24.38 3.80
N LYS A 1239 -16.72 -24.33 2.59
CA LYS A 1239 -16.83 -23.12 1.76
C LYS A 1239 -18.15 -22.37 1.94
N GLY A 1240 -19.01 -22.81 2.87
CA GLY A 1240 -20.35 -22.24 3.06
C GLY A 1240 -21.28 -22.39 1.85
N LYS A 1241 -20.99 -23.36 0.97
CA LYS A 1241 -21.78 -23.65 -0.24
C LYS A 1241 -22.86 -24.70 0.00
N ALA A 1242 -22.87 -25.37 1.15
CA ALA A 1242 -23.84 -26.41 1.47
C ALA A 1242 -25.31 -25.99 1.23
N PRO A 1243 -25.79 -24.78 1.61
CA PRO A 1243 -27.17 -24.35 1.33
C PRO A 1243 -27.58 -24.37 -0.14
N LYS A 1244 -26.61 -24.23 -1.07
CA LYS A 1244 -26.86 -24.25 -2.50
C LYS A 1244 -26.59 -25.62 -3.13
N MET A 1245 -25.65 -26.38 -2.57
CA MET A 1245 -25.13 -27.61 -3.18
C MET A 1245 -25.76 -28.89 -2.61
N PHE A 1246 -26.34 -28.86 -1.41
CA PHE A 1246 -27.04 -30.01 -0.83
C PHE A 1246 -28.40 -30.17 -1.50
N THR A 1247 -28.45 -30.92 -2.59
CA THR A 1247 -29.71 -31.26 -3.27
C THR A 1247 -30.57 -32.19 -2.40
N PRO A 1248 -31.89 -32.25 -2.63
CA PRO A 1248 -32.76 -33.19 -1.92
C PRO A 1248 -32.27 -34.64 -1.99
N GLU A 1249 -31.69 -35.06 -3.12
CA GLU A 1249 -31.13 -36.41 -3.32
C GLU A 1249 -29.89 -36.64 -2.44
N LEU A 1250 -29.01 -35.64 -2.33
CA LEU A 1250 -27.82 -35.72 -1.47
C LEU A 1250 -28.21 -35.80 0.00
N VAL A 1251 -29.18 -35.01 0.44
CA VAL A 1251 -29.72 -35.06 1.81
C VAL A 1251 -30.35 -36.42 2.10
N GLN A 1252 -31.10 -36.99 1.15
CA GLN A 1252 -31.66 -38.33 1.33
C GLN A 1252 -30.57 -39.40 1.42
N MET A 1253 -29.52 -39.33 0.59
CA MET A 1253 -28.37 -40.23 0.67
C MET A 1253 -27.70 -40.19 2.06
N LEU A 1254 -27.53 -38.99 2.65
CA LEU A 1254 -26.98 -38.86 4.00
C LEU A 1254 -27.88 -39.53 5.06
N ARG A 1255 -29.20 -39.37 4.94
CA ARG A 1255 -30.16 -40.05 5.83
C ARG A 1255 -30.11 -41.57 5.68
N ASP A 1256 -29.98 -42.08 4.45
CA ASP A 1256 -29.88 -43.51 4.17
C ASP A 1256 -28.61 -44.14 4.80
N HIS A 1257 -27.54 -43.35 4.97
CA HIS A 1257 -26.32 -43.73 5.69
C HIS A 1257 -26.37 -43.44 7.20
N ASN A 1258 -27.56 -43.18 7.76
CA ASN A 1258 -27.77 -42.89 9.19
C ASN A 1258 -26.98 -41.69 9.71
N VAL A 1259 -26.88 -40.63 8.90
CA VAL A 1259 -26.42 -39.31 9.35
C VAL A 1259 -27.58 -38.56 10.04
N PRO A 1260 -27.43 -38.12 11.30
CA PRO A 1260 -28.49 -37.42 12.03
C PRO A 1260 -28.90 -36.10 11.37
N GLU A 1261 -30.18 -35.73 11.49
CA GLU A 1261 -30.70 -34.49 10.90
C GLU A 1261 -29.97 -33.24 11.42
N TRP A 1262 -29.65 -33.20 12.72
CA TRP A 1262 -28.92 -32.09 13.33
C TRP A 1262 -27.53 -31.88 12.68
N TYR A 1263 -26.90 -32.97 12.21
CA TYR A 1263 -25.58 -32.91 11.57
C TYR A 1263 -25.69 -32.24 10.19
N ILE A 1264 -26.74 -32.62 9.44
CA ILE A 1264 -27.05 -32.02 8.14
C ILE A 1264 -27.37 -30.53 8.29
N GLU A 1265 -28.20 -30.16 9.27
CA GLU A 1265 -28.51 -28.76 9.57
C GLU A 1265 -27.26 -27.95 9.96
N SER A 1266 -26.36 -28.55 10.75
CA SER A 1266 -25.08 -27.92 11.11
C SER A 1266 -24.21 -27.65 9.87
N CYS A 1267 -24.11 -28.63 8.95
CA CYS A 1267 -23.41 -28.45 7.68
C CYS A 1267 -23.95 -27.29 6.82
N LEU A 1268 -25.25 -27.02 6.88
CA LEU A 1268 -25.89 -25.92 6.13
C LEU A 1268 -25.57 -24.53 6.72
N LYS A 1269 -25.22 -24.45 8.01
CA LYS A 1269 -24.93 -23.17 8.69
C LYS A 1269 -23.50 -22.70 8.50
N ILE A 1270 -22.53 -23.63 8.56
CA ILE A 1270 -21.08 -23.35 8.52
C ILE A 1270 -20.71 -22.51 7.30
N LYS A 1271 -20.03 -21.37 7.52
CA LYS A 1271 -19.54 -20.49 6.43
C LYS A 1271 -18.09 -20.79 6.04
N TYR A 1272 -17.28 -21.13 7.03
CA TYR A 1272 -15.86 -21.42 6.88
C TYR A 1272 -15.39 -22.35 8.02
N MET A 1273 -14.42 -23.22 7.76
CA MET A 1273 -13.90 -24.16 8.77
C MET A 1273 -12.47 -24.63 8.48
N PHE A 1274 -11.68 -24.84 9.54
CA PHE A 1274 -10.27 -25.24 9.47
C PHE A 1274 -10.03 -26.74 9.19
N PRO A 1275 -8.84 -27.10 8.63
CA PRO A 1275 -8.36 -28.47 8.59
C PRO A 1275 -7.90 -29.00 9.94
N LYS A 1276 -8.11 -30.30 10.18
CA LYS A 1276 -7.68 -31.00 11.40
C LYS A 1276 -6.16 -31.09 11.56
N ALA A 1277 -5.40 -30.99 10.47
CA ALA A 1277 -3.94 -30.94 10.53
C ALA A 1277 -3.39 -29.58 11.03
N HIS A 1278 -4.18 -28.51 10.90
CA HIS A 1278 -3.81 -27.18 11.37
C HIS A 1278 -4.29 -26.92 12.79
N ALA A 1279 -5.51 -27.38 13.10
CA ALA A 1279 -6.06 -27.40 14.44
C ALA A 1279 -5.26 -28.34 15.33
#